data_AF-A0A954HVX0-F1
#
_entry.id   AF-A0A954HVX0-F1
#
_cell.length_a   1.000
_cell.length_b   1.000
_cell.length_c   1.000
_cell.angle_alpha   90.00
_cell.angle_beta   90.00
_cell.angle_gamma   90.00
#
_symmetry.space_group_name_H-M   'P 1'
#
loop_
_entity.id
_entity.type
_entity.pdbx_description
1 polymer ?
#
loop_
_entity_poly.entity_id
_entity_poly.type
_entity_poly.pdbx_seq_one_letter_code
_entity_poly.pdbx_strand_id
1 'polypeptide(L)'
;MPPAFARLLAATVTTAILVSGAGADESLERRLQTMPSAEIEAHVRLHGDPRRGALLFYKSAAACSRCHASGSEVTPLGPNLATIGPDASVQHIVESLLEPSRKIRKGFETVSIVTTDGRVLNGLIARQDAVQLVLRDATNLLQEVVVARSDIDEMRTTDVSMMPQGLIASLRDEREFYDLVRYVRELAVGGAARAAELQPSAEELVVVDDTLDLDHARILAALGEKDFKAGRETYLGHCVNCHGSDGNTPKLPTARAFGRDALKYGADPYRMFLTVSRGAGLMAPLSHLSPKERYQVVYYVREALMKGRNPDYQAVDEAYLAGLPQGAGLGEQEESGDRDYGPVLGSQLGNQVNNGLTFRLTEDVSVCYDLHRMRFAAAWQGGFLDLSQTHHYRQRGERMPQIRGDEIPALSQWAWELNGSFDLPADAKPPRGPVRNDWLQYHGYDLHGDRAILSYGIHGREVLESIAATMEDRRVSLIHTLRVGPGDRPLRLAVAQLASTGGPSGLVDALTGEIHPFDEPSAGAVAVITGQSALRDVPKPHPNQARHVIAGKAARDLDLGTTGRTTLVRFRSDDSGTLIASTPLAGVWQPNGKSLFLRGGRLVYDIGWVGAMTSQTAVADGKWHVAALVVDDAQTRLYIDGRLEAERKGFRREPVDAFVLKIGATATNFGGDLDGDVDWVRILDRAWTTDEVGLLGRAETPPDGPALLAWAPGAEDSPPVTVSASVNWGLGCAAKVLDDVDGLVWSHDDAGRLTLTIPPSSRDRQFRVVRSTAANAEELKAIRQQLAAIADDPPLDLSTATHGGPQRWPQLLEFAGRLGEPVNGYALDTIPVPFENPWNAWLRTSALDFLDDGRCVVTTHGGDVYLVSGVDKSLSHVTWKRFAAGLFEPFGVRVVDGTIYVTCRDGLKRLHDFNGDDEADYVEAFWADDDVSCSFHAYNFDLQTDSAGNFYFAKAGQYTQHHRPGTIMRVPLEGGRAEVVAWGLRTPNGMGRLADDRFTVSDNQGPWMPAGKISLIRPGSFLGNMPINDEQTEWLKLRHGGTLPETFDEPIVWTPQELDNSCGGQVWVDDPRFGPLSGRLLHSSFGKGWLYAMSLQEVGAVMQGAIVALPHQWDAGVMRLRVNPADGQLYGTGLSGWQGPAGGHDGCLQRLRYTGDDVQMIDRVQVDAEGIELTFTFPIDPESACDPAAYEAEMWDYLWSQRYGSDQFSVRNPGQPGHDGLTIERVRQLSERSVKLVIPDLAVCDQLRLHMLFRDASPRPFAEQVYLTIHAIPGN
;
A
#
# COMPACT_ATOMS: atom_id res chain seq x y z
N MET A 1 17.63 -35.16 43.25
CA MET A 1 16.90 -36.11 44.11
C MET A 1 15.77 -35.35 44.81
N PRO A 2 14.51 -35.83 44.80
CA PRO A 2 13.32 -35.15 45.39
C PRO A 2 13.13 -35.55 46.88
N PRO A 3 12.41 -34.80 47.77
CA PRO A 3 10.91 -34.71 47.87
C PRO A 3 10.38 -33.31 48.37
N ALA A 4 9.16 -32.78 48.22
CA ALA A 4 7.74 -33.20 48.38
C ALA A 4 7.05 -32.72 49.71
N PHE A 5 6.07 -31.82 49.55
CA PHE A 5 4.78 -31.62 50.29
C PHE A 5 4.72 -31.15 51.78
N ALA A 6 4.04 -30.02 52.05
CA ALA A 6 2.71 -29.94 52.72
C ALA A 6 2.20 -28.49 52.95
N ARG A 7 0.91 -28.26 52.69
CA ARG A 7 0.10 -27.02 52.85
C ARG A 7 -0.71 -27.04 54.17
N LEU A 8 -1.04 -25.86 54.74
CA LEU A 8 -2.39 -25.35 55.16
C LEU A 8 -2.22 -24.04 55.99
N LEU A 9 -2.67 -22.85 55.53
CA LEU A 9 -3.94 -22.11 55.88
C LEU A 9 -4.08 -21.79 57.40
N ALA A 10 -4.32 -20.57 57.92
CA ALA A 10 -4.68 -19.23 57.43
C ALA A 10 -4.55 -18.17 58.57
N ALA A 11 -4.69 -16.87 58.24
CA ALA A 11 -5.01 -15.69 59.10
C ALA A 11 -3.82 -14.94 59.78
N THR A 12 -3.66 -13.61 59.81
CA THR A 12 -4.11 -12.41 59.05
C THR A 12 -3.32 -11.20 59.62
N VAL A 13 -3.04 -10.16 58.78
CA VAL A 13 -2.73 -8.74 59.14
C VAL A 13 -1.30 -8.52 59.71
N THR A 14 -0.37 -7.71 59.18
CA THR A 14 -0.37 -6.43 58.43
C THR A 14 1.04 -6.26 57.86
N THR A 15 1.22 -5.81 56.61
CA THR A 15 2.25 -4.81 56.23
C THR A 15 1.93 -4.31 54.82
N ALA A 16 1.84 -2.99 54.68
CA ALA A 16 1.74 -2.29 53.42
C ALA A 16 2.96 -2.60 52.53
N ILE A 17 2.72 -2.98 51.29
CA ILE A 17 3.71 -2.90 50.21
C ILE A 17 3.06 -2.08 49.10
N LEU A 18 3.62 -0.89 48.89
CA LEU A 18 3.59 -0.14 47.65
C LEU A 18 3.99 -1.08 46.51
N VAL A 19 3.06 -1.35 45.61
CA VAL A 19 3.40 -1.82 44.26
C VAL A 19 2.97 -0.73 43.30
N SER A 20 3.98 0.03 42.86
CA SER A 20 3.99 0.83 41.65
C SER A 20 3.48 0.00 40.46
N GLY A 21 2.37 0.43 39.87
CA GLY A 21 1.85 -0.15 38.63
C GLY A 21 2.18 0.75 37.45
N ALA A 22 3.28 0.46 36.74
CA ALA A 22 3.44 0.88 35.37
C ALA A 22 2.60 -0.03 34.46
N GLY A 23 1.79 0.57 33.59
CA GLY A 23 1.30 -0.06 32.35
C GLY A 23 0.15 -1.07 32.48
N ALA A 24 -0.93 -0.73 33.19
CA ALA A 24 -2.23 -1.37 32.98
C ALA A 24 -3.14 -0.39 32.23
N ASP A 25 -3.58 -0.77 31.03
CA ASP A 25 -4.55 -0.09 30.18
C ASP A 25 -5.86 0.15 30.98
N GLU A 26 -5.96 1.30 31.65
CA GLU A 26 -7.21 1.77 32.24
C GLU A 26 -8.17 2.09 31.09
N SER A 27 -9.38 1.53 31.14
CA SER A 27 -10.40 1.81 30.12
C SER A 27 -10.62 3.32 29.98
N LEU A 28 -10.83 3.80 28.75
CA LEU A 28 -11.12 5.21 28.42
C LEU A 28 -12.10 5.85 29.43
N GLU A 29 -13.18 5.14 29.74
CA GLU A 29 -14.19 5.58 30.71
C GLU A 29 -13.62 5.84 32.11
N ARG A 30 -12.68 5.02 32.60
CA ARG A 30 -12.03 5.22 33.90
C ARG A 30 -11.11 6.43 33.90
N ARG A 31 -10.36 6.65 32.81
CA ARG A 31 -9.55 7.87 32.64
C ARG A 31 -10.42 9.11 32.70
N LEU A 32 -11.52 9.13 31.94
CA LEU A 32 -12.48 10.25 31.95
C LEU A 32 -13.17 10.43 33.32
N GLN A 33 -13.44 9.36 34.07
CA GLN A 33 -14.01 9.43 35.42
C GLN A 33 -13.03 9.98 36.47
N THR A 34 -11.73 9.77 36.28
CA THR A 34 -10.68 10.23 37.21
C THR A 34 -10.13 11.60 36.85
N MET A 35 -10.33 12.05 35.62
CA MET A 35 -9.94 13.38 35.15
C MET A 35 -10.74 14.50 35.87
N PRO A 36 -10.07 15.58 36.32
CA PRO A 36 -10.75 16.73 36.91
C PRO A 36 -11.84 17.30 35.99
N SER A 37 -13.02 17.62 36.52
CA SER A 37 -14.12 18.15 35.67
C SER A 37 -13.76 19.45 34.95
N ALA A 38 -12.90 20.28 35.55
CA ALA A 38 -12.38 21.51 34.95
C ALA A 38 -11.50 21.24 33.71
N GLU A 39 -10.75 20.15 33.71
CA GLU A 39 -9.92 19.72 32.59
C GLU A 39 -10.78 19.22 31.43
N ILE A 40 -11.79 18.38 31.70
CA ILE A 40 -12.77 17.98 30.69
C ILE A 40 -13.48 19.21 30.10
N GLU A 41 -13.88 20.17 30.94
CA GLU A 41 -14.51 21.41 30.47
C GLU A 41 -13.58 22.23 29.56
N ALA A 42 -12.31 22.36 29.93
CA ALA A 42 -11.30 23.01 29.08
C ALA A 42 -11.16 22.27 27.75
N HIS A 43 -11.06 20.94 27.76
CA HIS A 43 -10.87 20.17 26.53
C HIS A 43 -12.08 20.18 25.61
N VAL A 44 -13.30 20.07 26.14
CA VAL A 44 -14.54 20.23 25.36
C VAL A 44 -14.59 21.59 24.67
N ARG A 45 -14.17 22.65 25.36
CA ARG A 45 -14.20 24.02 24.82
C ARG A 45 -13.11 24.28 23.79
N LEU A 46 -11.90 23.78 24.02
CA LEU A 46 -10.71 24.08 23.21
C LEU A 46 -10.46 23.08 22.09
N HIS A 47 -10.92 21.82 22.24
CA HIS A 47 -10.65 20.74 21.29
C HIS A 47 -11.89 20.05 20.74
N GLY A 48 -13.06 20.25 21.34
CA GLY A 48 -14.31 19.65 20.88
C GLY A 48 -14.83 20.29 19.59
N ASP A 49 -15.15 19.45 18.61
CA ASP A 49 -15.78 19.79 17.34
C ASP A 49 -17.23 19.28 17.31
N PRO A 50 -18.23 20.18 17.22
CA PRO A 50 -19.61 19.77 17.26
C PRO A 50 -20.08 19.03 15.99
N ARG A 51 -19.44 19.19 14.83
CA ARG A 51 -19.82 18.43 13.62
C ARG A 51 -19.34 16.99 13.71
N ARG A 52 -18.11 16.76 14.19
CA ARG A 52 -17.63 15.41 14.50
C ARG A 52 -18.48 14.76 15.59
N GLY A 53 -18.84 15.53 16.62
CA GLY A 53 -19.75 15.09 17.67
C GLY A 53 -21.13 14.70 17.14
N ALA A 54 -21.65 15.40 16.13
CA ALA A 54 -22.89 15.04 15.45
C ALA A 54 -22.76 13.70 14.74
N LEU A 55 -21.69 13.48 13.96
CA LEU A 55 -21.43 12.19 13.32
C LEU A 55 -21.38 11.05 14.33
N LEU A 56 -20.70 11.24 15.46
CA LEU A 56 -20.66 10.25 16.55
C LEU A 56 -22.05 10.01 17.14
N PHE A 57 -22.83 11.05 17.37
CA PHE A 57 -24.19 10.91 17.91
C PHE A 57 -25.11 10.07 17.01
N TYR A 58 -24.98 10.20 15.69
CA TYR A 58 -25.83 9.47 14.74
C TYR A 58 -25.26 8.10 14.30
N LYS A 59 -23.94 7.97 14.17
CA LYS A 59 -23.26 6.76 13.66
C LYS A 59 -22.75 5.81 14.74
N SER A 60 -22.53 6.28 15.97
CA SER A 60 -21.91 5.45 17.01
C SER A 60 -22.74 4.20 17.31
N ALA A 61 -22.05 3.13 17.72
CA ALA A 61 -22.67 1.92 18.25
C ALA A 61 -23.53 2.20 19.49
N ALA A 62 -23.26 3.30 20.20
CA ALA A 62 -24.06 3.80 21.32
C ALA A 62 -25.48 4.22 20.91
N ALA A 63 -25.74 4.43 19.61
CA ALA A 63 -27.05 4.70 19.02
C ALA A 63 -27.81 5.84 19.70
N CYS A 64 -27.11 6.91 20.07
CA CYS A 64 -27.67 8.04 20.84
C CYS A 64 -28.92 8.62 20.17
N SER A 65 -28.93 8.71 18.83
CA SER A 65 -30.05 9.18 18.01
C SER A 65 -31.33 8.31 18.09
N ARG A 66 -31.24 7.04 18.52
CA ARG A 66 -32.42 6.18 18.73
C ARG A 66 -33.20 6.54 19.98
N CYS A 67 -32.51 7.05 21.00
CA CYS A 67 -33.11 7.38 22.29
C CYS A 67 -33.35 8.87 22.45
N HIS A 68 -32.51 9.73 21.86
CA HIS A 68 -32.55 11.18 22.01
C HIS A 68 -32.89 11.88 20.70
N ALA A 69 -33.87 12.78 20.76
CA ALA A 69 -34.09 13.74 19.70
C ALA A 69 -33.03 14.85 19.77
N SER A 70 -32.46 15.19 18.61
CA SER A 70 -31.59 16.36 18.43
C SER A 70 -32.36 17.59 17.91
N GLY A 71 -33.54 17.43 17.29
CA GLY A 71 -34.33 18.50 16.66
C GLY A 71 -35.80 18.55 17.12
N SER A 72 -36.74 18.84 16.21
CA SER A 72 -38.18 18.90 16.51
C SER A 72 -38.87 17.55 16.70
N GLU A 73 -38.18 16.46 16.40
CA GLU A 73 -38.66 15.10 16.62
C GLU A 73 -38.78 14.81 18.12
N VAL A 74 -39.70 13.90 18.48
CA VAL A 74 -39.89 13.47 19.87
C VAL A 74 -39.51 12.01 19.95
N THR A 75 -38.41 11.71 20.63
CA THR A 75 -38.08 10.33 20.98
C THR A 75 -38.76 9.97 22.31
N PRO A 76 -39.30 8.74 22.44
CA PRO A 76 -40.04 8.35 23.63
C PRO A 76 -39.17 8.00 24.85
N LEU A 77 -37.83 8.02 24.73
CA LEU A 77 -36.89 7.33 25.62
C LEU A 77 -35.90 8.22 26.35
N GLY A 78 -35.46 9.30 25.73
CA GLY A 78 -34.51 10.25 26.29
C GLY A 78 -35.03 11.68 26.13
N PRO A 79 -34.57 12.62 26.95
CA PRO A 79 -34.90 14.03 26.77
C PRO A 79 -34.48 14.50 25.38
N ASN A 80 -35.31 15.36 24.79
CA ASN A 80 -34.94 16.11 23.59
C ASN A 80 -33.82 17.10 23.94
N LEU A 81 -32.64 16.86 23.38
CA LEU A 81 -31.39 17.56 23.71
C LEU A 81 -31.40 19.02 23.26
N ALA A 82 -32.22 19.39 22.27
CA ALA A 82 -32.44 20.78 21.86
C ALA A 82 -33.37 21.57 22.80
N THR A 83 -33.98 20.91 23.79
CA THR A 83 -34.96 21.52 24.72
C THR A 83 -34.61 21.35 26.20
N ILE A 84 -33.46 20.74 26.52
CA ILE A 84 -32.99 20.61 27.90
C ILE A 84 -32.64 21.96 28.54
N GLY A 85 -32.45 22.99 27.72
CA GLY A 85 -32.23 24.37 28.15
C GLY A 85 -30.75 24.70 28.44
N PRO A 86 -30.42 25.99 28.57
CA PRO A 86 -29.05 26.47 28.72
C PRO A 86 -28.38 26.05 30.04
N ASP A 87 -29.16 25.61 31.03
CA ASP A 87 -28.71 25.15 32.36
C ASP A 87 -28.00 23.79 32.34
N ALA A 88 -27.99 23.08 31.20
CA ALA A 88 -27.19 21.88 31.01
C ALA A 88 -25.70 22.22 30.91
N SER A 89 -25.03 22.42 32.05
CA SER A 89 -23.59 22.65 32.13
C SER A 89 -22.80 21.49 31.50
N VAL A 90 -21.58 21.76 31.02
CA VAL A 90 -20.68 20.70 30.51
C VAL A 90 -20.51 19.59 31.55
N GLN A 91 -20.35 19.98 32.82
CA GLN A 91 -20.27 19.04 33.94
C GLN A 91 -21.51 18.14 34.04
N HIS A 92 -22.71 18.70 33.90
CA HIS A 92 -23.95 17.90 33.96
C HIS A 92 -24.04 16.91 32.79
N ILE A 93 -23.62 17.31 31.58
CA ILE A 93 -23.58 16.43 30.40
C ILE A 93 -22.58 15.29 30.63
N VAL A 94 -21.35 15.62 31.05
CA VAL A 94 -20.29 14.65 31.32
C VAL A 94 -20.71 13.64 32.39
N GLU A 95 -21.27 14.10 33.51
CA GLU A 95 -21.80 13.25 34.58
C GLU A 95 -22.92 12.33 34.06
N SER A 96 -23.82 12.86 33.21
CA SER A 96 -24.91 12.07 32.62
C SER A 96 -24.41 10.99 31.65
N LEU A 97 -23.29 11.23 30.96
CA LEU A 97 -22.67 10.27 30.05
C LEU A 97 -21.85 9.20 30.77
N LEU A 98 -21.07 9.57 31.79
CA LEU A 98 -20.17 8.66 32.52
C LEU A 98 -20.86 7.93 33.67
N GLU A 99 -21.90 8.52 34.26
CA GLU A 99 -22.64 7.99 35.42
C GLU A 99 -24.17 8.15 35.24
N PRO A 100 -24.79 7.54 34.20
CA PRO A 100 -26.18 7.80 33.82
C PRO A 100 -27.23 7.49 34.92
N SER A 101 -26.92 6.57 35.84
CA SER A 101 -27.79 6.19 36.96
C SER A 101 -27.64 7.07 38.20
N ARG A 102 -26.67 7.99 38.24
CA ARG A 102 -26.44 8.85 39.41
C ARG A 102 -27.57 9.84 39.65
N LYS A 103 -28.17 10.36 38.58
CA LYS A 103 -29.32 11.27 38.65
C LYS A 103 -30.22 11.12 37.43
N ILE A 104 -31.39 10.52 37.61
CA ILE A 104 -32.38 10.31 36.54
C ILE A 104 -33.36 11.50 36.51
N ARG A 105 -33.58 12.07 35.31
CA ARG A 105 -34.53 13.19 35.13
C ARG A 105 -35.97 12.72 35.36
N LYS A 106 -36.75 13.52 36.11
CA LYS A 106 -38.18 13.25 36.36
C LYS A 106 -38.95 13.02 35.05
N GLY A 107 -39.70 11.93 34.98
CA GLY A 107 -40.42 11.50 33.77
C GLY A 107 -39.65 10.53 32.86
N PHE A 108 -38.37 10.27 33.15
CA PHE A 108 -37.54 9.23 32.50
C PHE A 108 -37.13 8.14 33.51
N GLU A 109 -37.81 8.06 34.65
CA GLU A 109 -37.60 7.06 35.68
C GLU A 109 -38.14 5.71 35.21
N THR A 110 -37.29 4.67 35.24
CA THR A 110 -37.71 3.31 34.92
C THR A 110 -38.51 2.74 36.09
N VAL A 111 -39.62 2.08 35.79
CA VAL A 111 -40.43 1.38 36.80
C VAL A 111 -40.46 -0.12 36.51
N SER A 112 -40.33 -0.91 37.58
CA SER A 112 -40.53 -2.35 37.59
C SER A 112 -41.90 -2.63 38.20
N ILE A 113 -42.74 -3.33 37.45
CA ILE A 113 -44.11 -3.66 37.84
C ILE A 113 -44.24 -5.16 37.91
N VAL A 114 -44.64 -5.66 39.08
CA VAL A 114 -45.07 -7.04 39.26
C VAL A 114 -46.59 -7.04 39.16
N THR A 115 -47.12 -7.74 38.17
CA THR A 115 -48.57 -7.90 38.01
C THR A 115 -49.10 -9.04 38.87
N THR A 116 -50.40 -9.04 39.18
CA THR A 116 -51.05 -10.06 40.01
C THR A 116 -51.01 -11.47 39.41
N ASP A 117 -50.75 -11.59 38.10
CA ASP A 117 -50.51 -12.85 37.38
C ASP A 117 -49.03 -13.27 37.36
N GLY A 118 -48.15 -12.55 38.07
CA GLY A 118 -46.74 -12.88 38.25
C GLY A 118 -45.80 -12.41 37.15
N ARG A 119 -46.25 -11.58 36.18
CA ARG A 119 -45.36 -10.99 35.17
C ARG A 119 -44.61 -9.80 35.75
N VAL A 120 -43.34 -9.65 35.33
CA VAL A 120 -42.51 -8.47 35.65
C VAL A 120 -42.38 -7.63 34.39
N LEU A 121 -42.90 -6.41 34.43
CA LEU A 121 -42.83 -5.44 33.34
C LEU A 121 -41.87 -4.31 33.73
N ASN A 122 -40.86 -4.07 32.90
CA ASN A 122 -39.91 -2.98 33.09
C ASN A 122 -40.10 -1.95 31.99
N GLY A 123 -40.24 -0.67 32.33
CA GLY A 123 -40.50 0.35 31.31
C GLY A 123 -40.60 1.78 31.84
N LEU A 124 -40.79 2.73 30.92
CA LEU A 124 -41.06 4.13 31.24
C LEU A 124 -42.56 4.39 31.30
N ILE A 125 -43.01 5.21 32.24
CA ILE A 125 -44.42 5.63 32.33
C ILE A 125 -44.71 6.62 31.20
N ALA A 126 -45.48 6.21 30.19
CA ALA A 126 -45.95 7.10 29.12
C ALA A 126 -47.15 7.94 29.59
N ARG A 127 -48.09 7.32 30.29
CA ARG A 127 -49.25 7.99 30.91
C ARG A 127 -49.80 7.15 32.06
N GLN A 128 -50.38 7.81 33.06
CA GLN A 128 -51.06 7.15 34.18
C GLN A 128 -52.32 7.90 34.57
N ASP A 129 -53.39 7.17 34.87
CA ASP A 129 -54.62 7.71 35.45
C ASP A 129 -55.08 6.86 36.65
N ALA A 130 -56.30 7.10 37.15
CA ALA A 130 -56.84 6.41 38.31
C ALA A 130 -57.15 4.91 38.05
N VAL A 131 -57.25 4.49 36.78
CA VAL A 131 -57.73 3.16 36.38
C VAL A 131 -56.63 2.34 35.69
N GLN A 132 -55.73 2.98 34.95
CA GLN A 132 -54.68 2.30 34.19
C GLN A 132 -53.33 3.01 34.23
N LEU A 133 -52.28 2.24 33.97
CA LEU A 133 -50.92 2.69 33.74
C LEU A 133 -50.47 2.23 32.36
N VAL A 134 -49.91 3.13 31.57
CA VAL A 134 -49.35 2.79 30.26
C VAL A 134 -47.84 2.90 30.33
N LEU A 135 -47.19 1.75 30.15
CA LEU A 135 -45.75 1.62 30.09
C LEU A 135 -45.27 1.55 28.65
N ARG A 136 -44.05 2.03 28.39
CA ARG A 136 -43.27 1.65 27.21
C ARG A 136 -42.28 0.58 27.61
N ASP A 137 -42.38 -0.59 27.01
CA ASP A 137 -41.59 -1.76 27.36
C ASP A 137 -40.09 -1.54 27.11
N ALA A 138 -39.24 -1.94 28.06
CA ALA A 138 -37.77 -1.78 27.98
C ALA A 138 -37.10 -2.62 26.86
N THR A 139 -37.77 -3.65 26.36
CA THR A 139 -37.28 -4.56 25.31
C THR A 139 -37.88 -4.28 23.93
N ASN A 140 -39.07 -3.67 23.87
CA ASN A 140 -39.69 -3.21 22.63
C ASN A 140 -40.30 -1.82 22.79
N LEU A 141 -39.47 -0.82 22.47
CA LEU A 141 -39.62 0.56 22.93
C LEU A 141 -40.71 1.36 22.17
N LEU A 142 -41.23 0.81 21.08
CA LEU A 142 -42.40 1.33 20.34
C LEU A 142 -43.72 0.73 20.82
N GLN A 143 -43.68 -0.28 21.69
CA GLN A 143 -44.85 -0.99 22.18
C GLN A 143 -45.34 -0.37 23.50
N GLU A 144 -46.54 0.21 23.46
CA GLU A 144 -47.25 0.61 24.67
C GLU A 144 -47.92 -0.61 25.31
N VAL A 145 -47.63 -0.84 26.59
CA VAL A 145 -48.24 -1.88 27.42
C VAL A 145 -49.18 -1.21 28.41
N VAL A 146 -50.48 -1.46 28.26
CA VAL A 146 -51.50 -0.96 29.18
C VAL A 146 -51.68 -1.98 30.31
N VAL A 147 -51.49 -1.54 31.54
CA VAL A 147 -51.67 -2.34 32.77
C VAL A 147 -52.79 -1.71 33.58
N ALA A 148 -53.87 -2.44 33.85
CA ALA A 148 -54.91 -1.94 34.76
C ALA A 148 -54.33 -1.82 36.18
N ARG A 149 -54.69 -0.77 36.92
CA ARG A 149 -54.18 -0.60 38.29
C ARG A 149 -54.59 -1.74 39.24
N SER A 150 -55.70 -2.40 38.96
CA SER A 150 -56.15 -3.60 39.69
C SER A 150 -55.22 -4.79 39.52
N ASP A 151 -54.42 -4.79 38.46
CA ASP A 151 -53.58 -5.92 38.07
C ASP A 151 -52.13 -5.71 38.50
N ILE A 152 -51.82 -4.63 39.24
CA ILE A 152 -50.50 -4.30 39.77
C ILE A 152 -50.43 -4.79 41.22
N ASP A 153 -49.54 -5.75 41.48
CA ASP A 153 -49.25 -6.25 42.83
C ASP A 153 -48.16 -5.39 43.51
N GLU A 154 -47.08 -5.09 42.79
CA GLU A 154 -46.00 -4.22 43.25
C GLU A 154 -45.52 -3.29 42.12
N MET A 155 -45.22 -2.04 42.47
CA MET A 155 -44.60 -1.08 41.56
C MET A 155 -43.44 -0.39 42.28
N ARG A 156 -42.24 -0.51 41.72
CA ARG A 156 -41.03 0.11 42.25
C ARG A 156 -40.31 0.91 41.17
N THR A 157 -39.94 2.15 41.49
CA THR A 157 -38.99 2.91 40.69
C THR A 157 -37.60 2.33 40.86
N THR A 158 -36.90 2.08 39.75
CA THR A 158 -35.52 1.57 39.79
C THR A 158 -34.53 2.73 39.90
N ASP A 159 -33.41 2.49 40.56
CA ASP A 159 -32.30 3.44 40.63
C ASP A 159 -31.37 3.33 39.40
N VAL A 160 -31.80 2.61 38.36
CA VAL A 160 -31.01 2.29 37.17
C VAL A 160 -31.62 2.97 35.95
N SER A 161 -30.81 3.81 35.29
CA SER A 161 -31.21 4.52 34.08
C SER A 161 -31.45 3.57 32.91
N MET A 162 -32.35 3.95 31.99
CA MET A 162 -32.46 3.29 30.69
C MET A 162 -31.28 3.57 29.76
N MET A 163 -30.51 4.64 30.01
CA MET A 163 -29.26 4.89 29.32
C MET A 163 -28.21 3.86 29.80
N PRO A 164 -27.69 2.99 28.92
CA PRO A 164 -26.76 1.94 29.35
C PRO A 164 -25.49 2.49 30.00
N GLN A 165 -25.02 1.80 31.04
CA GLN A 165 -23.69 2.06 31.60
C GLN A 165 -22.61 1.54 30.65
N GLY A 166 -21.46 2.22 30.56
CA GLY A 166 -20.36 1.79 29.69
C GLY A 166 -20.49 2.18 28.21
N LEU A 167 -21.44 3.05 27.83
CA LEU A 167 -21.58 3.51 26.44
C LEU A 167 -20.32 4.18 25.91
N ILE A 168 -19.61 4.91 26.77
CA ILE A 168 -18.41 5.67 26.41
C ILE A 168 -17.23 4.75 26.05
N ALA A 169 -17.24 3.49 26.51
CA ALA A 169 -16.25 2.51 26.09
C ALA A 169 -16.32 2.13 24.59
N SER A 170 -17.38 2.54 23.88
CA SER A 170 -17.50 2.37 22.42
C SER A 170 -16.79 3.48 21.61
N LEU A 171 -16.39 4.57 22.26
CA LEU A 171 -15.58 5.63 21.63
C LEU A 171 -14.12 5.18 21.54
N ARG A 172 -13.41 5.73 20.56
CA ARG A 172 -12.02 5.38 20.25
C ARG A 172 -11.03 6.04 21.21
N ASP A 173 -11.26 7.30 21.54
CA ASP A 173 -10.38 8.11 22.39
C ASP A 173 -11.14 9.25 23.10
N GLU A 174 -10.39 10.05 23.86
CA GLU A 174 -10.91 11.19 24.62
C GLU A 174 -11.42 12.33 23.72
N ARG A 175 -10.86 12.50 22.50
CA ARG A 175 -11.28 13.57 21.58
C ARG A 175 -12.68 13.31 21.06
N GLU A 176 -13.01 12.08 20.72
CA GLU A 176 -14.39 11.72 20.36
C GLU A 176 -15.39 12.02 21.48
N PHE A 177 -14.97 11.81 22.73
CA PHE A 177 -15.78 12.18 23.88
C PHE A 177 -15.97 13.70 23.96
N TYR A 178 -14.90 14.48 23.80
CA TYR A 178 -14.97 15.94 23.79
C TYR A 178 -15.87 16.49 22.66
N ASP A 179 -15.76 15.91 21.47
CA ASP A 179 -16.61 16.23 20.31
C ASP A 179 -18.08 15.95 20.59
N LEU A 180 -18.39 14.76 21.12
CA LEU A 180 -19.76 14.37 21.48
C LEU A 180 -20.36 15.31 22.52
N VAL A 181 -19.62 15.60 23.60
CA VAL A 181 -20.06 16.55 24.65
C VAL A 181 -20.24 17.95 24.07
N ARG A 182 -19.32 18.40 23.20
CA ARG A 182 -19.41 19.69 22.50
C ARG A 182 -20.70 19.77 21.67
N TYR A 183 -21.00 18.73 20.89
CA TYR A 183 -22.22 18.67 20.09
C TYR A 183 -23.48 18.76 20.97
N VAL A 184 -23.59 17.93 22.01
CA VAL A 184 -24.74 17.96 22.94
C VAL A 184 -24.90 19.34 23.59
N ARG A 185 -23.78 19.99 23.95
CA ARG A 185 -23.81 21.34 24.51
C ARG A 185 -24.31 22.38 23.49
N GLU A 186 -23.86 22.30 22.24
CA GLU A 186 -24.32 23.19 21.17
C GLU A 186 -25.83 23.04 20.91
N LEU A 187 -26.36 21.81 20.95
CA LEU A 187 -27.82 21.58 20.87
C LEU A 187 -28.56 22.22 22.04
N ALA A 188 -28.05 22.03 23.26
CA ALA A 188 -28.69 22.54 24.48
C ALA A 188 -28.77 24.08 24.50
N VAL A 189 -27.78 24.75 23.92
CA VAL A 189 -27.69 26.21 23.85
C VAL A 189 -28.43 26.78 22.64
N GLY A 190 -28.22 26.21 21.46
CA GLY A 190 -28.73 26.73 20.18
C GLY A 190 -30.10 26.18 19.76
N GLY A 191 -30.60 25.15 20.45
CA GLY A 191 -31.91 24.56 20.21
C GLY A 191 -32.07 23.96 18.81
N ALA A 192 -33.31 23.91 18.33
CA ALA A 192 -33.66 23.25 17.07
C ALA A 192 -33.00 23.86 15.82
N ALA A 193 -32.68 25.15 15.84
CA ALA A 193 -32.00 25.81 14.72
C ALA A 193 -30.55 25.31 14.58
N ARG A 194 -29.81 25.27 15.70
CA ARG A 194 -28.43 24.74 15.71
C ARG A 194 -28.39 23.24 15.43
N ALA A 195 -29.41 22.50 15.87
CA ALA A 195 -29.56 21.10 15.53
C ALA A 195 -29.67 20.86 14.02
N ALA A 196 -30.48 21.67 13.32
CA ALA A 196 -30.63 21.56 11.87
C ALA A 196 -29.35 21.92 11.11
N GLU A 197 -28.57 22.87 11.62
CA GLU A 197 -27.29 23.29 11.03
C GLU A 197 -26.17 22.24 11.17
N LEU A 198 -26.15 21.53 12.30
CA LEU A 198 -25.15 20.50 12.62
C LEU A 198 -25.57 19.09 12.19
N GLN A 199 -26.79 18.93 11.69
CA GLN A 199 -27.29 17.63 11.26
C GLN A 199 -26.42 17.11 10.09
N PRO A 200 -25.81 15.92 10.23
CA PRO A 200 -25.04 15.34 9.14
C PRO A 200 -25.92 15.04 7.92
N SER A 201 -25.33 15.12 6.72
CA SER A 201 -26.01 14.79 5.48
C SER A 201 -26.35 13.29 5.42
N ALA A 202 -27.30 12.91 4.56
CA ALA A 202 -27.65 11.50 4.37
C ALA A 202 -26.44 10.65 3.94
N GLU A 203 -25.58 11.21 3.07
CA GLU A 203 -24.33 10.58 2.62
C GLU A 203 -23.34 10.39 3.78
N GLU A 204 -23.18 11.41 4.62
CA GLU A 204 -22.34 11.36 5.82
C GLU A 204 -22.86 10.38 6.87
N LEU A 205 -24.12 9.97 6.82
CA LEU A 205 -24.72 8.98 7.72
C LEU A 205 -24.61 7.55 7.18
N VAL A 206 -24.25 7.36 5.91
CA VAL A 206 -23.95 6.03 5.38
C VAL A 206 -22.75 5.48 6.14
N VAL A 207 -22.95 4.38 6.87
CA VAL A 207 -21.87 3.61 7.51
C VAL A 207 -21.51 2.48 6.56
N VAL A 208 -20.37 2.60 5.88
CA VAL A 208 -19.79 1.49 5.12
C VAL A 208 -19.00 0.64 6.11
N ASP A 209 -19.69 -0.27 6.81
CA ASP A 209 -19.05 -1.31 7.62
C ASP A 209 -19.11 -2.62 6.84
N ASP A 210 -17.99 -2.96 6.20
CA ASP A 210 -17.85 -4.18 5.39
C ASP A 210 -17.84 -5.47 6.22
N THR A 211 -17.99 -5.37 7.54
CA THR A 211 -18.24 -6.50 8.44
C THR A 211 -19.73 -6.83 8.58
N LEU A 212 -20.62 -5.97 8.09
CA LEU A 212 -22.08 -6.20 8.09
C LEU A 212 -22.52 -7.00 6.85
N ASP A 213 -23.66 -7.68 6.97
CA ASP A 213 -24.27 -8.52 5.91
C ASP A 213 -23.34 -9.61 5.33
N LEU A 214 -22.41 -10.13 6.13
CA LEU A 214 -21.55 -11.25 5.74
C LEU A 214 -22.12 -12.60 6.17
N ASP A 215 -22.06 -13.59 5.28
CA ASP A 215 -22.29 -15.00 5.60
C ASP A 215 -21.02 -15.61 6.22
N HIS A 216 -20.75 -15.24 7.48
CA HIS A 216 -19.55 -15.68 8.19
C HIS A 216 -19.41 -17.20 8.26
N ALA A 217 -20.55 -17.91 8.39
CA ALA A 217 -20.57 -19.35 8.46
C ALA A 217 -20.11 -19.99 7.14
N ARG A 218 -20.64 -19.51 6.01
CA ARG A 218 -20.26 -20.01 4.69
C ARG A 218 -18.83 -19.63 4.31
N ILE A 219 -18.36 -18.43 4.68
CA ILE A 219 -16.96 -18.04 4.47
C ILE A 219 -16.05 -19.02 5.21
N LEU A 220 -16.24 -19.19 6.52
CA LEU A 220 -15.40 -20.08 7.34
C LEU A 220 -15.48 -21.55 6.89
N ALA A 221 -16.66 -22.03 6.48
CA ALA A 221 -16.84 -23.39 5.98
C ALA A 221 -16.17 -23.63 4.61
N ALA A 222 -15.93 -22.57 3.82
CA ALA A 222 -15.32 -22.65 2.50
C ALA A 222 -13.79 -22.53 2.51
N LEU A 223 -13.17 -22.08 3.61
CA LEU A 223 -11.72 -21.89 3.70
C LEU A 223 -10.97 -23.23 3.55
N GLY A 224 -10.06 -23.29 2.57
CA GLY A 224 -9.27 -24.47 2.28
C GLY A 224 -7.77 -24.19 2.14
N GLU A 225 -7.05 -25.12 1.50
CA GLU A 225 -5.59 -25.03 1.35
C GLU A 225 -5.14 -23.78 0.56
N LYS A 226 -5.92 -23.35 -0.44
CA LYS A 226 -5.66 -22.10 -1.18
C LYS A 226 -5.74 -20.88 -0.27
N ASP A 227 -6.78 -20.81 0.55
CA ASP A 227 -7.01 -19.74 1.53
C ASP A 227 -5.95 -19.74 2.63
N PHE A 228 -5.50 -20.91 3.07
CA PHE A 228 -4.38 -21.03 4.00
C PHE A 228 -3.09 -20.45 3.41
N LYS A 229 -2.80 -20.73 2.13
CA LYS A 229 -1.62 -20.18 1.45
C LYS A 229 -1.74 -18.66 1.27
N ALA A 230 -2.89 -18.17 0.83
CA ALA A 230 -3.16 -16.74 0.70
C ALA A 230 -3.00 -16.04 2.07
N GLY A 231 -3.61 -16.57 3.12
CA GLY A 231 -3.48 -16.07 4.49
C GLY A 231 -2.04 -16.07 5.00
N ARG A 232 -1.22 -17.05 4.61
CA ARG A 232 0.23 -17.07 4.92
C ARG A 232 0.96 -15.94 4.22
N GLU A 233 0.70 -15.73 2.93
CA GLU A 233 1.33 -14.66 2.15
C GLU A 233 0.98 -13.29 2.75
N THR A 234 -0.29 -13.05 3.04
CA THR A 234 -0.75 -11.82 3.70
C THR A 234 -0.16 -11.67 5.11
N TYR A 235 -0.09 -12.74 5.92
CA TYR A 235 0.54 -12.68 7.25
C TYR A 235 2.03 -12.29 7.17
N LEU A 236 2.77 -12.88 6.24
CA LEU A 236 4.19 -12.60 6.03
C LEU A 236 4.42 -11.20 5.45
N GLY A 237 3.47 -10.66 4.68
CA GLY A 237 3.52 -9.28 4.19
C GLY A 237 3.17 -8.23 5.24
N HIS A 238 2.18 -8.51 6.11
CA HIS A 238 1.53 -7.48 6.93
C HIS A 238 1.74 -7.63 8.44
N CYS A 239 1.76 -8.87 8.95
CA CYS A 239 1.67 -9.13 10.40
C CYS A 239 3.02 -9.53 11.03
N VAL A 240 3.91 -10.15 10.26
CA VAL A 240 5.17 -10.75 10.75
C VAL A 240 6.10 -9.74 11.41
N ASN A 241 6.09 -8.49 10.96
CA ASN A 241 6.95 -7.42 11.49
C ASN A 241 6.63 -7.06 12.95
N CYS A 242 5.40 -7.32 13.39
CA CYS A 242 4.95 -7.07 14.76
C CYS A 242 4.91 -8.37 15.58
N HIS A 243 4.35 -9.44 15.00
CA HIS A 243 4.06 -10.68 15.72
C HIS A 243 5.13 -11.78 15.59
N GLY A 244 6.15 -11.58 14.74
CA GLY A 244 7.16 -12.60 14.44
C GLY A 244 6.63 -13.67 13.48
N SER A 245 7.50 -14.56 13.00
CA SER A 245 7.13 -15.59 12.02
C SER A 245 6.76 -16.94 12.65
N ASP A 246 7.12 -17.15 13.91
CA ASP A 246 7.00 -18.43 14.62
C ASP A 246 5.75 -18.53 15.51
N GLY A 247 5.05 -17.41 15.70
CA GLY A 247 3.91 -17.26 16.60
C GLY A 247 4.25 -17.18 18.09
N ASN A 248 5.53 -17.31 18.48
CA ASN A 248 5.97 -17.36 19.87
C ASN A 248 6.88 -16.20 20.27
N THR A 249 7.57 -15.61 19.29
CA THR A 249 8.60 -14.59 19.49
C THR A 249 8.17 -13.30 18.79
N PRO A 250 7.26 -12.51 19.39
CA PRO A 250 6.83 -11.24 18.82
C PRO A 250 8.01 -10.28 18.69
N LYS A 251 7.97 -9.46 17.65
CA LYS A 251 8.99 -8.44 17.36
C LYS A 251 8.72 -7.14 18.11
N LEU A 252 7.44 -6.84 18.37
CA LEU A 252 7.02 -5.74 19.23
C LEU A 252 6.74 -6.25 20.67
N PRO A 253 7.22 -5.54 21.71
CA PRO A 253 6.97 -5.92 23.11
C PRO A 253 5.49 -5.91 23.50
N THR A 254 4.72 -5.03 22.87
CA THR A 254 3.27 -4.89 23.09
C THR A 254 2.45 -5.90 22.28
N ALA A 255 3.05 -6.58 21.30
CA ALA A 255 2.38 -7.60 20.51
C ALA A 255 2.32 -8.94 21.25
N ARG A 256 1.18 -9.62 21.16
CA ARG A 256 0.97 -10.94 21.78
C ARG A 256 1.55 -12.07 20.92
N ALA A 257 2.10 -13.08 21.59
CA ALA A 257 2.55 -14.31 20.96
C ALA A 257 1.37 -15.27 20.76
N PHE A 258 0.93 -15.44 19.51
CA PHE A 258 -0.21 -16.29 19.15
C PHE A 258 -0.11 -17.73 19.64
N GLY A 259 1.07 -18.30 19.81
CA GLY A 259 1.24 -19.69 20.24
C GLY A 259 1.17 -19.90 21.75
N ARG A 260 1.25 -18.84 22.57
CA ARG A 260 1.39 -18.99 24.04
C ARG A 260 0.58 -17.99 24.89
N ASP A 261 0.35 -16.78 24.39
CA ASP A 261 -0.28 -15.71 25.17
C ASP A 261 -1.80 -15.72 24.96
N ALA A 262 -2.55 -15.38 25.99
CA ALA A 262 -4.00 -15.19 25.90
C ALA A 262 -4.35 -13.93 25.08
N LEU A 263 -5.31 -14.05 24.16
CA LEU A 263 -5.78 -12.96 23.31
C LEU A 263 -6.89 -12.15 24.00
N LYS A 264 -6.59 -10.89 24.34
CA LYS A 264 -7.46 -9.99 25.12
C LYS A 264 -8.86 -9.78 24.50
N TYR A 265 -8.95 -9.79 23.17
CA TYR A 265 -10.17 -9.49 22.42
C TYR A 265 -10.87 -10.74 21.86
N GLY A 266 -10.47 -11.92 22.35
CA GLY A 266 -11.02 -13.21 21.93
C GLY A 266 -10.12 -13.97 20.97
N ALA A 267 -10.24 -15.29 21.04
CA ALA A 267 -9.42 -16.25 20.30
C ALA A 267 -10.27 -17.19 19.43
N ASP A 268 -11.51 -16.82 19.09
CA ASP A 268 -12.34 -17.48 18.09
C ASP A 268 -12.22 -16.78 16.71
N PRO A 269 -12.50 -17.47 15.58
CA PRO A 269 -12.30 -16.87 14.26
C PRO A 269 -13.07 -15.56 14.03
N TYR A 270 -14.27 -15.42 14.57
CA TYR A 270 -15.11 -14.24 14.35
C TYR A 270 -14.59 -13.04 15.13
N ARG A 271 -14.23 -13.21 16.41
CA ARG A 271 -13.62 -12.16 17.21
C ARG A 271 -12.23 -11.76 16.71
N MET A 272 -11.44 -12.73 16.24
CA MET A 272 -10.17 -12.43 15.58
C MET A 272 -10.41 -11.64 14.29
N PHE A 273 -11.40 -12.02 13.47
CA PHE A 273 -11.81 -11.24 12.30
C PHE A 273 -12.18 -9.80 12.69
N LEU A 274 -13.03 -9.60 13.72
CA LEU A 274 -13.38 -8.27 14.19
C LEU A 274 -12.17 -7.46 14.69
N THR A 275 -11.22 -8.12 15.36
CA THR A 275 -9.96 -7.49 15.82
C THR A 275 -9.14 -7.02 14.63
N VAL A 276 -9.03 -7.84 13.58
CA VAL A 276 -8.34 -7.47 12.34
C VAL A 276 -9.09 -6.36 11.60
N SER A 277 -10.42 -6.41 11.57
CA SER A 277 -11.26 -5.47 10.83
C SER A 277 -11.35 -4.09 11.48
N ARG A 278 -11.39 -4.03 12.82
CA ARG A 278 -11.62 -2.80 13.59
C ARG A 278 -10.37 -2.28 14.31
N GLY A 279 -9.30 -3.07 14.33
CA GLY A 279 -8.11 -2.79 15.14
C GLY A 279 -8.36 -3.05 16.62
N ALA A 280 -7.29 -3.04 17.42
CA ALA A 280 -7.37 -3.13 18.87
C ALA A 280 -6.10 -2.61 19.55
N GLY A 281 -6.24 -1.65 20.47
CA GLY A 281 -5.10 -1.01 21.14
C GLY A 281 -4.18 -0.30 20.13
N LEU A 282 -2.89 -0.66 20.12
CA LEU A 282 -1.90 -0.12 19.17
C LEU A 282 -1.95 -0.80 17.78
N MET A 283 -2.79 -1.84 17.59
CA MET A 283 -2.96 -2.49 16.29
C MET A 283 -4.03 -1.75 15.47
N ALA A 284 -3.61 -1.14 14.36
CA ALA A 284 -4.53 -0.50 13.40
C ALA A 284 -5.43 -1.54 12.69
N PRO A 285 -6.66 -1.16 12.29
CA PRO A 285 -7.51 -2.01 11.44
C PRO A 285 -6.84 -2.32 10.10
N LEU A 286 -7.01 -3.55 9.59
CA LEU A 286 -6.61 -3.95 8.24
C LEU A 286 -7.79 -3.80 7.27
N SER A 287 -8.45 -2.64 7.26
CA SER A 287 -9.60 -2.34 6.39
C SER A 287 -9.27 -2.33 4.89
N HIS A 288 -7.98 -2.40 4.54
CA HIS A 288 -7.49 -2.55 3.16
C HIS A 288 -7.62 -3.96 2.60
N LEU A 289 -7.82 -4.94 3.48
CA LEU A 289 -8.07 -6.32 3.11
C LEU A 289 -9.58 -6.52 3.03
N SER A 290 -10.03 -7.20 1.98
CA SER A 290 -11.41 -7.67 1.89
C SER A 290 -11.79 -8.52 3.10
N PRO A 291 -13.08 -8.63 3.46
CA PRO A 291 -13.48 -9.51 4.55
C PRO A 291 -12.98 -10.95 4.37
N LYS A 292 -12.95 -11.47 3.14
CA LYS A 292 -12.39 -12.79 2.81
C LYS A 292 -10.89 -12.88 3.12
N GLU A 293 -10.09 -11.91 2.70
CA GLU A 293 -8.64 -11.89 2.97
C GLU A 293 -8.34 -11.78 4.48
N ARG A 294 -9.12 -11.00 5.23
CA ARG A 294 -9.01 -10.96 6.70
C ARG A 294 -9.29 -12.33 7.33
N TYR A 295 -10.29 -13.06 6.83
CA TYR A 295 -10.55 -14.44 7.26
C TYR A 295 -9.43 -15.41 6.85
N GLN A 296 -8.82 -15.25 5.68
CA GLN A 296 -7.67 -16.05 5.24
C GLN A 296 -6.48 -15.89 6.20
N VAL A 297 -6.16 -14.65 6.59
CA VAL A 297 -5.10 -14.38 7.60
C VAL A 297 -5.43 -15.02 8.94
N VAL A 298 -6.67 -14.83 9.42
CA VAL A 298 -7.13 -15.45 10.67
C VAL A 298 -6.98 -16.97 10.59
N TYR A 299 -7.37 -17.58 9.47
CA TYR A 299 -7.26 -19.02 9.25
C TYR A 299 -5.82 -19.52 9.31
N TYR A 300 -4.88 -18.83 8.63
CA TYR A 300 -3.47 -19.16 8.73
C TYR A 300 -2.93 -19.04 10.16
N VAL A 301 -3.21 -17.93 10.86
CA VAL A 301 -2.74 -17.72 12.24
C VAL A 301 -3.25 -18.84 13.15
N ARG A 302 -4.54 -19.16 13.06
CA ARG A 302 -5.15 -20.22 13.87
C ARG A 302 -4.54 -21.58 13.58
N GLU A 303 -4.48 -21.97 12.32
CA GLU A 303 -4.07 -23.32 11.94
C GLU A 303 -2.56 -23.54 12.05
N ALA A 304 -1.74 -22.53 11.72
CA ALA A 304 -0.27 -22.66 11.70
C ALA A 304 0.40 -22.25 13.01
N LEU A 305 -0.12 -21.22 13.69
CA LEU A 305 0.56 -20.59 14.83
C LEU A 305 -0.09 -20.91 16.17
N MET A 306 -1.41 -21.11 16.21
CA MET A 306 -2.14 -21.41 17.45
C MET A 306 -2.41 -22.90 17.67
N LYS A 307 -2.80 -23.64 16.62
CA LYS A 307 -3.25 -25.02 16.73
C LYS A 307 -2.19 -25.92 17.37
N GLY A 308 -2.55 -26.58 18.47
CA GLY A 308 -1.64 -27.44 19.24
C GLY A 308 -0.62 -26.71 20.11
N ARG A 309 -0.68 -25.38 20.21
CA ARG A 309 0.23 -24.55 21.02
C ARG A 309 -0.52 -23.63 21.99
N ASN A 310 -1.52 -22.90 21.49
CA ASN A 310 -2.25 -21.91 22.28
C ASN A 310 -3.42 -22.57 23.04
N PRO A 311 -3.54 -22.37 24.36
CA PRO A 311 -4.62 -22.94 25.18
C PRO A 311 -6.03 -22.43 24.83
N ASP A 312 -6.14 -21.24 24.23
CA ASP A 312 -7.42 -20.63 23.85
C ASP A 312 -7.86 -21.02 22.42
N TYR A 313 -7.13 -21.91 21.73
CA TYR A 313 -7.54 -22.39 20.39
C TYR A 313 -8.84 -23.20 20.48
N GLN A 314 -9.81 -22.81 19.65
CA GLN A 314 -11.09 -23.50 19.49
C GLN A 314 -11.27 -23.99 18.05
N ALA A 315 -11.71 -25.23 17.89
CA ALA A 315 -12.05 -25.76 16.57
C ALA A 315 -13.35 -25.12 16.06
N VAL A 316 -13.44 -24.92 14.74
CA VAL A 316 -14.66 -24.46 14.09
C VAL A 316 -15.53 -25.68 13.82
N ASP A 317 -16.62 -25.83 14.58
CA ASP A 317 -17.59 -26.92 14.43
C ASP A 317 -18.97 -26.40 14.00
N GLU A 318 -19.91 -27.30 13.73
CA GLU A 318 -21.26 -26.94 13.28
C GLU A 318 -22.01 -26.09 14.32
N ALA A 319 -21.77 -26.31 15.61
CA ALA A 319 -22.40 -25.54 16.68
C ALA A 319 -21.88 -24.09 16.71
N TYR A 320 -20.58 -23.90 16.52
CA TYR A 320 -19.98 -22.58 16.39
C TYR A 320 -20.51 -21.86 15.14
N LEU A 321 -20.52 -22.53 13.98
CA LEU A 321 -21.01 -21.95 12.72
C LEU A 321 -22.48 -21.50 12.82
N ALA A 322 -23.32 -22.29 13.50
CA ALA A 322 -24.73 -21.95 13.73
C ALA A 322 -24.93 -20.74 14.66
N GLY A 323 -23.94 -20.42 15.50
CA GLY A 323 -23.96 -19.28 16.42
C GLY A 323 -23.47 -17.96 15.82
N LEU A 324 -23.02 -17.96 14.56
CA LEU A 324 -22.49 -16.75 13.91
C LEU A 324 -23.59 -15.81 13.40
N PRO A 325 -23.31 -14.50 13.29
CA PRO A 325 -24.23 -13.57 12.64
C PRO A 325 -24.56 -13.99 11.21
N GLN A 326 -25.79 -13.73 10.79
CA GLN A 326 -26.31 -14.05 9.46
C GLN A 326 -26.12 -12.88 8.49
N GLY A 327 -25.86 -13.19 7.22
CA GLY A 327 -25.73 -12.23 6.13
C GLY A 327 -25.70 -12.94 4.77
N ALA A 328 -25.61 -12.19 3.67
CA ALA A 328 -25.62 -12.74 2.31
C ALA A 328 -24.26 -12.63 1.57
N GLY A 329 -23.41 -11.68 1.96
CA GLY A 329 -22.14 -11.38 1.32
C GLY A 329 -21.04 -12.39 1.64
N LEU A 330 -20.20 -12.71 0.66
CA LEU A 330 -19.03 -13.59 0.83
C LEU A 330 -17.72 -12.80 1.09
N GLY A 331 -17.81 -11.47 1.14
CA GLY A 331 -16.67 -10.61 1.46
C GLY A 331 -15.59 -10.58 0.37
N GLU A 332 -15.97 -10.79 -0.88
CA GLU A 332 -15.07 -10.63 -2.04
C GLU A 332 -15.02 -9.16 -2.46
N GLN A 333 -13.87 -8.68 -2.91
CA GLN A 333 -13.71 -7.34 -3.44
C GLN A 333 -14.09 -7.33 -4.92
N GLU A 334 -14.95 -6.40 -5.35
CA GLU A 334 -15.24 -6.22 -6.77
C GLU A 334 -13.97 -5.72 -7.50
N GLU A 335 -13.73 -6.24 -8.69
CA GLU A 335 -12.67 -5.72 -9.56
C GLU A 335 -13.04 -4.30 -10.00
N SER A 336 -12.37 -3.29 -9.46
CA SER A 336 -12.37 -1.96 -10.06
C SER A 336 -11.85 -2.11 -11.48
N GLY A 337 -12.56 -1.58 -12.48
CA GLY A 337 -12.21 -1.74 -13.89
C GLY A 337 -10.79 -1.25 -14.28
N ASP A 338 -10.51 -1.19 -15.57
CA ASP A 338 -9.21 -0.68 -16.01
C ASP A 338 -9.07 0.82 -15.67
N ARG A 339 -7.95 1.19 -15.05
CA ARG A 339 -7.60 2.58 -14.75
C ARG A 339 -6.92 3.22 -15.95
N ASP A 340 -7.24 4.49 -16.19
CA ASP A 340 -6.54 5.33 -17.17
C ASP A 340 -5.28 5.95 -16.54
N TYR A 341 -4.12 5.70 -17.15
CA TYR A 341 -2.81 6.23 -16.75
C TYR A 341 -2.26 7.26 -17.75
N GLY A 342 -3.03 7.60 -18.79
CA GLY A 342 -2.50 8.23 -20.00
C GLY A 342 -1.77 7.22 -20.91
N PRO A 343 -1.02 7.71 -21.91
CA PRO A 343 -0.37 6.86 -22.92
C PRO A 343 0.84 6.08 -22.39
N VAL A 344 1.41 6.53 -21.27
CA VAL A 344 2.58 5.91 -20.63
C VAL A 344 2.44 5.84 -19.11
N LEU A 345 3.05 4.82 -18.50
CA LEU A 345 3.18 4.71 -17.05
C LEU A 345 4.65 4.53 -16.67
N GLY A 346 5.17 5.45 -15.85
CA GLY A 346 6.46 5.32 -15.18
C GLY A 346 6.35 4.37 -14.00
N SER A 347 7.16 3.30 -14.00
CA SER A 347 7.20 2.31 -12.92
C SER A 347 8.46 1.46 -12.98
N GLN A 348 8.71 0.66 -11.95
CA GLN A 348 9.55 -0.53 -12.10
C GLN A 348 8.86 -1.60 -12.98
N LEU A 349 9.64 -2.51 -13.56
CA LEU A 349 9.15 -3.75 -14.18
C LEU A 349 9.76 -4.94 -13.43
N GLY A 350 8.93 -5.58 -12.60
CA GLY A 350 9.37 -6.58 -11.65
C GLY A 350 10.48 -6.06 -10.74
N ASN A 351 11.50 -6.88 -10.53
CA ASN A 351 12.74 -6.51 -9.82
C ASN A 351 13.93 -6.27 -10.75
N GLN A 352 13.73 -6.39 -12.07
CA GLN A 352 14.79 -6.38 -13.07
C GLN A 352 15.06 -4.98 -13.63
N VAL A 353 14.01 -4.17 -13.77
CA VAL A 353 14.11 -2.79 -14.27
C VAL A 353 13.56 -1.86 -13.20
N ASN A 354 14.44 -1.00 -12.69
CA ASN A 354 14.11 -0.09 -11.61
C ASN A 354 13.55 1.26 -12.08
N ASN A 355 13.78 1.64 -13.34
CA ASN A 355 13.27 2.86 -13.95
C ASN A 355 12.76 2.56 -15.36
N GLY A 356 11.49 2.14 -15.43
CA GLY A 356 10.80 1.77 -16.66
C GLY A 356 9.76 2.81 -17.08
N LEU A 357 9.61 3.03 -18.38
CA LEU A 357 8.47 3.74 -18.95
C LEU A 357 7.71 2.82 -19.89
N THR A 358 6.49 2.44 -19.49
CA THR A 358 5.68 1.47 -20.20
C THR A 358 4.62 2.16 -21.05
N PHE A 359 4.63 1.88 -22.35
CA PHE A 359 3.72 2.42 -23.34
C PHE A 359 2.61 1.43 -23.61
N ARG A 360 1.37 1.92 -23.63
CA ARG A 360 0.22 1.18 -24.15
C ARG A 360 0.04 1.57 -25.62
N LEU A 361 0.49 0.73 -26.54
CA LEU A 361 0.48 1.06 -27.98
C LEU A 361 -0.88 0.75 -28.63
N THR A 362 -1.51 -0.33 -28.18
CA THR A 362 -2.91 -0.71 -28.48
C THR A 362 -3.52 -1.34 -27.23
N GLU A 363 -4.77 -1.81 -27.29
CA GLU A 363 -5.37 -2.58 -26.18
C GLU A 363 -4.60 -3.89 -25.89
N ASP A 364 -3.89 -4.44 -26.88
CA ASP A 364 -3.25 -5.76 -26.78
C ASP A 364 -1.72 -5.70 -26.81
N VAL A 365 -1.11 -4.63 -27.34
CA VAL A 365 0.35 -4.52 -27.52
C VAL A 365 0.93 -3.43 -26.64
N SER A 366 1.97 -3.79 -25.88
CA SER A 366 2.68 -2.88 -24.99
C SER A 366 4.19 -3.07 -25.08
N VAL A 367 4.92 -2.00 -24.74
CA VAL A 367 6.38 -2.02 -24.67
C VAL A 367 6.85 -1.26 -23.44
N CYS A 368 8.01 -1.62 -22.90
CA CYS A 368 8.62 -0.92 -21.77
C CYS A 368 10.06 -0.53 -22.11
N TYR A 369 10.43 0.73 -21.89
CA TYR A 369 11.81 1.23 -21.99
C TYR A 369 12.48 1.24 -20.61
N ASP A 370 13.72 0.75 -20.54
CA ASP A 370 14.65 1.06 -19.43
C ASP A 370 15.29 2.43 -19.69
N LEU A 371 14.80 3.46 -18.99
CA LEU A 371 15.17 4.85 -19.26
C LEU A 371 16.64 5.16 -18.97
N HIS A 372 17.27 4.42 -18.06
CA HIS A 372 18.68 4.61 -17.73
C HIS A 372 19.65 4.10 -18.82
N ARG A 373 19.14 3.34 -19.80
CA ARG A 373 19.93 2.80 -20.92
C ARG A 373 19.28 3.04 -22.28
N MET A 374 18.10 3.69 -22.31
CA MET A 374 17.26 3.90 -23.49
C MET A 374 17.21 2.68 -24.41
N ARG A 375 16.78 1.56 -23.83
CA ARG A 375 16.57 0.29 -24.52
C ARG A 375 15.26 -0.34 -24.12
N PHE A 376 14.76 -1.26 -24.93
CA PHE A 376 13.61 -2.07 -24.53
C PHE A 376 13.97 -2.97 -23.34
N ALA A 377 13.17 -2.85 -22.29
CA ALA A 377 13.04 -3.86 -21.26
C ALA A 377 12.27 -5.06 -21.80
N ALA A 378 11.12 -4.84 -22.46
CA ALA A 378 10.32 -5.87 -23.09
C ALA A 378 9.33 -5.29 -24.11
N ALA A 379 8.89 -6.13 -25.05
CA ALA A 379 7.69 -5.94 -25.88
C ALA A 379 6.79 -7.17 -25.73
N TRP A 380 5.48 -6.99 -25.60
CA TRP A 380 4.56 -8.11 -25.38
C TRP A 380 3.17 -7.90 -26.00
N GLN A 381 2.45 -9.00 -26.15
CA GLN A 381 1.04 -9.05 -26.54
C GLN A 381 0.21 -9.66 -25.41
N GLY A 382 -1.05 -9.25 -25.20
CA GLY A 382 -1.91 -9.76 -24.13
C GLY A 382 -2.25 -8.70 -23.08
N GLY A 383 -2.28 -7.42 -23.46
CA GLY A 383 -2.65 -6.30 -22.61
C GLY A 383 -1.47 -5.46 -22.12
N PHE A 384 -1.73 -4.66 -21.07
CA PHE A 384 -0.73 -3.76 -20.46
C PHE A 384 0.07 -4.48 -19.35
N LEU A 385 0.17 -3.88 -18.16
CA LEU A 385 0.79 -4.46 -16.98
C LEU A 385 -0.26 -5.14 -16.09
N ASP A 386 0.13 -6.19 -15.38
CA ASP A 386 -0.61 -6.67 -14.22
C ASP A 386 -0.28 -5.76 -13.02
N LEU A 387 -1.25 -4.91 -12.69
CA LEU A 387 -1.20 -3.95 -11.60
C LEU A 387 -2.10 -4.36 -10.42
N SER A 388 -2.81 -5.49 -10.51
CA SER A 388 -3.84 -5.91 -9.54
C SER A 388 -3.32 -6.09 -8.11
N GLN A 389 -2.00 -6.31 -7.98
CA GLN A 389 -1.28 -6.48 -6.73
C GLN A 389 -0.39 -5.28 -6.40
N THR A 390 -0.49 -4.18 -7.13
CA THR A 390 0.34 -2.98 -6.93
C THR A 390 -0.42 -1.89 -6.19
N HIS A 391 0.26 -0.80 -5.86
CA HIS A 391 -0.36 0.33 -5.18
C HIS A 391 -1.48 0.99 -6.03
N HIS A 392 -1.54 0.74 -7.34
CA HIS A 392 -2.61 1.28 -8.18
C HIS A 392 -3.99 0.69 -7.86
N TYR A 393 -4.04 -0.51 -7.27
CA TYR A 393 -5.28 -1.24 -6.95
C TYR A 393 -5.35 -1.77 -5.51
N ARG A 394 -4.21 -1.82 -4.81
CA ARG A 394 -4.10 -2.27 -3.40
C ARG A 394 -3.48 -1.18 -2.55
N GLN A 395 -3.99 -0.98 -1.34
CA GLN A 395 -3.54 0.14 -0.51
C GLN A 395 -2.02 0.08 -0.20
N ARG A 396 -1.50 -1.13 0.02
CA ARG A 396 -0.09 -1.42 0.34
C ARG A 396 0.71 -2.11 -0.76
N GLY A 397 0.18 -2.28 -1.97
CA GLY A 397 0.91 -2.89 -3.12
C GLY A 397 1.73 -4.14 -2.78
N GLU A 398 1.10 -5.31 -2.81
CA GLU A 398 1.69 -6.60 -2.42
C GLU A 398 2.76 -7.12 -3.40
N ARG A 399 2.81 -6.60 -4.63
CA ARG A 399 3.79 -6.96 -5.68
C ARG A 399 4.17 -5.75 -6.54
N MET A 400 5.28 -5.91 -7.26
CA MET A 400 5.70 -4.97 -8.31
C MET A 400 4.92 -5.21 -9.61
N PRO A 401 4.71 -4.17 -10.45
CA PRO A 401 4.14 -4.33 -11.78
C PRO A 401 4.80 -5.48 -12.55
N GLN A 402 3.98 -6.38 -13.09
CA GLN A 402 4.41 -7.49 -13.94
C GLN A 402 3.88 -7.32 -15.36
N ILE A 403 4.52 -7.98 -16.32
CA ILE A 403 3.96 -8.13 -17.66
C ILE A 403 2.70 -9.02 -17.55
N ARG A 404 1.55 -8.54 -18.05
CA ARG A 404 0.30 -9.33 -18.08
C ARG A 404 0.31 -10.37 -19.19
N GLY A 405 0.88 -10.02 -20.35
CA GLY A 405 0.83 -10.80 -21.58
C GLY A 405 2.07 -11.64 -21.87
N ASP A 406 2.12 -12.18 -23.09
CA ASP A 406 3.23 -12.96 -23.64
C ASP A 406 4.26 -12.04 -24.29
N GLU A 407 5.50 -12.08 -23.80
CA GLU A 407 6.61 -11.37 -24.44
C GLU A 407 6.83 -11.81 -25.88
N ILE A 408 7.30 -10.88 -26.72
CA ILE A 408 7.67 -11.10 -28.12
C ILE A 408 9.19 -10.93 -28.22
N PRO A 409 10.00 -11.96 -27.89
CA PRO A 409 11.41 -11.75 -27.59
C PRO A 409 12.22 -11.21 -28.77
N ALA A 410 11.87 -11.60 -29.99
CA ALA A 410 12.50 -11.10 -31.20
C ALA A 410 12.36 -9.56 -31.37
N LEU A 411 11.25 -9.00 -30.87
CA LEU A 411 10.98 -7.57 -30.84
C LEU A 411 11.30 -6.93 -29.48
N SER A 412 11.80 -7.67 -28.49
CA SER A 412 12.25 -7.09 -27.21
C SER A 412 13.66 -6.46 -27.32
N GLN A 413 14.34 -6.64 -28.46
CA GLN A 413 15.61 -5.95 -28.72
C GLN A 413 15.38 -4.61 -29.41
N TRP A 414 15.63 -3.51 -28.70
CA TRP A 414 15.77 -2.16 -29.24
C TRP A 414 16.81 -1.45 -28.40
N ALA A 415 18.02 -1.20 -28.92
CA ALA A 415 19.10 -0.64 -28.13
C ALA A 415 20.15 0.07 -28.98
N TRP A 416 20.58 1.25 -28.52
CA TRP A 416 21.70 1.98 -29.10
C TRP A 416 23.04 1.33 -28.75
N GLU A 417 24.01 1.40 -29.66
CA GLU A 417 25.40 1.06 -29.35
C GLU A 417 26.02 2.16 -28.50
N LEU A 418 26.42 1.80 -27.29
CA LEU A 418 27.02 2.73 -26.34
C LEU A 418 28.46 2.27 -26.08
N ASN A 419 29.42 3.16 -26.37
CA ASN A 419 30.85 2.88 -26.24
C ASN A 419 31.30 1.61 -27.00
N GLY A 420 30.81 1.43 -28.23
CA GLY A 420 31.18 0.30 -29.09
C GLY A 420 30.59 -1.05 -28.69
N SER A 421 29.63 -1.07 -27.75
CA SER A 421 28.91 -2.29 -27.36
C SER A 421 27.41 -2.04 -27.21
N PHE A 422 26.61 -3.01 -27.62
CA PHE A 422 25.18 -3.10 -27.27
C PHE A 422 24.97 -3.80 -25.91
N ASP A 423 25.96 -4.57 -25.47
CA ASP A 423 25.97 -5.30 -24.20
C ASP A 423 26.91 -4.57 -23.24
N LEU A 424 26.39 -3.52 -22.59
CA LEU A 424 27.17 -2.75 -21.62
C LEU A 424 27.54 -3.62 -20.42
N PRO A 425 28.81 -3.61 -19.97
CA PRO A 425 29.22 -4.35 -18.79
C PRO A 425 28.60 -3.72 -17.52
N ALA A 426 28.46 -4.53 -16.46
CA ALA A 426 27.74 -4.12 -15.25
C ALA A 426 28.37 -2.90 -14.53
N ASP A 427 29.67 -2.67 -14.74
CA ASP A 427 30.46 -1.57 -14.18
C ASP A 427 30.43 -0.28 -15.02
N ALA A 428 29.79 -0.28 -16.19
CA ALA A 428 29.69 0.90 -17.07
C ALA A 428 28.82 2.04 -16.49
N LYS A 429 28.19 1.81 -15.34
CA LYS A 429 27.24 2.70 -14.65
C LYS A 429 27.12 2.29 -13.18
N PRO A 430 26.56 3.14 -12.31
CA PRO A 430 26.02 2.65 -11.05
C PRO A 430 25.02 1.51 -11.34
N PRO A 431 24.99 0.42 -10.54
CA PRO A 431 24.13 -0.73 -10.79
C PRO A 431 22.67 -0.35 -11.10
N ARG A 432 22.20 0.72 -10.45
CA ARG A 432 20.80 1.18 -10.46
C ARG A 432 20.61 2.59 -11.05
N GLY A 433 21.65 3.19 -11.65
CA GLY A 433 21.59 4.57 -12.17
C GLY A 433 21.76 4.70 -13.68
N PRO A 434 21.60 5.91 -14.24
CA PRO A 434 21.84 6.17 -15.66
C PRO A 434 23.28 5.84 -16.05
N VAL A 435 23.49 5.51 -17.31
CA VAL A 435 24.84 5.49 -17.90
C VAL A 435 25.40 6.91 -17.97
N ARG A 436 26.68 7.03 -18.33
CA ARG A 436 27.32 8.35 -18.41
C ARG A 436 26.65 9.24 -19.47
N ASN A 437 26.45 10.51 -19.11
CA ASN A 437 25.79 11.50 -19.97
C ASN A 437 26.49 11.75 -21.31
N ASP A 438 27.80 11.50 -21.41
CA ASP A 438 28.53 11.62 -22.69
C ASP A 438 28.16 10.52 -23.70
N TRP A 439 27.56 9.42 -23.26
CA TRP A 439 27.08 8.34 -24.12
C TRP A 439 25.58 8.44 -24.39
N LEU A 440 24.80 8.67 -23.34
CA LEU A 440 23.35 8.75 -23.40
C LEU A 440 22.85 9.74 -22.34
N GLN A 441 21.95 10.63 -22.74
CA GLN A 441 21.25 11.54 -21.84
C GLN A 441 19.75 11.47 -22.13
N TYR A 442 18.94 11.05 -21.15
CA TYR A 442 17.50 11.08 -21.28
C TYR A 442 16.96 12.46 -20.86
N HIS A 443 16.14 13.09 -21.70
CA HIS A 443 15.60 14.42 -21.45
C HIS A 443 14.17 14.38 -20.92
N GLY A 444 13.35 13.44 -21.37
CA GLY A 444 11.94 13.36 -21.00
C GLY A 444 11.08 12.84 -22.14
N TYR A 445 9.78 13.15 -22.09
CA TYR A 445 8.85 12.79 -23.16
C TYR A 445 7.75 13.83 -23.34
N ASP A 446 7.41 14.08 -24.60
CA ASP A 446 6.26 14.88 -25.01
C ASP A 446 5.01 13.99 -25.13
N LEU A 447 3.84 14.58 -24.92
CA LEU A 447 2.53 13.96 -25.01
C LEU A 447 1.69 14.67 -26.06
N HIS A 448 1.30 13.95 -27.11
CA HIS A 448 0.53 14.49 -28.23
C HIS A 448 -0.63 13.55 -28.58
N GLY A 449 -1.85 13.87 -28.12
CA GLY A 449 -2.99 12.96 -28.21
C GLY A 449 -2.74 11.66 -27.45
N ASP A 450 -2.88 10.52 -28.11
CA ASP A 450 -2.60 9.19 -27.54
C ASP A 450 -1.13 8.74 -27.71
N ARG A 451 -0.27 9.62 -28.23
CA ARG A 451 1.15 9.33 -28.47
C ARG A 451 2.03 9.97 -27.42
N ALA A 452 3.08 9.23 -27.04
CA ALA A 452 4.23 9.77 -26.33
C ALA A 452 5.45 9.78 -27.26
N ILE A 453 6.27 10.83 -27.14
CA ILE A 453 7.48 11.06 -27.95
C ILE A 453 8.64 11.22 -26.99
N LEU A 454 9.56 10.26 -26.99
CA LEU A 454 10.76 10.28 -26.17
C LEU A 454 11.75 11.31 -26.71
N SER A 455 12.40 12.03 -25.82
CA SER A 455 13.49 12.96 -26.12
C SER A 455 14.75 12.55 -25.36
N TYR A 456 15.86 12.32 -26.09
CA TYR A 456 17.14 11.92 -25.52
C TYR A 456 18.30 12.20 -26.47
N GLY A 457 19.52 12.29 -25.94
CA GLY A 457 20.76 12.45 -26.71
C GLY A 457 21.59 11.16 -26.73
N ILE A 458 22.11 10.77 -27.91
CA ILE A 458 23.06 9.65 -28.08
C ILE A 458 24.38 10.19 -28.62
N HIS A 459 25.47 10.04 -27.86
CA HIS A 459 26.79 10.58 -28.21
C HIS A 459 26.77 12.06 -28.62
N GLY A 460 25.90 12.85 -27.97
CA GLY A 460 25.69 14.28 -28.24
C GLY A 460 24.80 14.60 -29.45
N ARG A 461 24.19 13.61 -30.11
CA ARG A 461 23.16 13.81 -31.14
C ARG A 461 21.77 13.72 -30.53
N GLU A 462 20.96 14.76 -30.69
CA GLU A 462 19.56 14.76 -30.25
C GLU A 462 18.73 13.74 -31.03
N VAL A 463 17.84 13.03 -30.33
CA VAL A 463 16.92 12.05 -30.88
C VAL A 463 15.52 12.30 -30.32
N LEU A 464 14.56 12.42 -31.22
CA LEU A 464 13.14 12.27 -30.88
C LEU A 464 12.64 10.92 -31.41
N GLU A 465 11.88 10.21 -30.59
CA GLU A 465 11.35 8.89 -30.92
C GLU A 465 9.89 8.75 -30.53
N SER A 466 9.03 8.39 -31.49
CA SER A 466 7.67 7.92 -31.20
C SER A 466 7.52 6.47 -31.62
N ILE A 467 6.66 5.74 -30.92
CA ILE A 467 6.36 4.34 -31.22
C ILE A 467 4.87 4.09 -31.41
N ALA A 468 4.55 3.27 -32.40
CA ALA A 468 3.23 2.73 -32.66
C ALA A 468 3.29 1.20 -32.85
N ALA A 469 2.13 0.56 -32.78
CA ALA A 469 1.97 -0.84 -33.14
C ALA A 469 0.76 -1.03 -34.05
N THR A 470 0.87 -2.00 -34.96
CA THR A 470 -0.25 -2.52 -35.75
C THR A 470 -0.32 -4.02 -35.56
N MET A 471 -1.52 -4.58 -35.55
CA MET A 471 -1.74 -6.01 -35.42
C MET A 471 -2.62 -6.52 -36.57
N GLU A 472 -2.14 -7.56 -37.25
CA GLU A 472 -2.86 -8.22 -38.36
C GLU A 472 -2.68 -9.74 -38.20
N ASP A 473 -3.78 -10.50 -38.14
CA ASP A 473 -3.74 -11.97 -37.92
C ASP A 473 -2.87 -12.42 -36.72
N ARG A 474 -2.95 -11.69 -35.59
CA ARG A 474 -2.12 -11.87 -34.37
C ARG A 474 -0.62 -11.61 -34.54
N ARG A 475 -0.18 -11.11 -35.69
CA ARG A 475 1.20 -10.69 -35.92
C ARG A 475 1.35 -9.23 -35.54
N VAL A 476 2.34 -8.94 -34.70
CA VAL A 476 2.63 -7.60 -34.19
C VAL A 476 3.72 -6.96 -35.03
N SER A 477 3.45 -5.76 -35.52
CA SER A 477 4.43 -4.90 -36.18
C SER A 477 4.61 -3.64 -35.36
N LEU A 478 5.83 -3.36 -34.93
CA LEU A 478 6.20 -2.14 -34.21
C LEU A 478 6.77 -1.13 -35.20
N ILE A 479 6.36 0.13 -35.07
CA ILE A 479 6.73 1.23 -35.95
C ILE A 479 7.38 2.30 -35.09
N HIS A 480 8.68 2.49 -35.24
CA HIS A 480 9.43 3.55 -34.59
C HIS A 480 9.60 4.71 -35.57
N THR A 481 9.08 5.89 -35.24
CA THR A 481 9.39 7.13 -35.97
C THR A 481 10.53 7.82 -35.25
N LEU A 482 11.65 8.05 -35.93
CA LEU A 482 12.85 8.65 -35.36
C LEU A 482 13.16 9.96 -36.07
N ARG A 483 13.49 11.00 -35.31
CA ARG A 483 14.18 12.20 -35.80
C ARG A 483 15.55 12.26 -35.12
N VAL A 484 16.61 12.07 -35.90
CA VAL A 484 17.99 12.11 -35.43
C VAL A 484 18.66 13.40 -35.90
N GLY A 485 19.15 14.18 -34.94
CA GLY A 485 19.86 15.44 -35.16
C GLY A 485 21.20 15.27 -35.88
N PRO A 486 21.84 16.37 -36.31
CA PRO A 486 23.14 16.34 -36.96
C PRO A 486 24.23 15.77 -36.04
N GLY A 487 25.27 15.19 -36.63
CA GLY A 487 26.44 14.68 -35.91
C GLY A 487 27.53 14.17 -36.84
N ASP A 488 28.76 14.08 -36.32
CA ASP A 488 29.99 13.80 -37.07
C ASP A 488 30.42 12.32 -37.08
N ARG A 489 29.74 11.48 -36.28
CA ARG A 489 30.01 10.05 -36.13
C ARG A 489 28.78 9.19 -36.51
N PRO A 490 29.00 7.97 -37.02
CA PRO A 490 27.90 7.03 -37.23
C PRO A 490 27.31 6.60 -35.89
N LEU A 491 25.99 6.35 -35.88
CA LEU A 491 25.29 5.69 -34.78
C LEU A 491 24.88 4.28 -35.21
N ARG A 492 24.88 3.33 -34.29
CA ARG A 492 24.38 1.97 -34.55
C ARG A 492 23.23 1.64 -33.59
N LEU A 493 22.21 1.00 -34.13
CA LEU A 493 20.98 0.65 -33.42
C LEU A 493 20.66 -0.83 -33.66
N ALA A 494 20.51 -1.61 -32.59
CA ALA A 494 20.00 -2.96 -32.66
C ALA A 494 18.47 -2.93 -32.72
N VAL A 495 17.90 -3.46 -33.80
CA VAL A 495 16.47 -3.35 -34.15
C VAL A 495 15.70 -4.63 -33.84
N ALA A 496 16.37 -5.78 -33.79
CA ALA A 496 15.79 -7.07 -33.42
C ALA A 496 16.91 -8.04 -33.01
N GLN A 497 16.56 -9.11 -32.31
CA GLN A 497 17.52 -10.16 -31.96
C GLN A 497 16.89 -11.56 -31.97
N LEU A 498 17.62 -12.52 -32.51
CA LEU A 498 17.34 -13.95 -32.39
C LEU A 498 18.43 -14.60 -31.51
N ALA A 499 18.15 -15.72 -30.84
CA ALA A 499 19.12 -16.46 -30.02
C ALA A 499 20.25 -17.06 -30.86
N SER A 500 19.92 -17.44 -32.08
CA SER A 500 20.88 -17.92 -33.07
C SER A 500 20.36 -17.62 -34.46
N THR A 501 21.25 -17.29 -35.38
CA THR A 501 20.96 -17.21 -36.82
C THR A 501 21.20 -18.56 -37.45
N GLY A 502 20.22 -19.10 -38.17
CA GLY A 502 20.27 -20.47 -38.71
C GLY A 502 19.78 -20.62 -40.15
N GLY A 503 19.19 -19.57 -40.73
CA GLY A 503 18.73 -19.54 -42.12
C GLY A 503 19.30 -18.35 -42.91
N PRO A 504 18.94 -18.19 -44.19
CA PRO A 504 19.37 -17.06 -45.01
C PRO A 504 18.90 -15.74 -44.39
N SER A 505 19.89 -14.90 -44.06
CA SER A 505 19.71 -13.57 -43.47
C SER A 505 20.32 -12.55 -44.42
N GLY A 506 19.64 -11.42 -44.64
CA GLY A 506 20.01 -10.51 -45.70
C GLY A 506 18.91 -9.53 -46.10
N LEU A 507 19.04 -8.94 -47.28
CA LEU A 507 18.10 -8.03 -47.89
C LEU A 507 17.18 -8.78 -48.86
N VAL A 508 15.88 -8.56 -48.73
CA VAL A 508 14.86 -9.15 -49.62
C VAL A 508 14.77 -8.33 -50.91
N ASP A 509 14.95 -8.97 -52.05
CA ASP A 509 14.74 -8.38 -53.37
C ASP A 509 13.24 -8.03 -53.58
N ALA A 510 12.98 -6.81 -54.03
CA ALA A 510 11.63 -6.28 -54.18
C ALA A 510 10.81 -6.97 -55.29
N LEU A 511 11.47 -7.51 -56.31
CA LEU A 511 10.86 -8.14 -57.48
C LEU A 511 10.75 -9.67 -57.33
N THR A 512 11.83 -10.31 -56.88
CA THR A 512 11.94 -11.78 -56.81
C THR A 512 11.54 -12.33 -55.43
N GLY A 513 11.72 -11.55 -54.37
CA GLY A 513 11.55 -12.00 -52.99
C GLY A 513 12.67 -12.89 -52.46
N GLU A 514 13.78 -13.02 -53.19
CA GLU A 514 14.98 -13.73 -52.74
C GLU A 514 15.74 -12.93 -51.68
N ILE A 515 16.49 -13.61 -50.80
CA ILE A 515 17.30 -12.97 -49.75
C ILE A 515 18.76 -12.95 -50.19
N HIS A 516 19.32 -11.76 -50.37
CA HIS A 516 20.73 -11.55 -50.69
C HIS A 516 21.51 -11.13 -49.43
N PRO A 517 22.79 -11.50 -49.27
CA PRO A 517 23.60 -11.04 -48.14
C PRO A 517 23.62 -9.51 -48.00
N PHE A 518 23.97 -9.00 -46.82
CA PHE A 518 24.07 -7.56 -46.51
C PHE A 518 25.24 -6.84 -47.19
N ASP A 519 25.61 -7.26 -48.40
CA ASP A 519 26.81 -6.80 -49.12
C ASP A 519 26.59 -5.46 -49.84
N GLU A 520 25.33 -5.04 -50.04
CA GLU A 520 24.97 -3.76 -50.68
C GLU A 520 24.23 -2.81 -49.72
N PRO A 521 24.58 -1.51 -49.67
CA PRO A 521 23.89 -0.52 -48.83
C PRO A 521 22.49 -0.21 -49.38
N SER A 522 21.46 -0.83 -48.80
CA SER A 522 20.06 -0.55 -49.13
C SER A 522 19.15 -0.65 -47.89
N ALA A 523 19.16 0.39 -47.05
CA ALA A 523 18.26 0.44 -45.89
C ALA A 523 16.76 0.48 -46.25
N GLY A 524 16.43 0.91 -47.47
CA GLY A 524 15.08 0.90 -48.01
C GLY A 524 14.59 -0.50 -48.45
N ALA A 525 15.47 -1.50 -48.53
CA ALA A 525 15.07 -2.89 -48.70
C ALA A 525 14.59 -3.49 -47.37
N VAL A 526 13.79 -4.57 -47.45
CA VAL A 526 13.38 -5.32 -46.26
C VAL A 526 14.56 -6.16 -45.80
N ALA A 527 15.11 -5.85 -44.63
CA ALA A 527 16.13 -6.65 -43.98
C ALA A 527 15.48 -7.78 -43.17
N VAL A 528 16.02 -8.98 -43.30
CA VAL A 528 15.53 -10.17 -42.61
C VAL A 528 16.69 -10.89 -41.95
N ILE A 529 16.50 -11.26 -40.69
CA ILE A 529 17.32 -12.28 -40.03
C ILE A 529 16.43 -13.50 -39.76
N THR A 530 16.96 -14.70 -39.97
CA THR A 530 16.24 -15.95 -39.74
C THR A 530 17.01 -16.87 -38.80
N GLY A 531 16.29 -17.53 -37.89
CA GLY A 531 16.93 -18.27 -36.81
C GLY A 531 15.98 -18.71 -35.71
N GLN A 532 16.52 -18.95 -34.52
CA GLN A 532 15.71 -19.32 -33.36
C GLN A 532 15.49 -18.09 -32.47
N SER A 533 14.25 -17.85 -32.04
CA SER A 533 13.95 -16.78 -31.08
C SER A 533 14.69 -17.02 -29.76
N ALA A 534 15.36 -15.99 -29.24
CA ALA A 534 15.90 -16.03 -27.88
C ALA A 534 14.73 -15.90 -26.92
N LEU A 535 14.33 -16.97 -26.25
CA LEU A 535 13.67 -16.78 -24.96
C LEU A 535 14.74 -16.17 -24.05
N ARG A 536 14.64 -14.87 -23.72
CA ARG A 536 15.34 -14.34 -22.54
C ARG A 536 15.00 -15.29 -21.39
N ASP A 537 15.97 -15.60 -20.53
CA ASP A 537 15.74 -16.33 -19.29
C ASP A 537 14.89 -15.47 -18.32
N VAL A 538 13.63 -15.29 -18.68
CA VAL A 538 12.53 -15.13 -17.74
C VAL A 538 12.38 -16.51 -17.08
N PRO A 539 12.14 -16.61 -15.75
CA PRO A 539 11.83 -17.89 -15.13
C PRO A 539 10.71 -18.57 -15.93
N LYS A 540 11.05 -19.60 -16.71
CA LYS A 540 10.13 -20.14 -17.71
C LYS A 540 8.91 -20.70 -16.99
N PRO A 541 7.66 -20.41 -17.42
CA PRO A 541 6.58 -21.36 -17.19
C PRO A 541 7.01 -22.67 -17.84
N HIS A 542 6.84 -23.78 -17.12
CA HIS A 542 7.43 -25.08 -17.47
C HIS A 542 7.25 -25.39 -18.98
N PRO A 543 8.33 -25.80 -19.69
CA PRO A 543 8.18 -26.25 -21.06
C PRO A 543 7.20 -27.44 -21.13
N ASN A 544 6.61 -27.67 -22.30
CA ASN A 544 5.70 -28.79 -22.61
C ASN A 544 6.36 -29.64 -23.73
N GLN A 545 7.54 -30.17 -23.46
CA GLN A 545 8.35 -30.99 -24.36
C GLN A 545 8.01 -32.47 -24.16
N ALA A 546 6.86 -32.87 -24.71
CA ALA A 546 6.48 -34.27 -24.74
C ALA A 546 7.50 -35.11 -25.53
N ARG A 547 7.95 -36.22 -24.97
CA ARG A 547 8.82 -37.22 -25.62
C ARG A 547 8.09 -37.98 -26.71
N HIS A 548 6.77 -38.07 -26.61
CA HIS A 548 5.89 -38.67 -27.62
C HIS A 548 4.47 -38.13 -27.46
N VAL A 549 3.76 -37.94 -28.58
CA VAL A 549 2.39 -37.43 -28.62
C VAL A 549 1.54 -38.27 -29.54
N ILE A 550 0.41 -38.77 -29.04
CA ILE A 550 -0.61 -39.47 -29.83
C ILE A 550 -1.87 -38.60 -29.82
N ALA A 551 -2.46 -38.37 -30.99
CA ALA A 551 -3.63 -37.50 -31.17
C ALA A 551 -4.82 -38.23 -31.83
N GLY A 552 -5.99 -37.57 -31.82
CA GLY A 552 -7.21 -38.06 -32.48
C GLY A 552 -7.80 -39.29 -31.79
N LYS A 553 -8.47 -40.16 -32.58
CA LYS A 553 -9.17 -41.34 -32.06
C LYS A 553 -8.25 -42.26 -31.25
N ALA A 554 -6.99 -42.42 -31.66
CA ALA A 554 -6.01 -43.23 -30.94
C ALA A 554 -5.70 -42.68 -29.54
N ALA A 555 -5.67 -41.35 -29.37
CA ALA A 555 -5.48 -40.72 -28.06
C ALA A 555 -6.68 -40.96 -27.14
N ARG A 556 -7.90 -40.81 -27.67
CA ARG A 556 -9.15 -41.12 -26.97
C ARG A 556 -9.18 -42.59 -26.53
N ASP A 557 -8.81 -43.49 -27.45
CA ASP A 557 -8.73 -44.93 -27.22
C ASP A 557 -7.55 -45.30 -26.30
N LEU A 558 -6.67 -44.39 -25.90
CA LEU A 558 -5.57 -44.63 -24.96
C LEU A 558 -5.67 -43.77 -23.68
N ASP A 559 -6.77 -43.07 -23.47
CA ASP A 559 -6.95 -42.16 -22.33
C ASP A 559 -6.81 -42.87 -20.97
N LEU A 560 -6.09 -42.21 -20.05
CA LEU A 560 -5.70 -42.75 -18.75
C LEU A 560 -6.88 -43.03 -17.79
N GLY A 561 -8.05 -42.46 -18.04
CA GLY A 561 -9.26 -42.67 -17.23
C GLY A 561 -10.17 -43.78 -17.74
N THR A 562 -9.81 -44.45 -18.84
CA THR A 562 -10.63 -45.51 -19.43
C THR A 562 -10.61 -46.76 -18.55
N THR A 563 -11.80 -47.29 -18.24
CA THR A 563 -11.96 -48.49 -17.41
C THR A 563 -11.43 -49.75 -18.09
N GLY A 564 -11.07 -50.75 -17.27
CA GLY A 564 -10.55 -52.03 -17.73
C GLY A 564 -9.11 -51.95 -18.23
N ARG A 565 -8.28 -51.02 -17.73
CA ARG A 565 -6.92 -50.80 -18.24
C ARG A 565 -5.84 -50.75 -17.17
N THR A 566 -4.63 -51.03 -17.62
CA THR A 566 -3.40 -50.87 -16.82
C THR A 566 -2.38 -50.07 -17.62
N THR A 567 -1.96 -48.92 -17.08
CA THR A 567 -0.86 -48.11 -17.64
C THR A 567 0.40 -48.34 -16.83
N LEU A 568 1.46 -48.77 -17.48
CA LEU A 568 2.77 -49.04 -16.89
C LEU A 568 3.80 -48.05 -17.44
N VAL A 569 4.60 -47.45 -16.56
CA VAL A 569 5.68 -46.55 -16.94
C VAL A 569 6.93 -46.90 -16.14
N ARG A 570 8.03 -47.23 -16.82
CA ARG A 570 9.35 -47.35 -16.19
C ARG A 570 10.10 -46.04 -16.30
N PHE A 571 10.47 -45.44 -15.17
CA PHE A 571 11.06 -44.12 -15.11
C PHE A 571 12.15 -44.01 -14.03
N ARG A 572 13.02 -43.01 -14.14
CA ARG A 572 13.87 -42.50 -13.05
C ARG A 572 13.89 -40.99 -13.10
N SER A 573 13.99 -40.33 -11.97
CA SER A 573 14.08 -38.87 -11.88
C SER A 573 14.66 -38.48 -10.51
N ASP A 574 15.34 -37.34 -10.45
CA ASP A 574 15.77 -36.71 -9.19
C ASP A 574 14.84 -35.53 -8.79
N ASP A 575 13.83 -35.23 -9.62
CA ASP A 575 12.95 -34.06 -9.47
C ASP A 575 11.48 -34.41 -9.84
N SER A 576 10.70 -33.39 -10.16
CA SER A 576 9.29 -33.43 -10.51
C SER A 576 9.09 -33.49 -12.03
N GLY A 577 7.88 -33.82 -12.46
CA GLY A 577 7.54 -33.81 -13.88
C GLY A 577 6.62 -34.94 -14.33
N THR A 578 6.05 -34.78 -15.52
CA THR A 578 4.98 -35.66 -16.01
C THR A 578 5.50 -36.93 -16.68
N LEU A 579 5.07 -38.11 -16.21
CA LEU A 579 5.38 -39.39 -16.84
C LEU A 579 4.52 -39.61 -18.08
N ILE A 580 3.19 -39.49 -17.93
CA ILE A 580 2.22 -39.64 -19.02
C ILE A 580 0.93 -38.87 -18.70
N ALA A 581 0.33 -38.22 -19.71
CA ALA A 581 -0.90 -37.45 -19.55
C ALA A 581 -1.86 -37.53 -20.74
N SER A 582 -3.16 -37.43 -20.49
CA SER A 582 -4.23 -37.17 -21.46
C SER A 582 -4.73 -35.73 -21.27
N THR A 583 -4.30 -34.80 -22.11
CA THR A 583 -4.41 -33.35 -21.88
C THR A 583 -4.42 -32.57 -23.21
N PRO A 584 -4.77 -31.27 -23.28
CA PRO A 584 -4.64 -30.49 -24.51
C PRO A 584 -3.22 -30.51 -25.09
N LEU A 585 -3.10 -30.38 -26.41
CA LEU A 585 -1.80 -30.35 -27.10
C LEU A 585 -0.91 -29.20 -26.60
N ALA A 586 -1.49 -28.02 -26.39
CA ALA A 586 -0.84 -26.85 -25.78
C ALA A 586 -1.85 -26.03 -24.96
N GLY A 587 -1.35 -25.10 -24.14
CA GLY A 587 -2.17 -24.22 -23.31
C GLY A 587 -2.38 -24.75 -21.88
N VAL A 588 -3.28 -24.09 -21.16
CA VAL A 588 -3.53 -24.34 -19.73
C VAL A 588 -4.18 -25.71 -19.48
N TRP A 589 -3.99 -26.24 -18.27
CA TRP A 589 -4.70 -27.39 -17.74
C TRP A 589 -6.20 -27.20 -17.92
N GLN A 590 -6.93 -28.26 -18.29
CA GLN A 590 -8.37 -28.19 -18.58
C GLN A 590 -9.18 -29.25 -17.81
N PRO A 591 -10.49 -29.02 -17.58
CA PRO A 591 -11.34 -29.99 -16.89
C PRO A 591 -11.26 -31.38 -17.52
N ASN A 592 -11.21 -32.41 -16.68
CA ASN A 592 -11.04 -33.82 -17.07
C ASN A 592 -9.69 -34.18 -17.71
N GLY A 593 -8.70 -33.28 -17.69
CA GLY A 593 -7.30 -33.62 -18.01
C GLY A 593 -6.79 -34.67 -17.03
N LYS A 594 -5.97 -35.62 -17.48
CA LYS A 594 -5.49 -36.73 -16.64
C LYS A 594 -3.98 -36.79 -16.72
N SER A 595 -3.29 -36.75 -15.60
CA SER A 595 -1.83 -36.72 -15.59
C SER A 595 -1.28 -37.64 -14.52
N LEU A 596 -0.35 -38.52 -14.89
CA LEU A 596 0.49 -39.28 -13.98
C LEU A 596 1.87 -38.62 -13.96
N PHE A 597 2.25 -38.03 -12.83
CA PHE A 597 3.43 -37.16 -12.71
C PHE A 597 4.07 -37.24 -11.32
N LEU A 598 5.27 -36.69 -11.19
CA LEU A 598 6.00 -36.58 -9.94
C LEU A 598 5.82 -35.18 -9.32
N ARG A 599 5.49 -35.11 -8.03
CA ARG A 599 5.40 -33.86 -7.26
C ARG A 599 5.86 -34.07 -5.83
N GLY A 600 6.80 -33.24 -5.36
CA GLY A 600 7.39 -33.39 -4.03
C GLY A 600 8.07 -34.76 -3.83
N GLY A 601 8.67 -35.28 -4.92
CA GLY A 601 9.31 -36.59 -4.97
C GLY A 601 8.37 -37.79 -4.95
N ARG A 602 7.05 -37.61 -5.04
CA ARG A 602 6.04 -38.68 -4.99
C ARG A 602 5.28 -38.79 -6.30
N LEU A 603 4.77 -39.98 -6.60
CA LEU A 603 3.95 -40.25 -7.77
C LEU A 603 2.51 -39.80 -7.54
N VAL A 604 1.97 -38.99 -8.46
CA VAL A 604 0.65 -38.38 -8.38
C VAL A 604 -0.13 -38.67 -9.65
N TYR A 605 -1.36 -39.17 -9.50
CA TYR A 605 -2.35 -39.24 -10.58
C TYR A 605 -3.45 -38.21 -10.34
N ASP A 606 -3.53 -37.17 -11.16
CA ASP A 606 -4.51 -36.08 -11.07
C ASP A 606 -5.51 -36.15 -12.22
N ILE A 607 -6.78 -35.86 -11.89
CA ILE A 607 -7.83 -35.59 -12.86
C ILE A 607 -8.31 -34.15 -12.64
N GLY A 608 -8.14 -33.32 -13.66
CA GLY A 608 -8.38 -31.88 -13.61
C GLY A 608 -9.79 -31.55 -13.12
N TRP A 609 -9.84 -30.67 -12.11
CA TRP A 609 -11.06 -30.26 -11.39
C TRP A 609 -11.81 -31.38 -10.64
N VAL A 610 -11.21 -32.57 -10.49
CA VAL A 610 -11.75 -33.69 -9.73
C VAL A 610 -10.87 -34.04 -8.51
N GLY A 611 -9.56 -33.90 -8.62
CA GLY A 611 -8.59 -34.08 -7.53
C GLY A 611 -7.42 -34.98 -7.92
N ALA A 612 -6.66 -35.48 -6.94
CA ALA A 612 -5.49 -36.33 -7.17
C ALA A 612 -5.38 -37.52 -6.21
N MET A 613 -4.63 -38.55 -6.63
CA MET A 613 -4.13 -39.64 -5.80
C MET A 613 -2.60 -39.56 -5.72
N THR A 614 -2.02 -39.64 -4.52
CA THR A 614 -0.57 -39.49 -4.30
C THR A 614 0.00 -40.72 -3.61
N SER A 615 1.18 -41.18 -4.02
CA SER A 615 1.87 -42.33 -3.43
C SER A 615 2.42 -42.07 -2.02
N GLN A 616 2.53 -43.14 -1.22
CA GLN A 616 3.17 -43.11 0.09
C GLN A 616 4.69 -43.22 0.01
N THR A 617 5.21 -43.79 -1.07
CA THR A 617 6.63 -43.91 -1.34
C THR A 617 7.11 -42.74 -2.20
N ALA A 618 8.26 -42.16 -1.83
CA ALA A 618 8.97 -41.18 -2.65
C ALA A 618 9.88 -41.92 -3.66
N VAL A 619 9.90 -41.46 -4.90
CA VAL A 619 10.49 -42.12 -6.08
C VAL A 619 11.35 -41.20 -6.95
N ALA A 620 11.47 -39.92 -6.57
CA ALA A 620 12.47 -39.02 -7.15
C ALA A 620 13.82 -39.21 -6.43
N ASP A 621 14.41 -40.40 -6.57
CA ASP A 621 15.67 -40.79 -5.92
C ASP A 621 16.77 -41.17 -6.92
N GLY A 622 16.56 -40.85 -8.21
CA GLY A 622 17.48 -41.13 -9.31
C GLY A 622 17.52 -42.59 -9.76
N LYS A 623 16.77 -43.49 -9.10
CA LYS A 623 16.75 -44.92 -9.43
C LYS A 623 15.59 -45.26 -10.35
N TRP A 624 15.73 -46.39 -11.05
CA TRP A 624 14.66 -46.94 -11.88
C TRP A 624 13.53 -47.50 -11.03
N HIS A 625 12.32 -47.06 -11.36
CA HIS A 625 11.05 -47.46 -10.78
C HIS A 625 10.06 -47.85 -11.87
N VAL A 626 9.08 -48.68 -11.52
CA VAL A 626 7.92 -48.98 -12.38
C VAL A 626 6.66 -48.48 -11.69
N ALA A 627 6.03 -47.45 -12.28
CA ALA A 627 4.70 -46.98 -11.90
C ALA A 627 3.63 -47.81 -12.62
N ALA A 628 2.58 -48.22 -11.91
CA ALA A 628 1.38 -48.79 -12.51
C ALA A 628 0.11 -48.04 -12.08
N LEU A 629 -0.67 -47.58 -13.05
CA LEU A 629 -2.01 -47.03 -12.86
C LEU A 629 -3.03 -48.04 -13.39
N VAL A 630 -3.80 -48.64 -12.50
CA VAL A 630 -4.87 -49.60 -12.82
C VAL A 630 -6.21 -48.91 -12.67
N VAL A 631 -7.02 -48.88 -13.73
CA VAL A 631 -8.38 -48.33 -13.71
C VAL A 631 -9.35 -49.45 -14.05
N ASP A 632 -10.17 -49.85 -13.08
CA ASP A 632 -11.26 -50.81 -13.26
C ASP A 632 -12.63 -50.14 -13.03
N ASP A 633 -13.71 -50.89 -13.21
CA ASP A 633 -15.07 -50.34 -13.13
C ASP A 633 -15.43 -49.79 -11.74
N ALA A 634 -14.78 -50.30 -10.69
CA ALA A 634 -15.05 -49.93 -9.31
C ALA A 634 -14.08 -48.86 -8.77
N GLN A 635 -12.81 -48.87 -9.19
CA GLN A 635 -11.76 -48.09 -8.56
C GLN A 635 -10.54 -47.83 -9.45
N THR A 636 -9.78 -46.80 -9.07
CA THR A 636 -8.46 -46.50 -9.60
C THR A 636 -7.42 -46.79 -8.54
N ARG A 637 -6.34 -47.48 -8.91
CA ARG A 637 -5.26 -47.92 -8.03
C ARG A 637 -3.91 -47.54 -8.61
N LEU A 638 -3.04 -47.03 -7.75
CA LEU A 638 -1.69 -46.58 -8.08
C LEU A 638 -0.68 -47.49 -7.37
N TYR A 639 0.30 -47.99 -8.12
CA TYR A 639 1.35 -48.87 -7.61
C TYR A 639 2.74 -48.33 -7.98
N ILE A 640 3.71 -48.61 -7.12
CA ILE A 640 5.15 -48.41 -7.38
C ILE A 640 5.86 -49.73 -7.13
N ASP A 641 6.68 -50.15 -8.08
CA ASP A 641 7.50 -51.36 -7.99
C ASP A 641 6.71 -52.62 -7.56
N GLY A 642 5.46 -52.73 -8.04
CA GLY A 642 4.54 -53.82 -7.71
C GLY A 642 3.77 -53.68 -6.38
N ARG A 643 4.08 -52.67 -5.56
CA ARG A 643 3.38 -52.41 -4.30
C ARG A 643 2.24 -51.41 -4.49
N LEU A 644 1.08 -51.66 -3.88
CA LEU A 644 -0.05 -50.73 -3.87
C LEU A 644 0.27 -49.51 -3.00
N GLU A 645 0.09 -48.32 -3.57
CA GLU A 645 0.51 -47.03 -2.97
C GLU A 645 -0.68 -46.10 -2.69
N ALA A 646 -1.71 -46.12 -3.54
CA ALA A 646 -2.95 -45.40 -3.32
C ALA A 646 -4.13 -46.06 -4.06
N GLU A 647 -5.33 -45.96 -3.51
CA GLU A 647 -6.56 -46.42 -4.17
C GLU A 647 -7.73 -45.45 -3.93
N ARG A 648 -8.61 -45.29 -4.93
CA ARG A 648 -9.82 -44.46 -4.81
C ARG A 648 -10.97 -45.00 -5.65
N LYS A 649 -12.11 -45.24 -5.02
CA LYS A 649 -13.33 -45.72 -5.69
C LYS A 649 -13.90 -44.67 -6.65
N GLY A 650 -14.30 -45.10 -7.84
CA GLY A 650 -14.93 -44.24 -8.86
C GLY A 650 -14.07 -43.06 -9.36
N PHE A 651 -12.75 -43.08 -9.14
CA PHE A 651 -11.87 -41.95 -9.45
C PHE A 651 -11.39 -41.97 -10.91
N ARG A 652 -12.34 -41.81 -11.83
CA ARG A 652 -12.12 -41.75 -13.28
C ARG A 652 -13.02 -40.72 -13.96
N ARG A 653 -12.67 -40.32 -15.17
CA ARG A 653 -13.49 -39.48 -16.06
C ARG A 653 -13.41 -40.00 -17.48
N GLU A 654 -14.47 -39.78 -18.25
CA GLU A 654 -14.50 -40.15 -19.66
C GLU A 654 -13.42 -39.39 -20.45
N PRO A 655 -12.95 -39.94 -21.59
CA PRO A 655 -11.99 -39.26 -22.47
C PRO A 655 -12.58 -37.97 -23.06
N VAL A 656 -11.72 -36.96 -23.27
CA VAL A 656 -12.09 -35.71 -23.95
C VAL A 656 -11.54 -35.74 -25.37
N ASP A 657 -12.39 -35.53 -26.37
CA ASP A 657 -12.04 -35.69 -27.79
C ASP A 657 -10.91 -34.78 -28.28
N ALA A 658 -10.75 -33.61 -27.69
CA ALA A 658 -9.71 -32.64 -28.05
C ALA A 658 -8.35 -32.92 -27.38
N PHE A 659 -8.26 -33.90 -26.47
CA PHE A 659 -7.03 -34.18 -25.75
C PHE A 659 -6.13 -35.15 -26.52
N VAL A 660 -4.82 -34.97 -26.32
CA VAL A 660 -3.77 -35.84 -26.83
C VAL A 660 -3.16 -36.63 -25.67
N LEU A 661 -2.62 -37.82 -25.96
CA LEU A 661 -1.80 -38.56 -25.01
C LEU A 661 -0.35 -38.12 -25.16
N LYS A 662 0.28 -37.68 -24.07
CA LYS A 662 1.67 -37.23 -24.02
C LYS A 662 2.48 -38.11 -23.08
N ILE A 663 3.69 -38.47 -23.47
CA ILE A 663 4.68 -39.08 -22.58
C ILE A 663 5.74 -38.03 -22.26
N GLY A 664 6.07 -37.84 -20.97
CA GLY A 664 7.11 -36.89 -20.55
C GLY A 664 6.68 -35.43 -20.34
N ALA A 665 5.41 -35.08 -20.59
CA ALA A 665 4.89 -33.70 -20.48
C ALA A 665 3.36 -33.66 -20.28
N THR A 666 2.81 -32.51 -19.88
CA THR A 666 1.35 -32.29 -19.77
C THR A 666 0.89 -30.93 -20.35
N ALA A 667 -0.03 -30.21 -19.72
CA ALA A 667 -0.39 -28.83 -20.07
C ALA A 667 0.69 -27.84 -19.62
N THR A 668 0.84 -26.70 -20.30
CA THR A 668 1.99 -25.78 -20.14
C THR A 668 2.06 -25.09 -18.76
N ASN A 669 1.00 -25.14 -17.96
CA ASN A 669 0.94 -24.56 -16.62
C ASN A 669 0.71 -25.60 -15.51
N PHE A 670 0.87 -26.89 -15.80
CA PHE A 670 0.56 -27.98 -14.86
C PHE A 670 1.58 -29.09 -14.97
N GLY A 671 1.86 -29.80 -13.87
CA GLY A 671 2.67 -31.04 -13.81
C GLY A 671 4.14 -30.99 -14.24
N GLY A 672 4.56 -30.02 -15.07
CA GLY A 672 5.90 -29.90 -15.63
C GLY A 672 6.27 -30.99 -16.62
N ASP A 673 7.30 -30.74 -17.43
CA ASP A 673 8.02 -31.77 -18.18
C ASP A 673 8.79 -32.68 -17.23
N LEU A 674 8.97 -33.94 -17.61
CA LEU A 674 9.80 -34.87 -16.85
C LEU A 674 11.28 -34.52 -16.98
N ASP A 675 11.86 -34.03 -15.89
CA ASP A 675 13.30 -33.99 -15.67
C ASP A 675 13.78 -35.36 -15.15
N GLY A 676 14.17 -36.24 -16.06
CA GLY A 676 14.49 -37.64 -15.75
C GLY A 676 14.53 -38.51 -17.01
N ASP A 677 14.36 -39.82 -16.87
CA ASP A 677 14.28 -40.74 -18.00
C ASP A 677 13.03 -41.62 -17.94
N VAL A 678 12.40 -41.86 -19.09
CA VAL A 678 11.39 -42.92 -19.27
C VAL A 678 12.01 -43.98 -20.17
N ASP A 679 12.08 -45.22 -19.71
CA ASP A 679 12.65 -46.34 -20.47
C ASP A 679 11.59 -47.01 -21.36
N TRP A 680 10.39 -47.21 -20.82
CA TRP A 680 9.27 -47.73 -21.60
C TRP A 680 7.93 -47.39 -20.96
N VAL A 681 6.90 -47.37 -21.81
CA VAL A 681 5.49 -47.18 -21.45
C VAL A 681 4.66 -48.27 -22.10
N ARG A 682 3.76 -48.90 -21.34
CA ARG A 682 2.73 -49.77 -21.90
C ARG A 682 1.34 -49.43 -21.39
N ILE A 683 0.35 -49.51 -22.27
CA ILE A 683 -1.08 -49.46 -21.89
C ILE A 683 -1.69 -50.79 -22.30
N LEU A 684 -2.24 -51.53 -21.34
CA LEU A 684 -2.83 -52.85 -21.53
C LEU A 684 -4.35 -52.74 -21.63
N ASP A 685 -4.98 -53.64 -22.41
CA ASP A 685 -6.44 -53.67 -22.63
C ASP A 685 -7.23 -54.36 -21.50
N ARG A 686 -6.55 -54.65 -20.37
CA ARG A 686 -7.13 -55.29 -19.20
C ARG A 686 -6.61 -54.65 -17.91
N ALA A 687 -7.48 -54.55 -16.91
CA ALA A 687 -7.12 -54.15 -15.55
C ALA A 687 -6.46 -55.34 -14.84
N TRP A 688 -5.19 -55.19 -14.43
CA TRP A 688 -4.45 -56.24 -13.74
C TRP A 688 -4.89 -56.37 -12.28
N THR A 689 -4.83 -57.60 -11.77
CA THR A 689 -5.01 -57.88 -10.34
C THR A 689 -3.79 -57.43 -9.53
N THR A 690 -3.96 -57.26 -8.22
CA THR A 690 -2.85 -56.88 -7.32
C THR A 690 -1.70 -57.88 -7.38
N ASP A 691 -2.00 -59.18 -7.50
CA ASP A 691 -0.98 -60.23 -7.61
C ASP A 691 -0.19 -60.12 -8.91
N GLU A 692 -0.85 -59.81 -10.03
CA GLU A 692 -0.20 -59.62 -11.32
C GLU A 692 0.70 -58.38 -11.35
N VAL A 693 0.24 -57.26 -10.78
CA VAL A 693 1.06 -56.03 -10.64
C VAL A 693 2.22 -56.29 -9.66
N GLY A 694 2.00 -57.08 -8.61
CA GLY A 694 3.02 -57.46 -7.62
C GLY A 694 4.23 -58.18 -8.20
N LEU A 695 4.05 -58.89 -9.32
CA LEU A 695 5.14 -59.59 -10.02
C LEU A 695 6.05 -58.64 -10.82
N LEU A 696 5.69 -57.36 -11.01
CA LEU A 696 6.49 -56.41 -11.79
C LEU A 696 7.77 -55.98 -11.06
N GLY A 697 7.73 -55.78 -9.74
CA GLY A 697 8.88 -55.25 -9.00
C GLY A 697 9.51 -54.04 -9.70
N ARG A 698 10.85 -54.00 -9.77
CA ARG A 698 11.62 -53.06 -10.60
C ARG A 698 12.05 -53.69 -11.92
N ALA A 699 11.11 -54.30 -12.65
CA ALA A 699 11.41 -54.96 -13.91
C ALA A 699 12.20 -54.04 -14.86
N GLU A 700 13.30 -54.56 -15.41
CA GLU A 700 14.10 -53.85 -16.40
C GLU A 700 13.44 -53.89 -17.77
N THR A 701 12.88 -55.04 -18.15
CA THR A 701 12.16 -55.22 -19.41
C THR A 701 10.65 -55.10 -19.22
N PRO A 702 9.91 -54.59 -20.22
CA PRO A 702 8.46 -54.57 -20.16
C PRO A 702 7.87 -55.99 -20.07
N PRO A 703 6.70 -56.18 -19.42
CA PRO A 703 6.05 -57.48 -19.34
C PRO A 703 5.58 -57.98 -20.72
N ASP A 704 5.74 -59.29 -20.95
CA ASP A 704 5.32 -59.99 -22.17
C ASP A 704 3.79 -60.01 -22.34
N GLY A 705 3.33 -59.80 -23.57
CA GLY A 705 1.90 -59.87 -23.94
C GLY A 705 1.41 -58.72 -24.83
N PRO A 706 0.17 -58.82 -25.36
CA PRO A 706 -0.44 -57.79 -26.18
C PRO A 706 -0.69 -56.51 -25.35
N ALA A 707 -0.43 -55.34 -25.95
CA ALA A 707 -0.70 -54.03 -25.36
C ALA A 707 -1.35 -53.11 -26.39
N LEU A 708 -2.22 -52.21 -25.93
CA LEU A 708 -2.81 -51.13 -26.73
C LEU A 708 -1.76 -50.09 -27.12
N LEU A 709 -0.79 -49.84 -26.24
CA LEU A 709 0.39 -49.02 -26.50
C LEU A 709 1.63 -49.76 -26.00
N ALA A 710 2.68 -49.79 -26.81
CA ALA A 710 4.02 -50.17 -26.40
C ALA A 710 4.99 -49.12 -26.96
N TRP A 711 5.57 -48.32 -26.08
CA TRP A 711 6.46 -47.23 -26.44
C TRP A 711 7.77 -47.34 -25.66
N ALA A 712 8.89 -47.08 -26.33
CA ALA A 712 10.22 -46.93 -25.75
C ALA A 712 10.95 -45.79 -26.50
N PRO A 713 11.92 -45.11 -25.88
CA PRO A 713 12.73 -44.08 -26.54
C PRO A 713 13.32 -44.60 -27.86
N GLY A 714 13.08 -43.87 -28.96
CA GLY A 714 13.56 -44.24 -30.29
C GLY A 714 12.65 -45.17 -31.10
N ALA A 715 11.47 -45.55 -30.60
CA ALA A 715 10.45 -46.25 -31.40
C ALA A 715 9.77 -45.26 -32.37
N GLU A 716 10.15 -45.28 -33.66
CA GLU A 716 9.48 -44.52 -34.71
C GLU A 716 8.14 -45.17 -35.05
N ASP A 717 7.04 -44.54 -34.65
CA ASP A 717 5.77 -44.57 -35.38
C ASP A 717 4.86 -43.42 -34.91
N SER A 718 4.98 -42.29 -35.61
CA SER A 718 3.88 -41.34 -35.79
C SER A 718 4.04 -40.75 -37.19
N PRO A 719 2.97 -40.70 -38.00
CA PRO A 719 3.04 -40.04 -39.30
C PRO A 719 3.43 -38.58 -39.07
N PRO A 720 4.28 -37.99 -39.91
CA PRO A 720 4.56 -36.58 -39.84
C PRO A 720 3.22 -35.84 -39.95
N VAL A 721 2.94 -34.95 -39.00
CA VAL A 721 1.98 -33.88 -39.26
C VAL A 721 2.58 -33.09 -40.42
N THR A 722 2.10 -33.34 -41.62
CA THR A 722 2.26 -32.44 -42.76
C THR A 722 1.52 -31.16 -42.41
N VAL A 723 2.19 -30.27 -41.68
CA VAL A 723 2.08 -28.85 -41.96
C VAL A 723 2.59 -28.71 -43.38
N SER A 724 1.77 -28.13 -44.25
CA SER A 724 2.16 -27.82 -45.63
C SER A 724 3.58 -27.30 -45.64
N ALA A 725 4.43 -27.90 -46.49
CA ALA A 725 5.78 -27.43 -46.73
C ALA A 725 5.73 -26.04 -47.39
N SER A 726 5.48 -25.00 -46.60
CA SER A 726 6.20 -23.76 -46.73
C SER A 726 7.54 -24.02 -46.03
N VAL A 727 8.62 -23.66 -46.70
CA VAL A 727 9.96 -23.80 -46.14
C VAL A 727 9.96 -23.08 -44.78
N ASN A 728 10.21 -23.80 -43.69
CA ASN A 728 10.20 -23.28 -42.33
C ASN A 728 11.64 -22.88 -41.95
N TRP A 729 11.94 -21.58 -41.91
CA TRP A 729 13.31 -21.06 -41.77
C TRP A 729 13.69 -20.85 -40.29
N GLY A 730 12.85 -21.28 -39.35
CA GLY A 730 12.84 -20.76 -37.98
C GLY A 730 12.11 -19.41 -37.90
N LEU A 731 11.83 -18.92 -36.69
CA LEU A 731 11.23 -17.59 -36.50
C LEU A 731 12.19 -16.53 -37.07
N GLY A 732 11.76 -15.81 -38.10
CA GLY A 732 12.46 -14.66 -38.67
C GLY A 732 11.99 -13.35 -38.06
N CYS A 733 12.87 -12.34 -38.06
CA CYS A 733 12.48 -10.95 -37.86
C CYS A 733 12.72 -10.19 -39.15
N ALA A 734 11.72 -9.44 -39.60
CA ALA A 734 11.82 -8.54 -40.73
C ALA A 734 11.79 -7.10 -40.24
N ALA A 735 12.64 -6.24 -40.80
CA ALA A 735 12.60 -4.81 -40.58
C ALA A 735 12.82 -4.03 -41.87
N LYS A 736 12.27 -2.82 -41.95
CA LYS A 736 12.46 -1.92 -43.10
C LYS A 736 12.54 -0.48 -42.61
N VAL A 737 13.44 0.30 -43.23
CA VAL A 737 13.45 1.76 -43.06
C VAL A 737 12.57 2.39 -44.14
N LEU A 738 11.72 3.33 -43.75
CA LEU A 738 10.88 4.14 -44.62
C LEU A 738 11.30 5.62 -44.52
N ASP A 739 10.89 6.41 -45.51
CA ASP A 739 11.14 7.86 -45.61
C ASP A 739 12.62 8.21 -45.92
N ASP A 740 13.39 8.83 -45.01
CA ASP A 740 14.79 9.23 -45.26
C ASP A 740 15.77 8.05 -45.14
N VAL A 741 15.95 7.29 -46.23
CA VAL A 741 16.79 6.06 -46.27
C VAL A 741 18.26 6.30 -46.65
N ASP A 742 18.63 7.53 -47.04
CA ASP A 742 19.93 7.81 -47.69
C ASP A 742 21.14 7.39 -46.83
N GLY A 743 22.00 6.51 -47.34
CA GLY A 743 23.24 6.11 -46.66
C GLY A 743 23.06 5.33 -45.35
N LEU A 744 21.84 4.95 -44.96
CA LEU A 744 21.62 3.99 -43.87
C LEU A 744 22.00 2.58 -44.35
N VAL A 745 22.55 1.76 -43.45
CA VAL A 745 23.06 0.42 -43.79
C VAL A 745 22.57 -0.62 -42.79
N TRP A 746 21.95 -1.68 -43.29
CA TRP A 746 21.61 -2.87 -42.50
C TRP A 746 22.82 -3.81 -42.38
N SER A 747 22.96 -4.44 -41.23
CA SER A 747 23.93 -5.52 -41.01
C SER A 747 23.43 -6.45 -39.89
N HIS A 748 24.09 -7.58 -39.68
CA HIS A 748 23.86 -8.39 -38.49
C HIS A 748 25.18 -8.71 -37.78
N ASP A 749 25.10 -9.18 -36.53
CA ASP A 749 26.26 -9.66 -35.79
C ASP A 749 26.11 -11.12 -35.36
N ASP A 750 27.17 -11.65 -34.74
CA ASP A 750 27.25 -13.04 -34.25
C ASP A 750 26.32 -13.30 -33.05
N ALA A 751 25.83 -12.25 -32.39
CA ALA A 751 24.85 -12.34 -31.31
C ALA A 751 23.40 -12.44 -31.85
N GLY A 752 23.24 -12.56 -33.18
CA GLY A 752 21.95 -12.69 -33.84
C GLY A 752 21.14 -11.39 -33.89
N ARG A 753 21.80 -10.23 -33.74
CA ARG A 753 21.13 -8.92 -33.81
C ARG A 753 21.05 -8.42 -35.24
N LEU A 754 19.87 -7.94 -35.64
CA LEU A 754 19.73 -7.09 -36.82
C LEU A 754 20.05 -5.65 -36.41
N THR A 755 21.00 -5.03 -37.07
CA THR A 755 21.51 -3.70 -36.72
C THR A 755 21.42 -2.72 -37.88
N LEU A 756 21.07 -1.48 -37.56
CA LEU A 756 20.99 -0.35 -38.49
C LEU A 756 22.12 0.63 -38.18
N THR A 757 22.93 0.97 -39.17
CA THR A 757 23.95 2.01 -39.08
C THR A 757 23.42 3.30 -39.70
N ILE A 758 23.38 4.36 -38.91
CA ILE A 758 22.96 5.71 -39.30
C ILE A 758 24.23 6.54 -39.52
N PRO A 759 24.47 7.09 -40.72
CA PRO A 759 25.71 7.81 -41.02
C PRO A 759 25.79 9.15 -40.27
N PRO A 760 27.00 9.76 -40.21
CA PRO A 760 27.15 11.18 -39.93
C PRO A 760 26.25 12.03 -40.84
N SER A 761 25.73 13.13 -40.32
CA SER A 761 24.84 14.04 -41.06
C SER A 761 25.01 15.48 -40.57
N SER A 762 24.95 16.45 -41.49
CA SER A 762 24.91 17.88 -41.16
C SER A 762 23.47 18.44 -41.04
N ARG A 763 22.46 17.60 -41.25
CA ARG A 763 21.03 17.94 -41.14
C ARG A 763 20.29 16.93 -40.27
N ASP A 764 19.11 17.34 -39.79
CA ASP A 764 18.17 16.41 -39.19
C ASP A 764 17.73 15.35 -40.21
N ARG A 765 17.49 14.15 -39.72
CA ARG A 765 16.98 13.02 -40.50
C ARG A 765 15.76 12.46 -39.81
N GLN A 766 14.64 12.37 -40.52
CA GLN A 766 13.44 11.73 -40.02
C GLN A 766 13.10 10.50 -40.86
N PHE A 767 12.98 9.35 -40.21
CA PHE A 767 12.68 8.07 -40.86
C PHE A 767 11.89 7.16 -39.93
N ARG A 768 11.15 6.20 -40.51
CA ARG A 768 10.48 5.15 -39.74
C ARG A 768 11.23 3.84 -39.83
N VAL A 769 11.33 3.12 -38.72
CA VAL A 769 11.80 1.72 -38.67
C VAL A 769 10.61 0.85 -38.31
N VAL A 770 10.13 0.07 -39.27
CA VAL A 770 9.06 -0.92 -39.05
C VAL A 770 9.69 -2.28 -38.85
N ARG A 771 9.28 -3.01 -37.82
CA ARG A 771 9.78 -4.35 -37.52
C ARG A 771 8.66 -5.30 -37.12
N SER A 772 8.77 -6.55 -37.53
CA SER A 772 7.73 -7.56 -37.35
C SER A 772 8.33 -8.96 -37.26
N THR A 773 7.63 -9.87 -36.59
CA THR A 773 7.98 -11.29 -36.56
C THR A 773 7.37 -12.04 -37.73
N ALA A 774 8.12 -12.98 -38.30
CA ALA A 774 7.67 -13.84 -39.39
C ALA A 774 7.98 -15.29 -39.04
N ALA A 775 6.98 -16.15 -38.91
CA ALA A 775 7.20 -17.58 -38.65
C ALA A 775 7.56 -18.37 -39.92
N ASN A 776 7.23 -17.85 -41.11
CA ASN A 776 7.45 -18.53 -42.38
C ASN A 776 7.51 -17.54 -43.56
N ALA A 777 7.82 -18.05 -44.76
CA ALA A 777 7.93 -17.24 -45.97
C ALA A 777 6.60 -16.60 -46.43
N GLU A 778 5.44 -17.21 -46.14
CA GLU A 778 4.13 -16.61 -46.45
C GLU A 778 3.86 -15.40 -45.55
N GLU A 779 4.20 -15.50 -44.27
CA GLU A 779 4.12 -14.37 -43.34
C GLU A 779 5.09 -13.24 -43.72
N LEU A 780 6.30 -13.57 -44.19
CA LEU A 780 7.21 -12.56 -44.73
C LEU A 780 6.61 -11.85 -45.95
N LYS A 781 5.87 -12.58 -46.82
CA LYS A 781 5.13 -11.96 -47.92
C LYS A 781 4.01 -11.04 -47.43
N ALA A 782 3.26 -11.45 -46.40
CA ALA A 782 2.23 -10.61 -45.78
C ALA A 782 2.83 -9.35 -45.16
N ILE A 783 3.95 -9.46 -44.44
CA ILE A 783 4.68 -8.32 -43.86
C ILE A 783 5.08 -7.34 -44.98
N ARG A 784 5.54 -7.80 -46.14
CA ARG A 784 5.86 -6.89 -47.26
C ARG A 784 4.65 -6.08 -47.74
N GLN A 785 3.46 -6.68 -47.76
CA GLN A 785 2.22 -5.97 -48.12
C GLN A 785 1.85 -4.95 -47.04
N GLN A 786 1.94 -5.35 -45.76
CA GLN A 786 1.73 -4.45 -44.63
C GLN A 786 2.70 -3.26 -44.64
N LEU A 787 3.99 -3.51 -44.93
CA LEU A 787 5.02 -2.48 -45.04
C LEU A 787 4.76 -1.48 -46.18
N ALA A 788 4.12 -1.91 -47.26
CA ALA A 788 3.69 -1.01 -48.33
C ALA A 788 2.54 -0.11 -47.86
N ALA A 789 1.54 -0.68 -47.19
CA ALA A 789 0.44 0.10 -46.61
C ALA A 789 0.93 1.13 -45.58
N ILE A 790 1.84 0.75 -44.68
CA ILE A 790 2.43 1.67 -43.70
C ILE A 790 3.23 2.78 -44.42
N ALA A 791 3.90 2.47 -45.52
CA ALA A 791 4.66 3.49 -46.28
C ALA A 791 3.75 4.54 -46.93
N ASP A 792 2.52 4.18 -47.29
CA ASP A 792 1.52 5.12 -47.85
C ASP A 792 0.94 6.05 -46.78
N ASP A 793 0.95 5.64 -45.50
CA ASP A 793 0.56 6.50 -44.38
C ASP A 793 1.65 7.55 -44.10
N PRO A 794 1.29 8.85 -44.00
CA PRO A 794 2.26 9.89 -43.71
C PRO A 794 2.82 9.74 -42.29
N PRO A 795 4.15 9.87 -42.08
CA PRO A 795 4.74 9.79 -40.75
C PRO A 795 4.30 10.97 -39.88
N LEU A 796 4.20 10.74 -38.57
CA LEU A 796 4.05 11.83 -37.58
C LEU A 796 5.26 12.77 -37.69
N ASP A 797 5.01 14.06 -37.87
CA ASP A 797 6.06 15.08 -37.83
C ASP A 797 6.46 15.39 -36.39
N LEU A 798 7.55 14.77 -35.94
CA LEU A 798 8.07 14.90 -34.58
C LEU A 798 8.56 16.32 -34.26
N SER A 799 8.86 17.14 -35.27
CA SER A 799 9.23 18.53 -35.04
C SER A 799 8.03 19.38 -34.59
N THR A 800 6.83 19.05 -35.07
CA THR A 800 5.60 19.75 -34.66
C THR A 800 4.91 19.13 -33.47
N ALA A 801 5.01 17.80 -33.30
CA ALA A 801 4.30 17.06 -32.25
C ALA A 801 4.88 17.26 -30.83
N THR A 802 5.91 18.10 -30.69
CA THR A 802 6.59 18.47 -29.43
C THR A 802 6.25 19.89 -28.95
N HIS A 803 5.23 20.52 -29.53
CA HIS A 803 4.78 21.89 -29.19
C HIS A 803 3.34 21.91 -28.65
N GLY A 804 2.97 20.85 -27.95
CA GLY A 804 1.64 20.61 -27.42
C GLY A 804 0.68 19.93 -28.40
N GLY A 805 -0.32 19.26 -27.84
CA GLY A 805 -1.27 18.43 -28.60
C GLY A 805 -2.73 18.75 -28.32
N PRO A 806 -3.66 17.97 -28.89
CA PRO A 806 -5.05 17.99 -28.45
C PRO A 806 -5.16 17.56 -26.99
N GLN A 807 -6.01 18.26 -26.24
CA GLN A 807 -6.34 17.94 -24.84
C GLN A 807 -6.81 16.49 -24.70
N ARG A 808 -6.26 15.75 -23.73
CA ARG A 808 -6.57 14.34 -23.48
C ARG A 808 -7.65 14.20 -22.40
N TRP A 809 -7.68 15.12 -21.44
CA TRP A 809 -8.65 15.11 -20.34
C TRP A 809 -9.48 16.40 -20.29
N PRO A 810 -10.44 16.58 -21.20
CA PRO A 810 -11.27 17.79 -21.25
C PRO A 810 -12.29 17.91 -20.09
N GLN A 811 -12.44 16.87 -19.27
CA GLN A 811 -13.43 16.85 -18.20
C GLN A 811 -13.03 17.78 -17.05
N LEU A 812 -13.98 18.61 -16.61
CA LEU A 812 -13.90 19.40 -15.40
C LEU A 812 -14.84 18.79 -14.36
N LEU A 813 -14.32 18.42 -13.20
CA LEU A 813 -15.13 17.85 -12.12
C LEU A 813 -15.48 18.96 -11.13
N GLU A 814 -16.76 19.19 -10.89
CA GLU A 814 -17.26 20.31 -10.09
C GLU A 814 -17.87 19.84 -8.77
N PHE A 815 -17.52 20.51 -7.68
CA PHE A 815 -17.98 20.20 -6.33
C PHE A 815 -18.25 21.48 -5.53
N ALA A 816 -19.08 21.38 -4.50
CA ALA A 816 -19.15 22.38 -3.44
C ALA A 816 -18.32 21.88 -2.25
N GLY A 817 -17.37 22.68 -1.79
CA GLY A 817 -16.65 22.43 -0.55
C GLY A 817 -17.45 22.81 0.68
N ARG A 818 -16.90 22.47 1.84
CA ARG A 818 -17.58 22.62 3.14
C ARG A 818 -16.71 23.43 4.09
N LEU A 819 -17.27 24.49 4.65
CA LEU A 819 -16.61 25.26 5.70
C LEU A 819 -16.67 24.52 7.04
N GLY A 820 -15.57 24.58 7.79
CA GLY A 820 -15.47 23.98 9.12
C GLY A 820 -16.09 24.85 10.21
N GLU A 821 -16.42 24.23 11.35
CA GLU A 821 -16.79 24.97 12.56
C GLU A 821 -15.52 25.55 13.23
N PRO A 822 -15.59 26.76 13.80
CA PRO A 822 -14.50 27.30 14.59
C PRO A 822 -14.24 26.45 15.84
N VAL A 823 -13.02 25.95 15.97
CA VAL A 823 -12.48 25.30 17.16
C VAL A 823 -11.21 26.06 17.57
N ASN A 824 -11.27 26.73 18.73
CA ASN A 824 -10.19 27.57 19.26
C ASN A 824 -9.65 28.60 18.25
N GLY A 825 -10.54 29.32 17.57
CA GLY A 825 -10.19 30.39 16.62
C GLY A 825 -9.77 29.94 15.22
N TYR A 826 -9.77 28.63 14.93
CA TYR A 826 -9.53 28.12 13.59
C TYR A 826 -10.62 27.14 13.15
N ALA A 827 -10.97 27.17 11.87
CA ALA A 827 -11.88 26.23 11.23
C ALA A 827 -11.11 25.35 10.24
N LEU A 828 -11.42 24.06 10.20
CA LEU A 828 -10.89 23.14 9.19
C LEU A 828 -11.93 22.94 8.08
N ASP A 829 -11.73 23.63 6.96
CA ASP A 829 -12.60 23.53 5.79
C ASP A 829 -12.21 22.30 4.94
N THR A 830 -13.18 21.61 4.37
CA THR A 830 -12.98 20.44 3.50
C THR A 830 -13.17 20.81 2.03
N ILE A 831 -12.16 20.51 1.22
CA ILE A 831 -12.21 20.59 -0.25
C ILE A 831 -12.39 19.16 -0.78
N PRO A 832 -13.54 18.84 -1.41
CA PRO A 832 -13.86 17.46 -1.79
C PRO A 832 -12.83 16.87 -2.76
N VAL A 833 -12.44 15.62 -2.51
CA VAL A 833 -11.60 14.84 -3.41
C VAL A 833 -12.50 13.96 -4.30
N PRO A 834 -12.33 13.96 -5.63
CA PRO A 834 -13.19 13.21 -6.56
C PRO A 834 -12.89 11.70 -6.59
N PHE A 835 -13.12 11.01 -5.46
CA PHE A 835 -12.84 9.56 -5.35
C PHE A 835 -13.53 8.75 -6.45
N GLU A 836 -14.75 9.14 -6.83
CA GLU A 836 -15.38 8.69 -8.06
C GLU A 836 -15.04 9.65 -9.20
N ASN A 837 -14.39 9.13 -10.24
CA ASN A 837 -13.94 9.94 -11.37
C ASN A 837 -13.95 9.10 -12.68
N PRO A 838 -14.04 9.75 -13.85
CA PRO A 838 -14.19 9.05 -15.13
C PRO A 838 -12.97 8.23 -15.56
N TRP A 839 -11.83 8.39 -14.88
CA TRP A 839 -10.56 7.73 -15.20
C TRP A 839 -10.31 6.48 -14.36
N ASN A 840 -11.22 6.17 -13.43
CA ASN A 840 -11.06 5.12 -12.43
C ASN A 840 -9.71 5.25 -11.70
N ALA A 841 -9.28 6.50 -11.46
CA ALA A 841 -8.03 6.82 -10.79
C ALA A 841 -8.25 6.81 -9.28
N TRP A 842 -7.45 6.04 -8.55
CA TRP A 842 -7.53 6.03 -7.09
C TRP A 842 -6.79 7.24 -6.48
N LEU A 843 -7.55 8.26 -6.09
CA LEU A 843 -7.04 9.56 -5.63
C LEU A 843 -6.53 9.54 -4.19
N ARG A 844 -5.36 8.91 -3.99
CA ARG A 844 -4.58 9.04 -2.76
C ARG A 844 -3.65 10.24 -2.89
N THR A 845 -4.13 11.38 -2.47
CA THR A 845 -3.43 12.67 -2.60
C THR A 845 -2.13 12.68 -1.80
N SER A 846 -1.02 13.05 -2.44
CA SER A 846 0.33 12.86 -1.89
C SER A 846 1.08 14.16 -1.58
N ALA A 847 0.87 15.21 -2.37
CA ALA A 847 1.46 16.52 -2.14
C ALA A 847 0.63 17.65 -2.77
N LEU A 848 0.87 18.87 -2.30
CA LEU A 848 0.27 20.07 -2.89
C LEU A 848 1.28 21.23 -2.97
N ASP A 849 1.01 22.18 -3.86
CA ASP A 849 1.56 23.54 -3.87
C ASP A 849 0.65 24.50 -4.64
N PHE A 850 0.97 25.80 -4.69
CA PHE A 850 0.09 26.80 -5.31
C PHE A 850 0.74 27.52 -6.49
N LEU A 851 -0.07 27.78 -7.52
CA LEU A 851 0.22 28.79 -8.53
C LEU A 851 -0.01 30.21 -7.95
N ASP A 852 0.60 31.22 -8.57
CA ASP A 852 0.49 32.62 -8.12
C ASP A 852 -0.95 33.17 -8.12
N ASP A 853 -1.82 32.60 -8.96
CA ASP A 853 -3.24 32.94 -9.04
C ASP A 853 -4.11 32.29 -7.94
N GLY A 854 -3.51 31.47 -7.07
CA GLY A 854 -4.17 30.78 -5.97
C GLY A 854 -4.77 29.41 -6.33
N ARG A 855 -4.65 28.96 -7.60
CA ARG A 855 -4.99 27.57 -7.96
C ARG A 855 -4.01 26.60 -7.27
N CYS A 856 -4.56 25.50 -6.76
CA CYS A 856 -3.78 24.47 -6.09
C CYS A 856 -3.36 23.39 -7.07
N VAL A 857 -2.09 23.00 -7.05
CA VAL A 857 -1.57 21.81 -7.73
C VAL A 857 -1.57 20.66 -6.73
N VAL A 858 -2.21 19.55 -7.05
CA VAL A 858 -2.29 18.36 -6.17
C VAL A 858 -1.76 17.14 -6.91
N THR A 859 -0.80 16.44 -6.31
CA THR A 859 -0.31 15.17 -6.83
C THR A 859 -0.98 13.99 -6.12
N THR A 860 -1.01 12.83 -6.77
CA THR A 860 -1.44 11.58 -6.15
C THR A 860 -0.30 10.58 -6.12
N HIS A 861 -0.31 9.68 -5.14
CA HIS A 861 0.61 8.55 -5.09
C HIS A 861 0.49 7.68 -6.35
N GLY A 862 -0.70 7.62 -6.97
CA GLY A 862 -0.93 6.85 -8.18
C GLY A 862 -0.26 7.38 -9.44
N GLY A 863 0.33 8.58 -9.44
CA GLY A 863 1.00 9.15 -10.62
C GLY A 863 0.28 10.30 -11.30
N ASP A 864 -0.75 10.85 -10.68
CA ASP A 864 -1.56 11.92 -11.26
C ASP A 864 -1.22 13.29 -10.68
N VAL A 865 -1.44 14.34 -11.48
CA VAL A 865 -1.37 15.74 -11.07
C VAL A 865 -2.68 16.43 -11.47
N TYR A 866 -3.25 17.20 -10.56
CA TYR A 866 -4.50 17.95 -10.77
C TYR A 866 -4.29 19.42 -10.48
N LEU A 867 -4.97 20.27 -11.24
CA LEU A 867 -5.21 21.66 -10.88
C LEU A 867 -6.58 21.78 -10.23
N VAL A 868 -6.61 22.41 -9.06
CA VAL A 868 -7.83 22.66 -8.27
C VAL A 868 -8.06 24.16 -8.22
N SER A 869 -9.17 24.60 -8.79
CA SER A 869 -9.56 26.01 -8.86
C SER A 869 -10.80 26.27 -8.01
N GLY A 870 -11.10 27.54 -7.74
CA GLY A 870 -12.27 27.92 -6.92
C GLY A 870 -12.11 27.65 -5.43
N VAL A 871 -10.88 27.48 -4.94
CA VAL A 871 -10.55 27.33 -3.51
C VAL A 871 -10.59 28.67 -2.76
N ASP A 872 -11.70 29.39 -2.90
CA ASP A 872 -11.92 30.72 -2.33
C ASP A 872 -12.50 30.68 -0.89
N LYS A 873 -13.01 31.82 -0.42
CA LYS A 873 -13.58 31.91 0.94
C LYS A 873 -14.88 31.13 1.13
N SER A 874 -15.71 30.96 0.10
CA SER A 874 -16.99 30.25 0.24
C SER A 874 -16.85 28.76 -0.04
N LEU A 875 -15.87 28.37 -0.86
CA LEU A 875 -15.73 27.02 -1.43
C LEU A 875 -16.99 26.56 -2.19
N SER A 876 -17.85 27.48 -2.64
CA SER A 876 -19.15 27.13 -3.22
C SER A 876 -19.05 26.46 -4.60
N HIS A 877 -17.93 26.63 -5.29
CA HIS A 877 -17.70 26.07 -6.62
C HIS A 877 -16.22 25.76 -6.81
N VAL A 878 -15.82 24.55 -6.45
CA VAL A 878 -14.48 24.01 -6.60
C VAL A 878 -14.43 23.14 -7.85
N THR A 879 -13.39 23.27 -8.65
CA THR A 879 -13.21 22.48 -9.87
C THR A 879 -11.88 21.74 -9.86
N TRP A 880 -11.90 20.45 -10.22
CA TRP A 880 -10.70 19.63 -10.43
C TRP A 880 -10.50 19.36 -11.92
N LYS A 881 -9.30 19.65 -12.42
CA LYS A 881 -8.86 19.35 -13.78
C LYS A 881 -7.60 18.51 -13.73
N ARG A 882 -7.55 17.40 -14.46
CA ARG A 882 -6.37 16.53 -14.53
C ARG A 882 -5.33 17.19 -15.43
N PHE A 883 -4.14 17.43 -14.90
CA PHE A 883 -3.03 18.11 -15.57
C PHE A 883 -2.01 17.13 -16.14
N ALA A 884 -1.70 16.06 -15.40
CA ALA A 884 -0.79 15.00 -15.85
C ALA A 884 -1.19 13.65 -15.25
N ALA A 885 -0.74 12.57 -15.88
CA ALA A 885 -0.94 11.20 -15.43
C ALA A 885 0.28 10.33 -15.73
N GLY A 886 0.35 9.16 -15.08
CA GLY A 886 1.35 8.14 -15.38
C GLY A 886 2.74 8.42 -14.79
N LEU A 887 2.88 9.39 -13.87
CA LEU A 887 4.13 9.65 -13.18
C LEU A 887 4.47 8.54 -12.17
N PHE A 888 5.76 8.38 -11.86
CA PHE A 888 6.24 7.28 -11.03
C PHE A 888 6.19 7.62 -9.53
N GLU A 889 5.08 7.25 -8.88
CA GLU A 889 4.83 7.39 -7.43
C GLU A 889 5.18 8.78 -6.84
N PRO A 890 4.51 9.88 -7.25
CA PRO A 890 4.78 11.23 -6.75
C PRO A 890 4.54 11.41 -5.25
N PHE A 891 5.49 12.03 -4.54
CA PHE A 891 5.39 12.35 -3.10
C PHE A 891 5.87 13.75 -2.70
N GLY A 892 6.13 14.61 -3.69
CA GLY A 892 6.52 16.00 -3.51
C GLY A 892 6.17 16.84 -4.73
N VAL A 893 5.75 18.08 -4.50
CA VAL A 893 5.51 19.06 -5.56
C VAL A 893 5.95 20.45 -5.12
N ARG A 894 6.51 21.22 -6.05
CA ARG A 894 6.84 22.63 -5.91
C ARG A 894 6.51 23.42 -7.15
N VAL A 895 5.92 24.59 -6.95
CA VAL A 895 5.75 25.58 -8.02
C VAL A 895 6.83 26.64 -7.86
N VAL A 896 7.63 26.85 -8.91
CA VAL A 896 8.66 27.89 -8.96
C VAL A 896 8.46 28.68 -10.25
N ASP A 897 8.22 29.98 -10.13
CA ASP A 897 7.94 30.89 -11.26
C ASP A 897 6.85 30.32 -12.21
N GLY A 898 5.74 29.86 -11.62
CA GLY A 898 4.61 29.25 -12.34
C GLY A 898 4.88 27.84 -12.92
N THR A 899 6.10 27.33 -12.81
CA THR A 899 6.49 26.01 -13.32
C THR A 899 6.32 24.93 -12.27
N ILE A 900 5.73 23.79 -12.64
CA ILE A 900 5.43 22.69 -11.72
C ILE A 900 6.58 21.67 -11.74
N TYR A 901 7.17 21.43 -10.56
CA TYR A 901 8.19 20.41 -10.31
C TYR A 901 7.62 19.31 -9.42
N VAL A 902 7.85 18.05 -9.78
CA VAL A 902 7.30 16.88 -9.07
C VAL A 902 8.39 15.89 -8.73
N THR A 903 8.56 15.58 -7.44
CA THR A 903 9.43 14.49 -7.00
C THR A 903 8.74 13.16 -7.25
N CYS A 904 9.36 12.33 -8.07
CA CYS A 904 8.99 10.95 -8.37
C CYS A 904 10.07 10.00 -7.83
N ARG A 905 9.75 8.71 -7.81
CA ARG A 905 10.69 7.68 -7.35
C ARG A 905 11.94 7.55 -8.23
N ASP A 906 11.83 7.93 -9.51
CA ASP A 906 12.90 7.91 -10.49
C ASP A 906 13.66 9.24 -10.64
N GLY A 907 13.25 10.30 -9.92
CA GLY A 907 13.93 11.59 -9.93
C GLY A 907 13.01 12.79 -9.78
N LEU A 908 13.42 13.93 -10.33
CA LEU A 908 12.65 15.18 -10.31
C LEU A 908 12.13 15.46 -11.72
N LYS A 909 10.82 15.66 -11.84
CA LYS A 909 10.14 16.00 -13.09
C LYS A 909 9.85 17.49 -13.14
N ARG A 910 9.97 18.08 -14.33
CA ARG A 910 9.49 19.43 -14.63
C ARG A 910 8.39 19.33 -15.68
N LEU A 911 7.21 19.82 -15.37
CA LEU A 911 6.03 19.70 -16.24
C LEU A 911 5.81 21.00 -16.99
N HIS A 912 5.61 20.89 -18.31
CA HIS A 912 5.39 22.03 -19.18
C HIS A 912 4.05 21.91 -19.88
N ASP A 913 3.29 23.00 -19.89
CA ASP A 913 2.12 23.22 -20.73
C ASP A 913 2.53 24.24 -21.81
N PHE A 914 2.69 23.79 -23.05
CA PHE A 914 3.18 24.62 -24.14
C PHE A 914 2.07 25.35 -24.88
N ASN A 915 0.83 24.85 -24.81
CA ASN A 915 -0.31 25.39 -25.54
C ASN A 915 -1.30 26.18 -24.66
N GLY A 916 -1.10 26.19 -23.34
CA GLY A 916 -1.90 26.91 -22.35
C GLY A 916 -3.28 26.30 -22.11
N ASP A 917 -3.46 25.00 -22.35
CA ASP A 917 -4.73 24.30 -22.17
C ASP A 917 -4.93 23.69 -20.79
N ASP A 918 -4.05 24.01 -19.83
CA ASP A 918 -3.95 23.44 -18.48
C ASP A 918 -3.77 21.91 -18.50
N GLU A 919 -2.94 21.41 -19.40
CA GLU A 919 -2.48 20.02 -19.45
C GLU A 919 -0.96 19.96 -19.74
N ALA A 920 -0.25 19.00 -19.13
CA ALA A 920 1.18 18.86 -19.37
C ALA A 920 1.44 18.28 -20.77
N ASP A 921 2.09 19.05 -21.63
CA ASP A 921 2.55 18.62 -22.96
C ASP A 921 3.90 17.93 -22.91
N TYR A 922 4.79 18.34 -22.00
CA TYR A 922 6.13 17.77 -21.86
C TYR A 922 6.44 17.45 -20.41
N VAL A 923 6.81 16.19 -20.17
CA VAL A 923 7.31 15.69 -18.88
C VAL A 923 8.82 15.56 -18.98
N GLU A 924 9.51 16.60 -18.52
CA GLU A 924 10.97 16.64 -18.50
C GLU A 924 11.53 15.80 -17.34
N ALA A 925 12.53 14.99 -17.62
CA ALA A 925 13.39 14.35 -16.63
C ALA A 925 14.46 15.35 -16.15
N PHE A 926 14.01 16.42 -15.47
CA PHE A 926 14.87 17.51 -15.00
C PHE A 926 16.08 17.02 -14.18
N TRP A 927 15.87 15.98 -13.37
CA TRP A 927 16.96 15.19 -12.79
C TRP A 927 16.59 13.71 -12.73
N ALA A 928 17.53 12.84 -13.14
CA ALA A 928 17.39 11.39 -13.09
C ALA A 928 18.19 10.80 -11.91
N ASP A 929 17.52 10.00 -11.09
CA ASP A 929 18.12 9.41 -9.88
C ASP A 929 19.04 8.23 -10.22
N ASP A 930 20.24 8.22 -9.63
CA ASP A 930 21.22 7.14 -9.83
C ASP A 930 21.06 5.95 -8.87
N ASP A 931 20.13 6.05 -7.92
CA ASP A 931 19.93 5.09 -6.84
C ASP A 931 18.44 4.78 -6.67
N VAL A 932 17.77 4.36 -7.74
CA VAL A 932 16.36 3.94 -7.70
C VAL A 932 16.26 2.49 -7.20
N SER A 933 15.46 2.25 -6.18
CA SER A 933 15.24 0.93 -5.58
C SER A 933 14.00 0.27 -6.17
N CYS A 934 14.00 -1.05 -6.38
CA CYS A 934 12.83 -1.84 -6.78
C CYS A 934 11.94 -2.24 -5.59
N SER A 935 12.30 -1.89 -4.36
CA SER A 935 11.55 -2.27 -3.16
C SER A 935 10.39 -1.33 -2.85
N PHE A 936 9.28 -1.88 -2.38
CA PHE A 936 8.01 -1.17 -2.18
C PHE A 936 8.09 0.11 -1.33
N HIS A 937 8.91 0.13 -0.28
CA HIS A 937 8.99 1.27 0.68
C HIS A 937 10.09 2.29 0.37
N ALA A 938 10.52 2.39 -0.88
CA ALA A 938 11.66 3.20 -1.30
C ALA A 938 11.26 4.49 -2.02
N TYR A 939 10.50 5.36 -1.34
CA TYR A 939 10.01 6.62 -1.89
C TYR A 939 11.04 7.76 -1.79
N ASN A 940 10.89 8.72 -2.71
CA ASN A 940 11.47 10.05 -2.60
C ASN A 940 10.38 10.99 -2.04
N PHE A 941 10.53 11.39 -0.79
CA PHE A 941 9.55 12.17 -0.04
C PHE A 941 9.79 13.67 -0.14
N ASP A 942 8.67 14.39 -0.31
CA ASP A 942 8.57 15.85 -0.24
C ASP A 942 9.35 16.56 -1.36
N LEU A 943 9.22 17.89 -1.40
CA LEU A 943 10.00 18.76 -2.24
C LEU A 943 9.98 20.16 -1.62
N GLN A 944 11.16 20.70 -1.32
CA GLN A 944 11.33 22.02 -0.74
C GLN A 944 12.34 22.81 -1.58
N THR A 945 12.28 24.14 -1.52
CA THR A 945 13.21 25.03 -2.20
C THR A 945 13.85 25.99 -1.21
N ASP A 946 15.16 26.25 -1.32
CA ASP A 946 15.80 27.36 -0.60
C ASP A 946 15.53 28.71 -1.30
N SER A 947 16.01 29.82 -0.74
CA SER A 947 15.86 31.15 -1.36
C SER A 947 16.62 31.31 -2.68
N ALA A 948 17.57 30.42 -2.99
CA ALA A 948 18.26 30.37 -4.28
C ALA A 948 17.51 29.48 -5.30
N GLY A 949 16.42 28.83 -4.90
CA GLY A 949 15.60 27.94 -5.72
C GLY A 949 16.15 26.52 -5.85
N ASN A 950 17.20 26.13 -5.11
CA ASN A 950 17.68 24.75 -5.12
C ASN A 950 16.65 23.83 -4.47
N PHE A 951 16.45 22.66 -5.05
CA PHE A 951 15.48 21.67 -4.59
C PHE A 951 16.06 20.74 -3.53
N TYR A 952 15.26 20.40 -2.53
CA TYR A 952 15.58 19.46 -1.46
C TYR A 952 14.46 18.42 -1.29
N PHE A 953 14.83 17.15 -1.12
CA PHE A 953 13.90 16.04 -0.84
C PHE A 953 14.60 14.91 -0.07
N ALA A 954 13.82 14.03 0.57
CA ALA A 954 14.33 12.97 1.43
C ALA A 954 14.14 11.59 0.79
N LYS A 955 15.13 10.72 0.88
CA LYS A 955 15.05 9.33 0.43
C LYS A 955 14.96 8.38 1.61
N ALA A 956 14.06 7.40 1.52
CA ALA A 956 13.95 6.34 2.50
C ALA A 956 15.25 5.51 2.61
N GLY A 957 15.58 5.05 3.81
CA GLY A 957 16.71 4.13 4.04
C GLY A 957 16.27 2.70 4.35
N GLN A 958 15.08 2.52 4.95
CA GLN A 958 14.59 1.22 5.38
C GLN A 958 13.97 0.40 4.25
N TYR A 959 14.19 -0.92 4.26
CA TYR A 959 13.65 -1.86 3.27
C TYR A 959 13.98 -1.50 1.83
N THR A 960 15.08 -0.79 1.61
CA THR A 960 15.47 -0.36 0.28
C THR A 960 16.60 -1.22 -0.25
N GLN A 961 16.75 -1.21 -1.56
CA GLN A 961 17.96 -1.72 -2.18
C GLN A 961 18.98 -0.61 -2.40
N HIS A 962 18.74 0.62 -1.89
CA HIS A 962 19.63 1.77 -2.09
C HIS A 962 21.07 1.48 -1.69
N HIS A 963 22.03 2.04 -2.43
CA HIS A 963 23.44 1.97 -2.05
C HIS A 963 23.76 3.00 -0.96
N ARG A 964 22.89 4.00 -0.77
CA ARG A 964 22.99 5.03 0.26
C ARG A 964 22.00 4.78 1.41
N PRO A 965 22.42 4.96 2.68
CA PRO A 965 21.61 4.64 3.87
C PRO A 965 20.61 5.76 4.24
N GLY A 966 19.65 6.06 3.35
CA GLY A 966 18.65 7.12 3.52
C GLY A 966 19.26 8.52 3.54
N THR A 967 18.82 9.43 2.68
CA THR A 967 19.57 10.66 2.37
C THR A 967 18.69 11.88 2.17
N ILE A 968 19.19 13.06 2.54
CA ILE A 968 18.70 14.34 2.04
C ILE A 968 19.47 14.69 0.76
N MET A 969 18.71 14.87 -0.32
CA MET A 969 19.23 15.24 -1.64
C MET A 969 19.06 16.74 -1.84
N ARG A 970 20.04 17.37 -2.50
CA ARG A 970 19.97 18.73 -3.02
C ARG A 970 20.19 18.72 -4.54
N VAL A 971 19.30 19.35 -5.31
CA VAL A 971 19.41 19.50 -6.76
C VAL A 971 19.41 20.99 -7.10
N PRO A 972 20.40 21.50 -7.86
CA PRO A 972 20.42 22.91 -8.25
C PRO A 972 19.22 23.31 -9.13
N LEU A 973 18.80 24.57 -9.04
CA LEU A 973 17.66 25.11 -9.84
C LEU A 973 17.94 25.04 -11.34
N GLU A 974 19.18 25.25 -11.74
CA GLU A 974 19.65 25.15 -13.12
C GLU A 974 19.80 23.69 -13.60
N GLY A 975 19.55 22.72 -12.72
CA GLY A 975 19.78 21.30 -12.95
C GLY A 975 21.24 20.89 -12.73
N GLY A 976 21.60 19.69 -13.18
CA GLY A 976 22.96 19.17 -13.08
C GLY A 976 23.15 18.18 -11.92
N ARG A 977 24.33 18.21 -11.28
CA ARG A 977 24.73 17.17 -10.32
C ARG A 977 24.07 17.39 -8.96
N ALA A 978 23.28 16.41 -8.53
CA ALA A 978 22.74 16.37 -7.18
C ALA A 978 23.79 16.08 -6.11
N GLU A 979 23.59 16.63 -4.92
CA GLU A 979 24.45 16.47 -3.75
C GLU A 979 23.71 15.75 -2.62
N VAL A 980 24.44 14.92 -1.85
CA VAL A 980 23.92 14.35 -0.60
C VAL A 980 24.32 15.29 0.53
N VAL A 981 23.33 15.90 1.19
CA VAL A 981 23.55 16.91 2.24
C VAL A 981 23.65 16.25 3.62
N ALA A 982 22.78 15.29 3.91
CA ALA A 982 22.74 14.54 5.17
C ALA A 982 22.28 13.09 4.92
N TRP A 983 22.50 12.20 5.88
CA TRP A 983 22.18 10.77 5.75
C TRP A 983 21.75 10.14 7.07
N GLY A 984 21.41 8.84 7.06
CA GLY A 984 20.95 8.12 8.25
C GLY A 984 19.46 8.28 8.50
N LEU A 985 18.67 8.37 7.43
CA LEU A 985 17.21 8.38 7.51
C LEU A 985 16.67 6.95 7.36
N ARG A 986 15.56 6.68 8.02
CA ARG A 986 14.86 5.39 7.99
C ARG A 986 13.66 5.47 7.04
N THR A 987 12.65 6.24 7.42
CA THR A 987 11.37 6.41 6.69
C THR A 987 10.92 7.87 6.85
N PRO A 988 11.61 8.82 6.19
CA PRO A 988 11.46 10.25 6.42
C PRO A 988 10.27 10.81 5.64
N ASN A 989 9.06 10.64 6.18
CA ASN A 989 7.84 10.96 5.44
C ASN A 989 7.72 12.45 5.09
N GLY A 990 8.33 13.37 5.84
CA GLY A 990 8.16 14.80 5.58
C GLY A 990 9.30 15.69 6.04
N MET A 991 9.41 16.84 5.40
CA MET A 991 10.40 17.88 5.67
C MET A 991 9.77 19.26 5.67
N GLY A 992 10.54 20.26 6.10
CA GLY A 992 10.15 21.66 6.04
C GLY A 992 11.36 22.57 5.91
N ARG A 993 11.07 23.83 5.60
CA ARG A 993 12.05 24.92 5.57
C ARG A 993 11.72 25.91 6.69
N LEU A 994 12.72 26.29 7.46
CA LEU A 994 12.63 27.36 8.45
C LEU A 994 12.68 28.73 7.75
N ALA A 995 12.35 29.81 8.48
CA ALA A 995 12.40 31.17 7.93
C ALA A 995 13.78 31.58 7.39
N ASP A 996 14.86 30.95 7.85
CA ASP A 996 16.25 31.29 7.56
C ASP A 996 16.96 30.27 6.63
N ASP A 997 16.19 29.55 5.82
CA ASP A 997 16.68 28.54 4.85
C ASP A 997 17.35 27.30 5.44
N ARG A 998 17.35 27.13 6.76
CA ARG A 998 17.66 25.81 7.34
C ARG A 998 16.47 24.87 7.12
N PHE A 999 16.78 23.58 6.96
CA PHE A 999 15.75 22.57 6.70
C PHE A 999 15.54 21.65 7.90
N THR A 1000 14.32 21.19 8.08
CA THR A 1000 13.96 20.15 9.03
C THR A 1000 13.51 18.89 8.31
N VAL A 1001 13.70 17.74 8.95
CA VAL A 1001 13.15 16.46 8.49
C VAL A 1001 12.60 15.70 9.67
N SER A 1002 11.42 15.12 9.51
CA SER A 1002 10.91 14.15 10.47
C SER A 1002 11.20 12.73 10.04
N ASP A 1003 11.40 11.84 11.01
CA ASP A 1003 11.58 10.41 10.75
C ASP A 1003 10.71 9.58 11.70
N ASN A 1004 10.29 8.42 11.22
CA ASN A 1004 9.42 7.51 11.96
C ASN A 1004 10.24 6.49 12.77
N GLN A 1005 9.66 6.02 13.86
CA GLN A 1005 10.25 5.04 14.76
C GLN A 1005 10.57 3.68 14.08
N GLY A 1006 11.61 3.01 14.59
CA GLY A 1006 11.82 1.56 14.53
C GLY A 1006 13.29 1.21 14.77
N PRO A 1007 13.90 0.17 14.13
CA PRO A 1007 15.33 -0.07 14.24
C PRO A 1007 16.16 1.21 14.13
N TRP A 1008 17.00 1.45 15.15
CA TRP A 1008 17.85 2.63 15.30
C TRP A 1008 17.14 3.97 15.41
N MET A 1009 15.81 3.99 15.44
CA MET A 1009 14.97 5.19 15.64
C MET A 1009 14.09 4.98 16.88
N PRO A 1010 14.52 5.44 18.08
CA PRO A 1010 13.87 5.12 19.36
C PRO A 1010 12.39 5.56 19.47
N ALA A 1011 12.10 6.76 18.97
CA ALA A 1011 10.77 7.34 18.82
C ALA A 1011 10.70 8.07 17.47
N GLY A 1012 9.53 8.62 17.11
CA GLY A 1012 9.46 9.60 16.03
C GLY A 1012 10.26 10.85 16.43
N LYS A 1013 10.75 11.62 15.46
CA LYS A 1013 11.53 12.83 15.75
C LYS A 1013 11.47 13.85 14.64
N ILE A 1014 11.80 15.09 14.97
CA ILE A 1014 12.01 16.19 14.01
C ILE A 1014 13.44 16.68 14.19
N SER A 1015 14.25 16.60 13.15
CA SER A 1015 15.68 16.93 13.19
C SER A 1015 16.01 18.13 12.31
N LEU A 1016 16.99 18.94 12.73
CA LEU A 1016 17.58 19.98 11.88
C LEU A 1016 18.58 19.34 10.92
N ILE A 1017 18.48 19.65 9.63
CA ILE A 1017 19.42 19.17 8.61
C ILE A 1017 20.64 20.09 8.60
N ARG A 1018 21.82 19.54 8.90
CA ARG A 1018 23.12 20.21 8.70
C ARG A 1018 23.94 19.45 7.65
N PRO A 1019 24.78 20.14 6.85
CA PRO A 1019 25.68 19.46 5.93
C PRO A 1019 26.59 18.47 6.66
N GLY A 1020 26.59 17.22 6.20
CA GLY A 1020 27.37 16.12 6.79
C GLY A 1020 26.69 15.41 7.97
N SER A 1021 25.43 15.75 8.29
CA SER A 1021 24.73 15.16 9.42
C SER A 1021 24.45 13.67 9.27
N PHE A 1022 24.59 12.95 10.37
CA PHE A 1022 24.11 11.58 10.52
C PHE A 1022 22.90 11.55 11.44
N LEU A 1023 21.74 11.20 10.89
CA LEU A 1023 20.45 11.30 11.55
C LEU A 1023 20.02 9.99 12.23
N GLY A 1024 20.92 9.02 12.40
CA GLY A 1024 20.79 7.93 13.37
C GLY A 1024 20.39 6.56 12.84
N ASN A 1025 19.82 6.41 11.65
CA ASN A 1025 19.49 5.09 11.11
C ASN A 1025 20.73 4.41 10.55
N MET A 1026 21.03 3.20 11.01
CA MET A 1026 22.22 2.46 10.58
C MET A 1026 22.00 1.70 9.24
N PRO A 1027 23.09 1.38 8.52
CA PRO A 1027 23.03 0.62 7.27
C PRO A 1027 22.31 -0.72 7.39
N ILE A 1028 21.63 -1.12 6.31
CA ILE A 1028 20.88 -2.40 6.24
C ILE A 1028 21.53 -3.44 5.32
N ASN A 1029 22.61 -3.08 4.61
CA ASN A 1029 23.36 -3.97 3.73
C ASN A 1029 24.85 -3.60 3.69
N ASP A 1030 25.68 -4.45 3.09
CA ASP A 1030 27.14 -4.26 3.04
C ASP A 1030 27.55 -3.03 2.21
N GLU A 1031 26.83 -2.74 1.12
CA GLU A 1031 27.10 -1.58 0.25
C GLU A 1031 26.92 -0.26 1.03
N GLN A 1032 25.80 -0.13 1.74
CA GLN A 1032 25.53 0.99 2.63
C GLN A 1032 26.52 1.06 3.80
N THR A 1033 26.96 -0.09 4.31
CA THR A 1033 27.94 -0.17 5.41
C THR A 1033 29.28 0.43 4.98
N GLU A 1034 29.79 0.03 3.82
CA GLU A 1034 31.03 0.59 3.29
C GLU A 1034 30.89 2.06 2.90
N TRP A 1035 29.75 2.44 2.31
CA TRP A 1035 29.45 3.85 2.02
C TRP A 1035 29.50 4.70 3.29
N LEU A 1036 28.87 4.25 4.38
CA LEU A 1036 28.82 5.00 5.63
C LEU A 1036 30.18 5.07 6.32
N LYS A 1037 30.94 3.96 6.35
CA LYS A 1037 32.32 3.95 6.86
C LYS A 1037 33.21 4.97 6.14
N LEU A 1038 33.12 5.05 4.80
CA LEU A 1038 33.88 6.01 4.01
C LEU A 1038 33.58 7.46 4.40
N ARG A 1039 32.34 7.75 4.81
CA ARG A 1039 31.93 9.08 5.30
C ARG A 1039 32.30 9.35 6.76
N HIS A 1040 32.54 8.29 7.55
CA HIS A 1040 32.89 8.35 8.98
C HIS A 1040 34.30 7.82 9.26
N GLY A 1041 35.30 8.22 8.46
CA GLY A 1041 36.71 7.96 8.78
C GLY A 1041 37.13 6.48 8.78
N GLY A 1042 36.38 5.62 8.09
CA GLY A 1042 36.62 4.16 8.00
C GLY A 1042 35.87 3.32 9.03
N THR A 1043 35.14 3.94 9.96
CA THR A 1043 34.37 3.25 11.01
C THR A 1043 32.88 3.61 10.93
N LEU A 1044 32.03 2.79 11.54
CA LEU A 1044 30.62 3.13 11.70
C LEU A 1044 30.45 4.17 12.82
N PRO A 1045 29.44 5.05 12.73
CA PRO A 1045 29.17 6.03 13.78
C PRO A 1045 28.72 5.36 15.09
N GLU A 1046 29.17 5.92 16.22
CA GLU A 1046 28.79 5.49 17.58
C GLU A 1046 27.73 6.40 18.22
N THR A 1047 27.34 7.47 17.54
CA THR A 1047 26.30 8.42 17.94
C THR A 1047 25.68 9.05 16.69
N PHE A 1048 24.66 9.89 16.86
CA PHE A 1048 23.96 10.60 15.80
C PHE A 1048 23.62 12.03 16.25
N ASP A 1049 23.28 12.88 15.28
CA ASP A 1049 22.91 14.26 15.56
C ASP A 1049 21.54 14.34 16.27
N GLU A 1050 21.53 15.07 17.37
CA GLU A 1050 20.36 15.29 18.22
C GLU A 1050 19.21 15.96 17.45
N PRO A 1051 17.96 15.46 17.60
CA PRO A 1051 16.79 16.09 16.97
C PRO A 1051 16.41 17.38 17.68
N ILE A 1052 15.63 18.24 17.02
CA ILE A 1052 15.00 19.40 17.66
C ILE A 1052 14.04 18.92 18.76
N VAL A 1053 13.24 17.90 18.45
CA VAL A 1053 12.28 17.32 19.39
C VAL A 1053 12.00 15.85 19.04
N TRP A 1054 11.82 15.03 20.07
CA TRP A 1054 11.26 13.69 19.95
C TRP A 1054 9.72 13.74 19.99
N THR A 1055 9.08 12.84 19.24
CA THR A 1055 7.63 12.70 19.19
C THR A 1055 7.27 11.28 19.62
N PRO A 1056 6.96 11.04 20.91
CA PRO A 1056 6.59 9.72 21.40
C PRO A 1056 5.30 9.26 20.72
N GLN A 1057 5.10 7.94 20.59
CA GLN A 1057 3.93 7.37 19.91
C GLN A 1057 2.58 7.86 20.45
N GLU A 1058 2.51 8.10 21.77
CA GLU A 1058 1.33 8.63 22.45
C GLU A 1058 1.00 10.06 22.01
N LEU A 1059 1.99 10.83 21.56
CA LEU A 1059 1.81 12.16 20.97
C LEU A 1059 1.59 12.06 19.47
N ASP A 1060 2.49 11.39 18.75
CA ASP A 1060 2.45 11.14 17.31
C ASP A 1060 3.04 9.76 16.99
N ASN A 1061 2.23 8.90 16.37
CA ASN A 1061 2.60 7.54 16.02
C ASN A 1061 3.13 7.39 14.58
N SER A 1062 3.04 8.44 13.75
CA SER A 1062 3.74 8.52 12.47
C SER A 1062 3.82 9.96 11.96
N CYS A 1063 5.05 10.47 11.86
CA CYS A 1063 5.35 11.84 11.50
C CYS A 1063 5.04 12.15 10.02
N GLY A 1064 4.64 13.39 9.74
CA GLY A 1064 4.43 13.97 8.41
C GLY A 1064 5.33 15.18 8.15
N GLY A 1065 4.92 16.12 7.30
CA GLY A 1065 5.72 17.28 6.89
C GLY A 1065 5.83 18.39 7.94
N GLN A 1066 6.62 19.41 7.62
CA GLN A 1066 6.63 20.66 8.38
C GLN A 1066 6.48 21.87 7.46
N VAL A 1067 5.92 22.96 7.99
CA VAL A 1067 5.76 24.22 7.26
C VAL A 1067 6.01 25.38 8.19
N TRP A 1068 6.83 26.34 7.76
CA TRP A 1068 6.90 27.64 8.40
C TRP A 1068 5.79 28.51 7.83
N VAL A 1069 4.95 29.07 8.70
CA VAL A 1069 3.88 29.99 8.32
C VAL A 1069 4.26 31.38 8.79
N ASP A 1070 4.44 32.35 7.89
CA ASP A 1070 4.79 33.74 8.20
C ASP A 1070 3.72 34.75 7.78
N ASP A 1071 2.67 34.30 7.08
CA ASP A 1071 1.59 35.19 6.66
C ASP A 1071 0.76 35.65 7.87
N PRO A 1072 0.65 36.96 8.14
CA PRO A 1072 -0.08 37.47 9.30
C PRO A 1072 -1.59 37.23 9.22
N ARG A 1073 -2.14 36.97 8.03
CA ARG A 1073 -3.56 36.60 7.85
C ARG A 1073 -3.89 35.25 8.50
N PHE A 1074 -2.88 34.45 8.81
CA PHE A 1074 -3.03 33.20 9.54
C PHE A 1074 -3.13 33.39 11.07
N GLY A 1075 -3.14 34.63 11.57
CA GLY A 1075 -3.43 34.91 12.97
C GLY A 1075 -2.31 34.46 13.93
N PRO A 1076 -2.65 34.06 15.17
CA PRO A 1076 -1.66 33.78 16.22
C PRO A 1076 -0.66 32.64 15.93
N LEU A 1077 -0.93 31.78 14.95
CA LEU A 1077 0.00 30.73 14.52
C LEU A 1077 1.02 31.21 13.48
N SER A 1078 0.91 32.45 13.00
CA SER A 1078 1.91 33.07 12.14
C SER A 1078 3.25 33.27 12.87
N GLY A 1079 4.36 33.16 12.13
CA GLY A 1079 5.73 33.17 12.63
C GLY A 1079 6.18 31.86 13.28
N ARG A 1080 5.59 30.71 12.91
CA ARG A 1080 5.84 29.43 13.57
C ARG A 1080 6.09 28.29 12.60
N LEU A 1081 6.83 27.29 13.08
CA LEU A 1081 6.91 25.98 12.47
C LEU A 1081 5.73 25.12 12.94
N LEU A 1082 4.98 24.60 11.98
CA LEU A 1082 3.94 23.61 12.22
C LEU A 1082 4.37 22.25 11.71
N HIS A 1083 4.04 21.21 12.46
CA HIS A 1083 4.30 19.81 12.10
C HIS A 1083 2.98 19.09 11.82
N SER A 1084 2.96 18.22 10.82
CA SER A 1084 1.82 17.34 10.55
C SER A 1084 2.10 15.92 11.02
N SER A 1085 1.06 15.24 11.51
CA SER A 1085 1.09 13.81 11.84
C SER A 1085 0.37 13.03 10.75
N PHE A 1086 1.08 12.12 10.10
CA PHE A 1086 0.48 11.15 9.19
C PHE A 1086 -0.38 10.13 9.94
N GLY A 1087 0.07 9.63 11.09
CA GLY A 1087 -0.60 8.52 11.76
C GLY A 1087 -1.90 8.90 12.48
N LYS A 1088 -1.98 10.10 13.06
CA LYS A 1088 -3.19 10.60 13.73
C LYS A 1088 -4.02 11.58 12.91
N GLY A 1089 -3.49 12.10 11.79
CA GLY A 1089 -4.15 13.17 11.05
C GLY A 1089 -4.25 14.48 11.86
N TRP A 1090 -3.23 14.83 12.66
CA TRP A 1090 -3.20 16.04 13.48
C TRP A 1090 -2.13 17.02 13.00
N LEU A 1091 -2.24 18.26 13.45
CA LEU A 1091 -1.15 19.24 13.38
C LEU A 1091 -0.63 19.57 14.76
N TYR A 1092 0.61 20.05 14.82
CA TYR A 1092 1.24 20.53 16.04
C TYR A 1092 1.92 21.88 15.79
N ALA A 1093 1.85 22.77 16.77
CA ALA A 1093 2.64 23.98 16.79
C ALA A 1093 3.94 23.75 17.55
N MET A 1094 5.07 24.22 17.00
CA MET A 1094 6.37 24.09 17.63
C MET A 1094 6.84 25.43 18.23
N SER A 1095 7.49 25.35 19.39
CA SER A 1095 8.25 26.44 20.00
C SER A 1095 9.73 26.08 19.97
N LEU A 1096 10.49 26.74 19.11
CA LEU A 1096 11.91 26.48 18.90
C LEU A 1096 12.76 27.31 19.87
N GLN A 1097 13.88 26.74 20.31
CA GLN A 1097 14.87 27.41 21.15
C GLN A 1097 16.28 27.07 20.70
N GLU A 1098 17.13 28.09 20.56
CA GLU A 1098 18.57 27.90 20.34
C GLU A 1098 19.34 28.17 21.64
N VAL A 1099 20.20 27.23 22.00
CA VAL A 1099 21.10 27.32 23.16
C VAL A 1099 22.52 27.08 22.66
N GLY A 1100 23.26 28.17 22.39
CA GLY A 1100 24.56 28.08 21.73
C GLY A 1100 24.42 27.51 20.31
N ALA A 1101 25.04 26.36 20.03
CA ALA A 1101 24.94 25.66 18.73
C ALA A 1101 23.81 24.61 18.68
N VAL A 1102 23.18 24.34 19.82
CA VAL A 1102 22.14 23.32 19.98
C VAL A 1102 20.78 23.93 19.68
N MET A 1103 19.97 23.19 18.92
CA MET A 1103 18.58 23.56 18.64
C MET A 1103 17.69 22.52 19.29
N GLN A 1104 16.77 22.97 20.13
CA GLN A 1104 15.81 22.14 20.84
C GLN A 1104 14.42 22.77 20.73
N GLY A 1105 13.38 22.05 21.13
CA GLY A 1105 12.04 22.58 20.99
C GLY A 1105 10.99 21.90 21.84
N ALA A 1106 9.84 22.57 21.89
CA ALA A 1106 8.60 22.07 22.45
C ALA A 1106 7.56 21.92 21.34
N ILE A 1107 6.62 20.99 21.53
CA ILE A 1107 5.56 20.68 20.59
C ILE A 1107 4.22 20.55 21.32
N VAL A 1108 3.18 21.19 20.79
CA VAL A 1108 1.80 21.17 21.31
C VAL A 1108 0.83 20.80 20.20
N ALA A 1109 -0.14 19.93 20.50
CA ALA A 1109 -1.11 19.46 19.52
C ALA A 1109 -2.19 20.50 19.23
N LEU A 1110 -2.57 20.64 17.96
CA LEU A 1110 -3.72 21.43 17.55
C LEU A 1110 -5.00 20.58 17.63
N PRO A 1111 -6.17 21.20 17.84
CA PRO A 1111 -7.42 20.47 18.09
C PRO A 1111 -8.09 19.89 16.84
N HIS A 1112 -7.57 20.18 15.64
CA HIS A 1112 -8.22 19.84 14.38
C HIS A 1112 -7.86 18.43 13.90
N GLN A 1113 -8.90 17.62 13.65
CA GLN A 1113 -8.77 16.27 13.08
C GLN A 1113 -8.91 16.33 11.55
N TRP A 1114 -7.88 15.88 10.84
CA TRP A 1114 -7.88 15.79 9.39
C TRP A 1114 -8.52 14.47 8.92
N ASP A 1115 -9.08 14.50 7.71
CA ASP A 1115 -9.84 13.38 7.13
C ASP A 1115 -8.93 12.21 6.73
N ALA A 1116 -7.63 12.43 6.55
CA ALA A 1116 -6.65 11.40 6.24
C ALA A 1116 -5.31 11.69 6.94
N GLY A 1117 -4.31 10.83 6.76
CA GLY A 1117 -2.98 11.04 7.30
C GLY A 1117 -2.29 12.24 6.63
N VAL A 1118 -2.34 13.40 7.28
CA VAL A 1118 -1.80 14.66 6.74
C VAL A 1118 -0.28 14.65 6.73
N MET A 1119 0.31 14.90 5.56
CA MET A 1119 1.77 14.80 5.36
C MET A 1119 2.38 15.95 4.58
N ARG A 1120 1.62 16.71 3.79
CA ARG A 1120 2.15 17.89 3.08
C ARG A 1120 1.30 19.10 3.39
N LEU A 1121 1.98 20.19 3.70
CA LEU A 1121 1.39 21.45 4.12
C LEU A 1121 1.95 22.60 3.29
N ARG A 1122 1.09 23.54 2.89
CA ARG A 1122 1.48 24.75 2.14
C ARG A 1122 0.57 25.91 2.53
N VAL A 1123 1.13 27.11 2.53
CA VAL A 1123 0.35 28.35 2.68
C VAL A 1123 -0.06 28.80 1.29
N ASN A 1124 -1.35 29.10 1.09
CA ASN A 1124 -1.80 29.65 -0.18
C ASN A 1124 -1.46 31.15 -0.22
N PRO A 1125 -0.66 31.63 -1.20
CA PRO A 1125 -0.30 33.04 -1.29
C PRO A 1125 -1.53 33.95 -1.47
N ALA A 1126 -2.61 33.46 -2.09
CA ALA A 1126 -3.81 34.25 -2.37
C ALA A 1126 -4.58 34.64 -1.10
N ASP A 1127 -4.75 33.74 -0.14
CA ASP A 1127 -5.55 33.97 1.08
C ASP A 1127 -4.76 33.94 2.41
N GLY A 1128 -3.50 33.51 2.37
CA GLY A 1128 -2.61 33.42 3.53
C GLY A 1128 -2.99 32.32 4.52
N GLN A 1129 -3.86 31.38 4.13
CA GLN A 1129 -4.31 30.28 4.97
C GLN A 1129 -3.49 29.01 4.71
N LEU A 1130 -3.56 28.08 5.66
CA LEU A 1130 -2.80 26.84 5.60
C LEU A 1130 -3.64 25.73 4.96
N TYR A 1131 -3.09 25.09 3.94
CA TYR A 1131 -3.69 23.95 3.26
C TYR A 1131 -2.84 22.70 3.49
N GLY A 1132 -3.51 21.55 3.58
CA GLY A 1132 -2.86 20.27 3.76
C GLY A 1132 -3.49 19.16 2.93
N THR A 1133 -2.68 18.17 2.61
CA THR A 1133 -3.11 16.94 1.96
C THR A 1133 -2.42 15.72 2.56
N GLY A 1134 -3.07 14.58 2.38
CA GLY A 1134 -2.72 13.34 3.02
C GLY A 1134 -3.41 12.13 2.42
N LEU A 1135 -3.05 10.95 2.92
CA LEU A 1135 -3.67 9.65 2.61
C LEU A 1135 -3.62 8.76 3.86
N SER A 1136 -4.44 7.72 3.94
CA SER A 1136 -4.46 6.78 5.10
C SER A 1136 -3.81 5.42 4.80
N GLY A 1137 -3.11 5.33 3.66
CA GLY A 1137 -2.65 4.10 2.99
C GLY A 1137 -1.90 3.05 3.83
N TRP A 1138 -1.09 3.48 4.78
CA TRP A 1138 -0.21 2.60 5.57
C TRP A 1138 -0.53 2.65 7.05
N GLN A 1139 -0.67 3.88 7.53
CA GLN A 1139 -1.05 4.29 8.86
C GLN A 1139 -1.84 5.58 8.63
N GLY A 1140 -2.87 5.84 9.41
CA GLY A 1140 -3.73 6.98 9.19
C GLY A 1140 -4.71 7.10 10.34
N PRO A 1141 -5.40 8.23 10.46
CA PRO A 1141 -6.44 8.38 11.45
C PRO A 1141 -7.44 7.23 11.28
N ALA A 1142 -7.87 6.65 12.40
CA ALA A 1142 -8.87 5.60 12.35
C ALA A 1142 -10.10 6.12 11.58
N GLY A 1143 -10.65 5.32 10.66
CA GLY A 1143 -11.77 5.73 9.82
C GLY A 1143 -11.48 6.89 8.85
N GLY A 1144 -10.20 7.24 8.64
CA GLY A 1144 -9.78 8.23 7.67
C GLY A 1144 -10.02 7.80 6.22
N HIS A 1145 -10.16 8.78 5.34
CA HIS A 1145 -10.31 8.61 3.90
C HIS A 1145 -8.98 8.23 3.23
N ASP A 1146 -9.05 7.71 2.01
CA ASP A 1146 -7.87 7.35 1.21
C ASP A 1146 -7.04 8.56 0.77
N GLY A 1147 -7.64 9.75 0.71
CA GLY A 1147 -7.01 11.03 0.38
C GLY A 1147 -7.72 12.18 1.09
N CYS A 1148 -7.09 13.34 1.19
CA CYS A 1148 -7.77 14.56 1.66
C CYS A 1148 -7.16 15.83 1.07
N LEU A 1149 -7.96 16.88 0.95
CA LEU A 1149 -7.50 18.25 0.73
C LEU A 1149 -8.31 19.16 1.66
N GLN A 1150 -7.66 19.80 2.63
CA GLN A 1150 -8.35 20.62 3.62
C GLN A 1150 -7.59 21.92 3.88
N ARG A 1151 -8.32 22.96 4.28
CA ARG A 1151 -7.79 24.28 4.64
C ARG A 1151 -8.02 24.53 6.13
N LEU A 1152 -6.94 24.69 6.90
CA LEU A 1152 -7.03 25.28 8.22
C LEU A 1152 -7.07 26.81 8.05
N ARG A 1153 -8.16 27.42 8.49
CA ARG A 1153 -8.44 28.84 8.30
C ARG A 1153 -8.61 29.55 9.63
N TYR A 1154 -7.90 30.66 9.82
CA TYR A 1154 -8.12 31.55 10.94
C TYR A 1154 -9.48 32.25 10.81
N THR A 1155 -10.30 32.21 11.85
CA THR A 1155 -11.68 32.75 11.81
C THR A 1155 -11.74 34.22 12.19
N GLY A 1156 -10.66 34.75 12.79
CA GLY A 1156 -10.64 36.08 13.41
C GLY A 1156 -10.99 36.06 14.91
N ASP A 1157 -11.36 34.90 15.46
CA ASP A 1157 -11.68 34.76 16.88
C ASP A 1157 -10.41 34.61 17.73
N ASP A 1158 -10.57 34.74 19.05
CA ASP A 1158 -9.48 34.54 20.00
C ASP A 1158 -9.00 33.08 20.00
N VAL A 1159 -7.69 32.90 20.09
CA VAL A 1159 -7.03 31.60 20.20
C VAL A 1159 -6.44 31.50 21.60
N GLN A 1160 -6.73 30.41 22.31
CA GLN A 1160 -6.12 30.09 23.59
C GLN A 1160 -5.18 28.91 23.46
N MET A 1161 -3.89 29.20 23.53
CA MET A 1161 -2.82 28.21 23.41
C MET A 1161 -1.52 28.71 24.07
N ILE A 1162 -0.61 27.78 24.30
CA ILE A 1162 0.79 28.09 24.63
C ILE A 1162 1.44 28.74 23.41
N ASP A 1163 1.95 29.95 23.59
CA ASP A 1163 2.64 30.73 22.58
C ASP A 1163 4.15 30.37 22.56
N ARG A 1164 4.80 30.29 23.71
CA ARG A 1164 6.25 30.05 23.74
C ARG A 1164 6.65 29.25 24.96
N VAL A 1165 7.61 28.37 24.76
CA VAL A 1165 8.25 27.55 25.79
C VAL A 1165 9.76 27.75 25.68
N GLN A 1166 10.41 28.14 26.78
CA GLN A 1166 11.85 28.38 26.83
C GLN A 1166 12.43 27.77 28.11
N VAL A 1167 13.56 27.06 27.97
CA VAL A 1167 14.34 26.55 29.09
C VAL A 1167 15.42 27.56 29.46
N ASP A 1168 15.66 27.78 30.75
CA ASP A 1168 16.84 28.50 31.26
C ASP A 1168 17.41 27.82 32.51
N ALA A 1169 18.43 28.42 33.12
CA ALA A 1169 19.11 27.89 34.30
C ALA A 1169 18.21 27.61 35.51
N GLU A 1170 17.08 28.32 35.68
CA GLU A 1170 16.18 28.15 36.83
C GLU A 1170 15.00 27.20 36.55
N GLY A 1171 14.70 26.90 35.27
CA GLY A 1171 13.56 26.05 34.89
C GLY A 1171 12.94 26.42 33.54
N ILE A 1172 11.61 26.47 33.47
CA ILE A 1172 10.86 26.65 32.20
C ILE A 1172 10.02 27.94 32.24
N GLU A 1173 10.14 28.79 31.22
CA GLU A 1173 9.25 29.92 30.96
C GLU A 1173 8.16 29.50 29.96
N LEU A 1174 6.90 29.80 30.31
CA LEU A 1174 5.74 29.64 29.45
C LEU A 1174 5.16 31.02 29.12
N THR A 1175 4.85 31.26 27.86
CA THR A 1175 4.06 32.41 27.38
C THR A 1175 2.81 31.90 26.69
N PHE A 1176 1.68 32.59 26.89
CA PHE A 1176 0.37 32.24 26.35
C PHE A 1176 -0.14 33.34 25.41
N THR A 1177 -1.03 32.94 24.51
CA THR A 1177 -1.73 33.87 23.58
C THR A 1177 -2.79 34.72 24.28
N PHE A 1178 -3.15 34.37 25.52
CA PHE A 1178 -4.23 34.97 26.30
C PHE A 1178 -3.77 35.40 27.72
N PRO A 1179 -4.47 36.34 28.37
CA PRO A 1179 -4.19 36.71 29.76
C PRO A 1179 -4.56 35.61 30.76
N ILE A 1180 -3.67 35.35 31.72
CA ILE A 1180 -3.83 34.31 32.76
C ILE A 1180 -4.44 34.85 34.05
N ASP A 1181 -5.12 34.01 34.84
CA ASP A 1181 -5.45 34.30 36.25
C ASP A 1181 -4.20 34.04 37.12
N PRO A 1182 -3.58 35.09 37.71
CA PRO A 1182 -2.33 34.91 38.45
C PRO A 1182 -2.45 33.98 39.65
N GLU A 1183 -3.62 33.92 40.29
CA GLU A 1183 -3.82 33.12 41.50
C GLU A 1183 -3.73 31.62 41.18
N SER A 1184 -4.48 31.15 40.17
CA SER A 1184 -4.44 29.75 39.76
C SER A 1184 -3.19 29.41 38.95
N ALA A 1185 -2.72 30.31 38.08
CA ALA A 1185 -1.56 30.04 37.22
C ALA A 1185 -0.22 30.06 37.97
N CYS A 1186 -0.14 30.70 39.14
CA CYS A 1186 1.07 30.68 39.98
C CYS A 1186 1.05 29.60 41.07
N ASP A 1187 0.01 28.77 41.13
CA ASP A 1187 -0.02 27.60 42.02
C ASP A 1187 0.88 26.49 41.45
N PRO A 1188 1.92 26.04 42.17
CA PRO A 1188 2.75 24.93 41.71
C PRO A 1188 1.97 23.63 41.49
N ALA A 1189 0.85 23.43 42.20
CA ALA A 1189 0.00 22.25 42.03
C ALA A 1189 -0.80 22.27 40.71
N ALA A 1190 -0.81 23.39 39.99
CA ALA A 1190 -1.41 23.50 38.67
C ALA A 1190 -0.56 22.84 37.56
N TYR A 1191 0.64 22.32 37.89
CA TYR A 1191 1.60 21.79 36.92
C TYR A 1191 2.15 20.44 37.37
N GLU A 1192 2.22 19.49 36.44
CA GLU A 1192 2.87 18.20 36.63
C GLU A 1192 3.89 17.98 35.52
N ALA A 1193 5.12 17.61 35.89
CA ALA A 1193 6.20 17.41 34.94
C ALA A 1193 6.96 16.11 35.21
N GLU A 1194 7.33 15.42 34.14
CA GLU A 1194 8.18 14.22 34.17
C GLU A 1194 9.13 14.20 32.98
N MET A 1195 10.28 13.52 33.14
CA MET A 1195 11.30 13.38 32.10
C MET A 1195 11.81 11.95 31.95
N TRP A 1196 12.28 11.61 30.76
CA TRP A 1196 12.88 10.31 30.44
C TRP A 1196 13.80 10.39 29.21
N ASP A 1197 14.64 9.37 29.06
CA ASP A 1197 15.53 9.15 27.92
C ASP A 1197 15.15 7.91 27.12
N TYR A 1198 15.68 7.82 25.91
CA TYR A 1198 15.55 6.67 25.03
C TYR A 1198 16.89 5.94 24.81
N LEU A 1199 16.81 4.67 24.43
CA LEU A 1199 17.98 3.89 24.02
C LEU A 1199 18.06 3.81 22.49
N TRP A 1200 19.14 4.35 21.94
CA TRP A 1200 19.51 4.15 20.55
C TRP A 1200 20.05 2.74 20.32
N SER A 1201 19.29 1.90 19.63
CA SER A 1201 19.63 0.50 19.40
C SER A 1201 18.98 -0.07 18.15
N GLN A 1202 19.42 -1.25 17.70
CA GLN A 1202 18.81 -1.96 16.57
C GLN A 1202 17.37 -2.46 16.86
N ARG A 1203 16.91 -2.43 18.12
CA ARG A 1203 15.54 -2.82 18.49
C ARG A 1203 14.54 -1.88 17.81
N TYR A 1204 13.35 -2.39 17.52
CA TYR A 1204 12.27 -1.55 17.01
C TYR A 1204 11.80 -0.60 18.10
N GLY A 1205 12.17 0.68 17.97
CA GLY A 1205 11.88 1.69 18.97
C GLY A 1205 12.66 1.49 20.26
N SER A 1206 12.29 2.28 21.28
CA SER A 1206 12.82 2.17 22.64
C SER A 1206 11.69 2.18 23.66
N ASP A 1207 11.93 1.51 24.79
CA ASP A 1207 11.19 1.79 26.02
C ASP A 1207 11.64 3.17 26.58
N GLN A 1208 10.95 3.68 27.60
CA GLN A 1208 11.30 4.96 28.26
C GLN A 1208 12.16 4.67 29.50
N PHE A 1209 13.26 5.40 29.67
CA PHE A 1209 14.26 5.16 30.72
C PHE A 1209 14.45 6.38 31.62
N SER A 1210 14.72 6.13 32.90
CA SER A 1210 15.04 7.19 33.87
C SER A 1210 16.31 7.93 33.46
N VAL A 1211 16.22 9.25 33.39
CA VAL A 1211 17.35 10.18 33.20
C VAL A 1211 18.30 10.10 34.40
N ARG A 1212 17.74 10.01 35.62
CA ARG A 1212 18.50 9.96 36.87
C ARG A 1212 19.17 8.61 37.12
N ASN A 1213 18.58 7.53 36.59
CA ASN A 1213 19.09 6.17 36.70
C ASN A 1213 19.21 5.52 35.31
N PRO A 1214 20.21 5.92 34.49
CA PRO A 1214 20.33 5.47 33.11
C PRO A 1214 20.25 3.94 32.96
N GLY A 1215 19.42 3.49 32.02
CA GLY A 1215 19.18 2.07 31.74
C GLY A 1215 18.10 1.40 32.62
N GLN A 1216 17.55 2.09 33.63
CA GLN A 1216 16.35 1.61 34.34
C GLN A 1216 15.07 2.11 33.64
N PRO A 1217 14.12 1.23 33.27
CA PRO A 1217 12.85 1.66 32.68
C PRO A 1217 12.04 2.53 33.65
N GLY A 1218 11.43 3.61 33.15
CA GLY A 1218 10.56 4.50 33.93
C GLY A 1218 10.77 5.98 33.62
N HIS A 1219 9.97 6.83 34.27
CA HIS A 1219 10.04 8.29 34.17
C HIS A 1219 10.49 8.89 35.51
N ASP A 1220 11.19 10.02 35.46
CA ASP A 1220 11.55 10.81 36.63
C ASP A 1220 10.58 11.99 36.79
N GLY A 1221 9.81 12.00 37.88
CA GLY A 1221 8.98 13.14 38.25
C GLY A 1221 9.83 14.36 38.62
N LEU A 1222 9.38 15.54 38.21
CA LEU A 1222 10.04 16.82 38.46
C LEU A 1222 9.28 17.65 39.50
N THR A 1223 10.04 18.28 40.40
CA THR A 1223 9.49 19.15 41.45
C THR A 1223 9.30 20.56 40.90
N ILE A 1224 8.05 21.05 40.85
CA ILE A 1224 7.76 22.47 40.62
C ILE A 1224 7.85 23.19 41.97
N GLU A 1225 9.01 23.81 42.27
CA GLU A 1225 9.24 24.45 43.57
C GLU A 1225 8.35 25.67 43.77
N ARG A 1226 8.22 26.48 42.72
CA ARG A 1226 7.36 27.67 42.69
C ARG A 1226 7.08 28.10 41.26
N VAL A 1227 6.01 28.86 41.09
CA VAL A 1227 5.68 29.51 39.82
C VAL A 1227 5.59 31.02 40.03
N ARG A 1228 6.25 31.79 39.17
CA ARG A 1228 6.29 33.26 39.22
C ARG A 1228 5.61 33.82 37.99
N GLN A 1229 4.68 34.75 38.16
CA GLN A 1229 4.19 35.54 37.04
C GLN A 1229 5.31 36.46 36.51
N LEU A 1230 5.55 36.43 35.20
CA LEU A 1230 6.47 37.34 34.51
C LEU A 1230 5.74 38.48 33.82
N SER A 1231 4.54 38.20 33.29
CA SER A 1231 3.68 39.18 32.62
C SER A 1231 2.21 38.77 32.75
N GLU A 1232 1.28 39.57 32.22
CA GLU A 1232 -0.14 39.20 32.14
C GLU A 1232 -0.40 37.90 31.34
N ARG A 1233 0.59 37.42 30.57
CA ARG A 1233 0.48 36.23 29.72
C ARG A 1233 1.63 35.24 29.89
N SER A 1234 2.47 35.39 30.91
CA SER A 1234 3.67 34.57 31.05
C SER A 1234 3.95 34.18 32.49
N VAL A 1235 4.41 32.94 32.67
CA VAL A 1235 4.85 32.39 33.96
C VAL A 1235 6.22 31.74 33.84
N LYS A 1236 6.94 31.71 34.97
CA LYS A 1236 8.19 30.97 35.15
C LYS A 1236 7.99 29.87 36.16
N LEU A 1237 8.19 28.63 35.74
CA LEU A 1237 8.24 27.45 36.57
C LEU A 1237 9.69 27.26 37.02
N VAL A 1238 9.92 27.31 38.33
CA VAL A 1238 11.24 27.02 38.91
C VAL A 1238 11.31 25.52 39.19
N ILE A 1239 12.24 24.84 38.53
CA ILE A 1239 12.35 23.38 38.52
C ILE A 1239 13.79 23.02 38.91
N PRO A 1240 14.10 22.89 40.21
CA PRO A 1240 15.48 22.68 40.68
C PRO A 1240 16.11 21.39 40.15
N ASP A 1241 15.28 20.38 39.89
CA ASP A 1241 15.73 19.06 39.47
C ASP A 1241 15.70 18.87 37.93
N LEU A 1242 15.61 19.96 37.16
CA LEU A 1242 15.62 19.93 35.69
C LEU A 1242 16.98 19.44 35.18
N ALA A 1243 16.96 18.51 34.23
CA ALA A 1243 18.15 17.96 33.58
C ALA A 1243 17.98 17.94 32.07
N VAL A 1244 19.10 17.74 31.37
CA VAL A 1244 19.11 17.37 29.95
C VAL A 1244 18.42 16.01 29.81
N CYS A 1245 17.50 15.90 28.86
CA CYS A 1245 16.76 14.69 28.58
C CYS A 1245 16.22 14.67 27.14
N ASP A 1246 16.04 13.46 26.60
CA ASP A 1246 15.37 13.30 25.31
C ASP A 1246 13.94 13.83 25.36
N GLN A 1247 13.23 13.59 26.46
CA GLN A 1247 11.82 13.98 26.56
C GLN A 1247 11.45 14.47 27.96
N LEU A 1248 10.72 15.58 27.98
CA LEU A 1248 9.99 16.11 29.12
C LEU A 1248 8.52 16.25 28.72
N ARG A 1249 7.60 15.78 29.55
CA ARG A 1249 6.16 16.05 29.44
C ARG A 1249 5.74 16.99 30.57
N LEU A 1250 5.06 18.07 30.20
CA LEU A 1250 4.49 19.03 31.14
C LEU A 1250 2.99 19.13 30.91
N HIS A 1251 2.21 18.81 31.94
CA HIS A 1251 0.76 19.03 32.02
C HIS A 1251 0.46 20.26 32.86
N MET A 1252 -0.59 20.98 32.50
CA MET A 1252 -1.04 22.15 33.25
C MET A 1252 -2.56 22.25 33.30
N LEU A 1253 -3.10 22.72 34.43
CA LEU A 1253 -4.51 23.00 34.65
C LEU A 1253 -4.69 24.24 35.54
N PHE A 1254 -5.09 25.36 34.94
CA PHE A 1254 -5.33 26.63 35.65
C PHE A 1254 -6.46 27.44 34.99
N ARG A 1255 -6.71 28.68 35.42
CA ARG A 1255 -7.75 29.55 34.83
C ARG A 1255 -7.17 30.70 34.00
N ASP A 1256 -7.90 31.10 32.97
CA ASP A 1256 -7.66 32.38 32.30
C ASP A 1256 -8.16 33.57 33.13
N ALA A 1257 -7.87 34.80 32.69
CA ALA A 1257 -8.32 36.01 33.38
C ALA A 1257 -9.85 36.20 33.40
N SER A 1258 -10.61 35.40 32.64
CA SER A 1258 -12.09 35.34 32.62
C SER A 1258 -12.64 34.14 33.43
N PRO A 1259 -11.95 33.78 34.52
CA PRO A 1259 -12.01 32.52 35.25
C PRO A 1259 -12.38 31.21 34.52
N ARG A 1260 -12.09 31.05 33.22
CA ARG A 1260 -12.38 29.80 32.49
C ARG A 1260 -11.22 28.82 32.64
N PRO A 1261 -11.46 27.51 32.77
CA PRO A 1261 -10.38 26.54 32.87
C PRO A 1261 -9.61 26.43 31.54
N PHE A 1262 -8.30 26.26 31.66
CA PHE A 1262 -7.35 25.96 30.60
C PHE A 1262 -6.54 24.74 31.02
N ALA A 1263 -6.49 23.74 30.14
CA ALA A 1263 -5.75 22.51 30.33
C ALA A 1263 -4.99 22.19 29.04
N GLU A 1264 -3.72 21.85 29.15
CA GLU A 1264 -2.90 21.51 27.99
C GLU A 1264 -1.73 20.60 28.37
N GLN A 1265 -1.24 19.84 27.40
CA GLN A 1265 0.00 19.06 27.51
C GLN A 1265 1.01 19.54 26.49
N VAL A 1266 2.26 19.71 26.94
CA VAL A 1266 3.38 20.07 26.07
C VAL A 1266 4.53 19.08 26.26
N TYR A 1267 5.13 18.70 25.14
CA TYR A 1267 6.28 17.80 25.08
C TYR A 1267 7.49 18.60 24.65
N LEU A 1268 8.61 18.46 25.38
CA LEU A 1268 9.85 19.18 25.12
C LEU A 1268 11.01 18.19 25.04
N THR A 1269 12.01 18.52 24.23
CA THR A 1269 13.34 17.90 24.30
C THR A 1269 14.33 18.93 24.82
N ILE A 1270 15.23 18.53 25.72
CA ILE A 1270 16.19 19.44 26.36
C ILE A 1270 17.58 18.86 26.19
N HIS A 1271 18.31 19.34 25.19
CA HIS A 1271 19.70 18.95 24.92
C HIS A 1271 20.70 19.85 25.66
N ALA A 1272 20.29 21.09 25.97
CA ALA A 1272 21.09 22.05 26.71
C ALA A 1272 20.24 22.95 27.61
N ILE A 1273 20.80 23.29 28.77
CA ILE A 1273 20.23 24.26 29.71
C ILE A 1273 21.13 25.50 29.70
N PRO A 1274 20.61 26.69 29.29
CA PRO A 1274 21.41 27.92 29.25
C PRO A 1274 22.08 28.24 30.59
N GLY A 1275 23.38 28.55 30.57
CA GLY A 1275 24.14 28.97 31.75
C GLY A 1275 24.83 27.86 32.54
N ASN A 1276 24.64 26.59 32.15
CA ASN A 1276 25.44 25.45 32.60
C ASN A 1276 26.66 25.18 31.70
#